data_AF-A0A7Y5SBB0-F1
#
_entry.id   AF-A0A7Y5SBB0-F1
#
_cell.length_a   1.000
_cell.length_b   1.000
_cell.length_c   1.000
_cell.angle_alpha   90.00
_cell.angle_beta   90.00
_cell.angle_gamma   90.00
#
_symmetry.space_group_name_H-M   'P 1'
#
loop_
_entity.id
_entity.type
_entity.pdbx_description
1 polymer ?
#
loop_
_entity_poly.entity_id
_entity_poly.type
_entity_poly.pdbx_seq_one_letter_code
_entity_poly.pdbx_strand_id
1 'polypeptide(L)'
;MAARLFSVLALVLSSACAALAQTGAPTPPEQLTVAEKSEFKATARYDEVVSLLDTLAKASPKARRLDMGKTGEGRTIPVLTLADPPVASAREARAQADAGKLVVLMIGNIHAGEVDGKEGLPMLAREIINQPDHPLLKNMVLVFAPIFNCDGNERVSKDNRPGQHGPDEGMGIRENAAGLDLNRDFVKLESSEVRALVKFINEWDPAIFVDTHTTNGSYHQYAVTYEGPRHPAGDSALIEYVRDTMFPAVSKDLEAKTGLKTFYYGDFNKEHTRWDSFPLQPRFTTNYVGLRGRISVLSEGYSYSSYKERVLGTRDFVRTCLEFASSNKDQIRKLLADADRRTIDLGRNPPKDPKPEQQLAVRPKAAKAPETMKAAGFVEEVRDGKTVSTGEKKDYDVEVWNRGEADMLVPRAYAYIIPQPLVSGLKSAVETLQRHGIEVEELREDIELDIEACKVTQMARSPQEFQKHNTARVDAERRAESRLIPAGSIVVRTGQKLGHLASILLEPASDDGLVTWNFFDEKLAMGQDFPVLRVPFSTHLHTTSIRPLRDESFVQESLSYKRVNESDRGVNLNGNPSGGGAWIDDDTWRVNRNGGWFKVNAKTGRAEKLTFDNEAIVKALATLPSLGEKGAGELARTPFLRTDAGRTGALFERDNDLYYAKLDGSLALRLTSTPEPEELSEFSPDGKFVAFVRNFDLYVVDTVTGAERRLTTDGTDLLRNGKHDWVYFEELFNRSWKGYWWSPDSTRLAFYRTDASMVPEYTLVDDLPQKQRVERVRYPRVGEANPQVKLGIVRVAGGTPVFADLSDYDAQNMLIAGVAWWPDSSSVFAGIQNRYQTWMDCVAVSPNGGKPARLFRETTQAWVEFLADPAFLSDGSFLWQSERSGWRHLYHYAKDGTLKGPVTTGEYEVRSVVKVDEKNNVVFFNGTKDSHIASNFYRTPLSPAGTPTRLTTEPGSHSTSLNPGGTLFVDNWSSFNTPGKVALRSAADGSLVRTLDTNPVYAIEEFKLGKSELVQIPAADGFVLEGYLVYPPDFDPAKKYPVWITTYAGPHAPTVSDGWGGGRVGQHAYAHDGFLMFGVDPRSASGKGAVSAWACYKQLGVPELKDLEDAVRWVTSKPYADPSRVGISGFSYGGFIGAYALTHSTLFSAAIAGGPPTDWREYDTIYTERYMLTPQENPEGYDKTSVVKAAGNLVGRLMLVHGTLDDNVHPANSWKLAKALQDSGKQFEMAMYPGWRHGIGGRQYQRMNYEFMLRTMKLTEKSEEATK
;
A
#
# COMPACT_ATOMS: atom_id res chain seq x y z
N MET A 1 0.61 2.30 -87.28
CA MET A 1 1.25 0.97 -87.05
C MET A 1 2.52 1.20 -86.23
N ALA A 2 2.47 1.04 -84.91
CA ALA A 2 3.64 1.00 -83.99
C ALA A 2 3.23 0.95 -82.50
N ALA A 3 1.95 1.22 -82.15
CA ALA A 3 1.50 1.28 -80.75
C ALA A 3 0.54 0.15 -80.32
N ARG A 4 0.42 -0.92 -81.11
CA ARG A 4 -0.46 -2.09 -80.81
C ARG A 4 0.27 -3.43 -80.65
N LEU A 5 1.60 -3.46 -80.71
CA LEU A 5 2.38 -4.70 -80.53
C LEU A 5 3.08 -4.84 -79.16
N PHE A 6 3.13 -3.79 -78.33
CA PHE A 6 3.78 -3.86 -77.00
C PHE A 6 2.82 -4.20 -75.84
N SER A 7 1.50 -4.12 -76.05
CA SER A 7 0.50 -4.36 -74.99
C SER A 7 0.00 -5.80 -74.91
N VAL A 8 0.35 -6.67 -75.88
CA VAL A 8 -0.10 -8.07 -75.93
C VAL A 8 0.97 -9.04 -75.42
N LEU A 9 2.26 -8.66 -75.44
CA LEU A 9 3.35 -9.50 -74.89
C LEU A 9 3.51 -9.33 -73.36
N ALA A 10 3.15 -8.17 -72.80
CA ALA A 10 3.22 -7.92 -71.36
C ALA A 10 2.05 -8.57 -70.57
N LEU A 11 0.91 -8.81 -71.22
CA LEU A 11 -0.26 -9.43 -70.57
C LEU A 11 -0.23 -10.97 -70.56
N VAL A 12 0.59 -11.58 -71.43
CA VAL A 12 0.76 -13.05 -71.50
C VAL A 12 1.93 -13.54 -70.65
N LEU A 13 2.93 -12.67 -70.36
CA LEU A 13 4.01 -12.98 -69.42
C LEU A 13 3.67 -12.68 -67.94
N SER A 14 2.68 -11.83 -67.65
CA SER A 14 2.19 -11.63 -66.27
C SER A 14 1.15 -12.68 -65.84
N SER A 15 0.50 -13.37 -66.78
CA SER A 15 -0.46 -14.45 -66.52
C SER A 15 0.17 -15.85 -66.56
N ALA A 16 1.37 -16.01 -67.13
CA ALA A 16 2.15 -17.25 -67.11
C ALA A 16 3.17 -17.35 -65.94
N CYS A 17 3.51 -16.25 -65.26
CA CYS A 17 4.32 -16.29 -64.02
C CYS A 17 3.50 -16.40 -62.73
N ALA A 18 2.17 -16.26 -62.78
CA ALA A 18 1.29 -16.49 -61.64
C ALA A 18 0.87 -17.96 -61.45
N ALA A 19 1.11 -18.82 -62.45
CA ALA A 19 0.72 -20.24 -62.45
C ALA A 19 1.87 -21.21 -62.13
N LEU A 20 3.07 -20.72 -61.79
CA LEU A 20 4.24 -21.57 -61.48
C LEU A 20 4.97 -21.18 -60.18
N ALA A 21 4.35 -20.42 -59.28
CA ALA A 21 4.90 -20.07 -57.97
C ALA A 21 4.04 -20.56 -56.78
N GLN A 22 3.23 -21.61 -56.97
CA GLN A 22 2.52 -22.32 -55.90
C GLN A 22 2.84 -23.83 -55.92
N THR A 23 4.11 -24.18 -56.04
CA THR A 23 4.60 -25.34 -55.30
C THR A 23 5.25 -24.77 -54.06
N GLY A 24 4.45 -24.53 -53.02
CA GLY A 24 5.00 -24.26 -51.70
C GLY A 24 6.00 -25.36 -51.37
N ALA A 25 7.16 -24.99 -50.82
CA ALA A 25 8.12 -25.98 -50.36
C ALA A 25 7.37 -27.03 -49.51
N PRO A 26 7.60 -28.35 -49.73
CA PRO A 26 6.91 -29.37 -48.98
C PRO A 26 7.09 -29.09 -47.48
N THR A 27 5.98 -29.12 -46.73
CA THR A 27 6.01 -28.93 -45.28
C THR A 27 7.04 -29.89 -44.69
N PRO A 28 8.01 -29.40 -43.90
CA PRO A 28 9.01 -30.28 -43.31
C PRO A 28 8.33 -31.39 -42.49
N PRO A 29 8.71 -32.67 -42.66
CA PRO A 29 8.04 -33.79 -41.99
C PRO A 29 7.92 -33.65 -40.47
N GLU A 30 8.88 -33.00 -39.84
CA GLU A 30 8.91 -32.68 -38.41
C GLU A 30 7.81 -31.70 -37.96
N GLN A 31 7.23 -30.92 -38.88
CA GLN A 31 6.12 -29.99 -38.63
C GLN A 31 4.74 -30.60 -38.91
N LEU A 32 4.68 -31.84 -39.37
CA LEU A 32 3.41 -32.55 -39.58
C LEU A 32 2.89 -33.13 -38.26
N THR A 33 1.57 -33.07 -38.07
CA THR A 33 0.93 -33.72 -36.92
C THR A 33 0.92 -35.24 -37.10
N VAL A 34 0.61 -36.00 -36.04
CA VAL A 34 0.55 -37.47 -36.11
C VAL A 34 -0.60 -37.92 -37.02
N ALA A 35 -1.73 -37.20 -37.00
CA ALA A 35 -2.80 -37.45 -37.95
C ALA A 35 -2.32 -37.29 -39.40
N GLU A 36 -1.53 -36.26 -39.74
CA GLU A 36 -0.99 -36.11 -41.10
C GLU A 36 0.00 -37.22 -41.47
N LYS A 37 0.92 -37.56 -40.56
CA LYS A 37 1.94 -38.60 -40.80
C LYS A 37 1.34 -40.00 -40.97
N SER A 38 0.21 -40.26 -40.31
CA SER A 38 -0.47 -41.56 -40.32
C SER A 38 -1.59 -41.68 -41.35
N GLU A 39 -1.79 -40.67 -42.21
CA GLU A 39 -2.95 -40.58 -43.11
C GLU A 39 -4.30 -40.64 -42.36
N PHE A 40 -4.37 -39.99 -41.19
CA PHE A 40 -5.52 -39.92 -40.30
C PHE A 40 -5.93 -41.29 -39.74
N LYS A 41 -4.95 -42.12 -39.36
CA LYS A 41 -5.17 -43.41 -38.67
C LYS A 41 -4.81 -43.38 -37.19
N ALA A 42 -3.94 -42.46 -36.79
CA ALA A 42 -3.44 -42.31 -35.42
C ALA A 42 -3.55 -40.85 -34.94
N THR A 43 -3.47 -40.67 -33.62
CA THR A 43 -3.46 -39.35 -32.96
C THR A 43 -2.28 -39.24 -31.99
N ALA A 44 -1.79 -38.02 -31.78
CA ALA A 44 -0.58 -37.75 -31.02
C ALA A 44 -0.67 -38.10 -29.52
N ARG A 45 0.41 -38.67 -28.99
CA ARG A 45 0.71 -38.75 -27.55
C ARG A 45 1.24 -37.42 -27.03
N TYR A 46 1.31 -37.29 -25.71
CA TYR A 46 1.76 -36.08 -25.04
C TYR A 46 3.12 -35.56 -25.56
N ASP A 47 4.14 -36.42 -25.58
CA ASP A 47 5.50 -36.04 -26.01
C ASP A 47 5.55 -35.61 -27.48
N GLU A 48 4.69 -36.18 -28.32
CA GLU A 48 4.60 -35.84 -29.75
C GLU A 48 3.99 -34.44 -29.95
N VAL A 49 2.97 -34.09 -29.16
CA VAL A 49 2.41 -32.72 -29.18
C VAL A 49 3.44 -31.71 -28.68
N VAL A 50 4.12 -32.00 -27.56
CA VAL A 50 5.18 -31.14 -27.01
C VAL A 50 6.29 -30.91 -28.05
N SER A 51 6.79 -31.98 -28.65
CA SER A 51 7.84 -31.93 -29.67
C SER A 51 7.41 -31.13 -30.91
N LEU A 52 6.16 -31.28 -31.34
CA LEU A 52 5.62 -30.51 -32.44
C LEU A 52 5.55 -29.02 -32.12
N LEU A 53 5.04 -28.63 -30.95
CA LEU A 53 4.94 -27.23 -30.55
C LEU A 53 6.32 -26.59 -30.40
N ASP A 54 7.30 -27.30 -29.86
CA ASP A 54 8.69 -26.83 -29.77
C ASP A 54 9.31 -26.63 -31.17
N THR A 55 8.99 -27.53 -32.11
CA THR A 55 9.42 -27.42 -33.51
C THR A 55 8.80 -26.21 -34.19
N LEU A 56 7.49 -25.98 -34.00
CA LEU A 56 6.79 -24.81 -34.53
C LEU A 56 7.29 -23.50 -33.92
N ALA A 57 7.59 -23.47 -32.62
CA ALA A 57 8.16 -22.30 -31.96
C ALA A 57 9.53 -21.92 -32.52
N LYS A 58 10.36 -22.90 -32.90
CA LYS A 58 11.67 -22.68 -33.56
C LYS A 58 11.54 -22.21 -35.01
N ALA A 59 10.44 -22.54 -35.68
CA ALA A 59 10.22 -22.22 -37.08
C ALA A 59 9.88 -20.74 -37.35
N SER A 60 9.54 -19.95 -36.32
CA SER A 60 9.23 -18.51 -36.50
C SER A 60 9.69 -17.64 -35.32
N PRO A 61 10.29 -16.47 -35.57
CA PRO A 61 10.63 -15.51 -34.51
C PRO A 61 9.39 -14.92 -33.82
N LYS A 62 8.20 -15.07 -34.41
CA LYS A 62 6.89 -14.61 -33.89
C LYS A 62 6.22 -15.64 -32.96
N ALA A 63 6.82 -16.82 -32.80
CA ALA A 63 6.26 -17.93 -32.03
C ALA A 63 7.00 -18.15 -30.70
N ARG A 64 6.30 -18.48 -29.63
CA ARG A 64 6.90 -18.92 -28.34
C ARG A 64 6.16 -20.13 -27.80
N ARG A 65 6.92 -21.10 -27.28
CA ARG A 65 6.37 -22.22 -26.52
C ARG A 65 6.42 -21.88 -25.03
N LEU A 66 5.30 -22.08 -24.34
CA LEU A 66 5.08 -21.79 -22.92
C LEU A 66 4.37 -22.97 -22.23
N ASP A 67 4.23 -22.88 -20.91
CA ASP A 67 3.45 -23.82 -20.10
C ASP A 67 2.33 -23.08 -19.36
N MET A 68 1.11 -23.63 -19.42
CA MET A 68 -0.05 -23.08 -18.71
C MET A 68 -0.08 -23.47 -17.23
N GLY A 69 0.47 -24.65 -16.90
CA GLY A 69 0.47 -25.22 -15.56
C GLY A 69 0.84 -26.70 -15.61
N LYS A 70 0.52 -27.44 -14.54
CA LYS A 70 0.74 -28.89 -14.45
C LYS A 70 -0.55 -29.66 -14.21
N THR A 71 -0.61 -30.89 -14.69
CA THR A 71 -1.70 -31.85 -14.45
C THR A 71 -1.52 -32.59 -13.11
N GLY A 72 -2.49 -33.44 -12.76
CA GLY A 72 -2.48 -34.22 -11.51
C GLY A 72 -1.33 -35.23 -11.43
N GLU A 73 -0.87 -35.76 -12.56
CA GLU A 73 0.32 -36.62 -12.65
C GLU A 73 1.61 -35.83 -12.93
N GLY A 74 1.57 -34.50 -12.91
CA GLY A 74 2.75 -33.62 -12.97
C GLY A 74 3.25 -33.27 -14.37
N ARG A 75 2.54 -33.65 -15.44
CA ARG A 75 2.85 -33.22 -16.82
C ARG A 75 2.56 -31.74 -16.98
N THR A 76 3.35 -31.03 -17.79
CA THR A 76 3.04 -29.62 -18.06
C THR A 76 1.98 -29.52 -19.15
N ILE A 77 1.17 -28.47 -19.14
CA ILE A 77 0.13 -28.24 -20.17
C ILE A 77 0.74 -27.29 -21.22
N PRO A 78 1.14 -27.80 -22.40
CA PRO A 78 1.93 -27.03 -23.35
C PRO A 78 1.09 -26.04 -24.16
N VAL A 79 1.63 -24.85 -24.38
CA VAL A 79 1.00 -23.76 -25.12
C VAL A 79 1.94 -23.20 -26.18
N LEU A 80 1.42 -22.88 -27.36
CA LEU A 80 2.12 -22.14 -28.41
C LEU A 80 1.46 -20.77 -28.60
N THR A 81 2.24 -19.69 -28.50
CA THR A 81 1.77 -18.33 -28.80
C THR A 81 2.29 -17.87 -30.15
N LEU A 82 1.46 -17.17 -30.93
CA LEU A 82 1.85 -16.49 -32.17
C LEU A 82 1.43 -15.03 -32.11
N ALA A 83 2.40 -14.12 -32.20
CA ALA A 83 2.16 -12.68 -32.17
C ALA A 83 3.29 -11.88 -32.85
N ASP A 84 2.96 -10.67 -33.32
CA ASP A 84 3.93 -9.72 -33.90
C ASP A 84 3.81 -8.31 -33.28
N PRO A 85 4.64 -7.92 -32.30
CA PRO A 85 5.83 -8.62 -31.82
C PRO A 85 5.51 -9.91 -31.05
N PRO A 86 6.48 -10.83 -30.86
CA PRO A 86 6.26 -12.07 -30.12
C PRO A 86 5.91 -11.83 -28.65
N VAL A 87 5.13 -12.74 -28.07
CA VAL A 87 4.65 -12.69 -26.67
C VAL A 87 5.06 -13.96 -25.94
N ALA A 88 5.78 -13.82 -24.84
CA ALA A 88 6.21 -14.90 -23.95
C ALA A 88 5.56 -14.80 -22.54
N SER A 89 4.74 -13.79 -22.27
CA SER A 89 4.11 -13.61 -20.96
C SER A 89 2.74 -12.93 -21.04
N ALA A 90 1.93 -13.11 -20.00
CA ALA A 90 0.64 -12.43 -19.83
C ALA A 90 0.77 -10.89 -19.88
N ARG A 91 1.86 -10.34 -19.30
CA ARG A 91 2.13 -8.89 -19.30
C ARG A 91 2.30 -8.36 -20.72
N GLU A 92 3.05 -9.05 -21.55
CA GLU A 92 3.25 -8.69 -22.96
C GLU A 92 1.96 -8.85 -23.78
N ALA A 93 1.17 -9.88 -23.49
CA ALA A 93 -0.14 -10.08 -24.12
C ALA A 93 -1.09 -8.92 -23.82
N ARG A 94 -1.18 -8.49 -22.54
CA ARG A 94 -1.98 -7.35 -22.11
C ARG A 94 -1.51 -6.05 -22.76
N ALA A 95 -0.20 -5.81 -22.84
CA ALA A 95 0.34 -4.63 -23.51
C ALA A 95 -0.08 -4.57 -25.00
N GLN A 96 -0.13 -5.72 -25.69
CA GLN A 96 -0.63 -5.77 -27.06
C GLN A 96 -2.16 -5.62 -27.16
N ALA A 97 -2.91 -6.14 -26.17
CA ALA A 97 -4.34 -5.90 -26.08
C ALA A 97 -4.63 -4.41 -25.86
N ASP A 98 -3.89 -3.72 -25.01
CA ASP A 98 -4.01 -2.27 -24.81
C ASP A 98 -3.65 -1.49 -26.09
N ALA A 99 -2.66 -1.97 -26.84
CA ALA A 99 -2.28 -1.44 -28.15
C ALA A 99 -3.29 -1.76 -29.29
N GLY A 100 -4.42 -2.43 -28.98
CA GLY A 100 -5.52 -2.60 -29.93
C GLY A 100 -5.66 -4.00 -30.51
N LYS A 101 -4.92 -5.02 -30.05
CA LYS A 101 -5.09 -6.41 -30.52
C LYS A 101 -6.13 -7.20 -29.71
N LEU A 102 -6.58 -8.35 -30.24
CA LEU A 102 -7.35 -9.35 -29.51
C LEU A 102 -6.43 -10.48 -29.04
N VAL A 103 -6.54 -10.87 -27.78
CA VAL A 103 -5.97 -12.13 -27.30
C VAL A 103 -7.00 -13.22 -27.52
N VAL A 104 -6.64 -14.29 -28.25
CA VAL A 104 -7.52 -15.43 -28.54
C VAL A 104 -6.89 -16.71 -28.01
N LEU A 105 -7.58 -17.37 -27.08
CA LEU A 105 -7.17 -18.64 -26.50
C LEU A 105 -7.99 -19.78 -27.12
N MET A 106 -7.31 -20.77 -27.69
CA MET A 106 -7.91 -21.95 -28.28
C MET A 106 -7.41 -23.18 -27.55
N ILE A 107 -8.34 -23.96 -26.98
CA ILE A 107 -8.03 -25.22 -26.33
C ILE A 107 -8.57 -26.40 -27.16
N GLY A 108 -7.83 -27.50 -27.13
CA GLY A 108 -8.28 -28.79 -27.61
C GLY A 108 -8.12 -29.86 -26.55
N ASN A 109 -8.82 -30.98 -26.76
CA ASN A 109 -8.63 -32.18 -25.93
C ASN A 109 -8.96 -31.96 -24.45
N ILE A 110 -9.99 -31.16 -24.14
CA ILE A 110 -10.51 -31.06 -22.76
C ILE A 110 -11.11 -32.38 -22.27
N HIS A 111 -11.71 -33.14 -23.18
CA HIS A 111 -11.91 -34.57 -23.03
C HIS A 111 -10.85 -35.29 -23.88
N ALA A 112 -10.11 -36.23 -23.31
CA ALA A 112 -8.91 -36.70 -24.00
C ALA A 112 -9.18 -37.62 -25.22
N GLY A 113 -10.40 -38.15 -25.33
CA GLY A 113 -10.87 -38.88 -26.51
C GLY A 113 -11.32 -37.99 -27.66
N GLU A 114 -11.42 -36.67 -27.45
CA GLU A 114 -11.84 -35.67 -28.44
C GLU A 114 -10.58 -35.04 -29.02
N VAL A 115 -10.08 -35.66 -30.08
CA VAL A 115 -8.71 -35.43 -30.59
C VAL A 115 -8.66 -34.50 -31.80
N ASP A 116 -9.81 -34.02 -32.28
CA ASP A 116 -9.91 -33.28 -33.54
C ASP A 116 -9.17 -31.93 -33.44
N GLY A 117 -9.40 -31.16 -32.38
CA GLY A 117 -8.65 -29.93 -32.11
C GLY A 117 -7.19 -30.13 -31.71
N LYS A 118 -6.86 -31.28 -31.08
CA LYS A 118 -5.47 -31.63 -30.74
C LYS A 118 -4.57 -31.69 -31.97
N GLU A 119 -5.13 -32.15 -33.09
CA GLU A 119 -4.43 -32.20 -34.38
C GLU A 119 -4.69 -30.94 -35.23
N GLY A 120 -5.92 -30.43 -35.23
CA GLY A 120 -6.31 -29.30 -36.09
C GLY A 120 -5.69 -27.96 -35.68
N LEU A 121 -5.56 -27.69 -34.37
CA LEU A 121 -5.01 -26.42 -33.88
C LEU A 121 -3.51 -26.25 -34.23
N PRO A 122 -2.63 -27.25 -34.06
CA PRO A 122 -1.25 -27.16 -34.55
C PRO A 122 -1.13 -27.01 -36.07
N MET A 123 -2.02 -27.65 -36.86
CA MET A 123 -2.06 -27.43 -38.32
C MET A 123 -2.31 -25.96 -38.65
N LEU A 124 -3.28 -25.33 -37.98
CA LEU A 124 -3.59 -23.91 -38.16
C LEU A 124 -2.42 -23.01 -37.72
N ALA A 125 -1.80 -23.31 -36.57
CA ALA A 125 -0.64 -22.57 -36.10
C ALA A 125 0.52 -22.60 -37.12
N ARG A 126 0.78 -23.77 -37.72
CA ARG A 126 1.78 -23.95 -38.78
C ARG A 126 1.43 -23.15 -40.04
N GLU A 127 0.18 -23.15 -40.48
CA GLU A 127 -0.25 -22.37 -41.66
C GLU A 127 0.04 -20.87 -41.48
N ILE A 128 -0.15 -20.36 -40.26
CA ILE A 128 0.15 -18.97 -39.92
C ILE A 128 1.66 -18.74 -39.86
N ILE A 129 2.43 -19.65 -39.25
CA ILE A 129 3.90 -19.58 -39.16
C ILE A 129 4.55 -19.51 -40.55
N ASN A 130 4.05 -20.31 -41.49
CA ASN A 130 4.60 -20.41 -42.84
C ASN A 130 4.26 -19.18 -43.72
N GLN A 131 3.54 -18.19 -43.18
CA GLN A 131 3.27 -16.91 -43.81
C GLN A 131 3.82 -15.77 -42.94
N PRO A 132 5.06 -15.29 -43.20
CA PRO A 132 5.74 -14.34 -42.33
C PRO A 132 4.93 -13.09 -41.96
N ASP A 133 4.10 -12.58 -42.87
CA ASP A 133 3.25 -11.38 -42.67
C ASP A 133 1.75 -11.69 -42.58
N HIS A 134 1.39 -12.84 -42.00
CA HIS A 134 0.01 -13.30 -41.91
C HIS A 134 -0.93 -12.20 -41.33
N PRO A 135 -2.05 -11.85 -42.02
CA PRO A 135 -2.91 -10.74 -41.62
C PRO A 135 -3.46 -10.80 -40.19
N LEU A 136 -3.72 -12.00 -39.67
CA LEU A 136 -4.21 -12.20 -38.30
C LEU A 136 -3.26 -11.62 -37.24
N LEU A 137 -1.93 -11.72 -37.44
CA LEU A 137 -0.95 -11.28 -36.43
C LEU A 137 -0.88 -9.76 -36.26
N LYS A 138 -1.41 -9.00 -37.23
CA LYS A 138 -1.58 -7.53 -37.11
C LYS A 138 -2.61 -7.16 -36.06
N ASN A 139 -3.61 -8.02 -35.88
CA ASN A 139 -4.80 -7.76 -35.07
C ASN A 139 -4.90 -8.64 -33.83
N MET A 140 -4.09 -9.69 -33.72
CA MET A 140 -4.28 -10.73 -32.70
C MET A 140 -2.98 -11.21 -32.06
N VAL A 141 -3.12 -11.67 -30.81
CA VAL A 141 -2.21 -12.58 -30.11
C VAL A 141 -2.94 -13.92 -30.04
N LEU A 142 -2.42 -14.93 -30.73
CA LEU A 142 -3.04 -16.25 -30.81
C LEU A 142 -2.36 -17.20 -29.83
N VAL A 143 -3.16 -17.94 -29.06
CA VAL A 143 -2.67 -18.86 -28.02
C VAL A 143 -3.31 -20.23 -28.23
N PHE A 144 -2.50 -21.24 -28.53
CA PHE A 144 -2.92 -22.60 -28.84
C PHE A 144 -2.52 -23.56 -27.72
N ALA A 145 -3.50 -24.23 -27.11
CA ALA A 145 -3.33 -25.26 -26.08
C ALA A 145 -3.98 -26.58 -26.57
N PRO A 146 -3.34 -27.31 -27.49
CA PRO A 146 -3.99 -28.41 -28.22
C PRO A 146 -4.23 -29.67 -27.39
N ILE A 147 -3.48 -29.88 -26.30
CA ILE A 147 -3.59 -31.06 -25.43
C ILE A 147 -3.85 -30.62 -23.99
N PHE A 148 -5.11 -30.30 -23.66
CA PHE A 148 -5.44 -29.83 -22.32
C PHE A 148 -5.48 -30.95 -21.28
N ASN A 149 -6.22 -32.05 -21.53
CA ASN A 149 -6.27 -33.22 -20.65
C ASN A 149 -5.08 -34.17 -20.92
N CYS A 150 -3.88 -33.76 -20.51
CA CYS A 150 -2.64 -34.51 -20.80
C CYS A 150 -2.66 -35.92 -20.20
N ASP A 151 -3.15 -36.08 -18.97
CA ASP A 151 -3.11 -37.38 -18.29
C ASP A 151 -4.14 -38.36 -18.84
N GLY A 152 -5.35 -37.87 -19.15
CA GLY A 152 -6.37 -38.66 -19.82
C GLY A 152 -5.94 -39.07 -21.23
N ASN A 153 -5.14 -38.24 -21.92
CA ASN A 153 -4.66 -38.51 -23.27
C ASN A 153 -3.77 -39.74 -23.34
N GLU A 154 -2.97 -39.99 -22.31
CA GLU A 154 -2.03 -41.12 -22.29
C GLU A 154 -2.73 -42.46 -22.08
N ARG A 155 -3.98 -42.45 -21.60
CA ARG A 155 -4.80 -43.66 -21.37
C ARG A 155 -5.52 -44.10 -22.64
N VAL A 156 -4.78 -44.34 -23.72
CA VAL A 156 -5.34 -44.68 -25.04
C VAL A 156 -5.93 -46.08 -25.08
N SER A 157 -7.16 -46.18 -25.59
CA SER A 157 -7.83 -47.43 -25.95
C SER A 157 -8.75 -47.20 -27.15
N LYS A 158 -9.00 -48.27 -27.91
CA LYS A 158 -10.04 -48.28 -28.96
C LYS A 158 -11.45 -48.24 -28.37
N ASP A 159 -11.58 -48.65 -27.11
CA ASP A 159 -12.87 -48.76 -26.41
C ASP A 159 -13.29 -47.45 -25.71
N ASN A 160 -12.43 -46.44 -25.67
CA ASN A 160 -12.72 -45.21 -24.92
C ASN A 160 -13.87 -44.37 -25.53
N ARG A 161 -14.08 -44.45 -26.85
CA ARG A 161 -15.24 -43.81 -27.53
C ARG A 161 -15.88 -44.76 -28.56
N PRO A 162 -16.74 -45.70 -28.11
CA PRO A 162 -17.39 -46.63 -29.01
C PRO A 162 -18.35 -45.89 -29.95
N GLY A 163 -18.24 -46.13 -31.26
CA GLY A 163 -19.07 -45.49 -32.29
C GLY A 163 -18.43 -44.27 -32.97
N GLN A 164 -17.28 -43.78 -32.50
CA GLN A 164 -16.52 -42.75 -33.19
C GLN A 164 -15.69 -43.33 -34.34
N HIS A 165 -15.80 -42.75 -35.54
CA HIS A 165 -15.07 -43.17 -36.74
C HIS A 165 -13.62 -42.66 -36.70
N GLY A 166 -12.72 -43.50 -36.19
CA GLY A 166 -11.29 -43.23 -36.05
C GLY A 166 -10.94 -42.25 -34.91
N PRO A 167 -9.66 -42.18 -34.50
CA PRO A 167 -8.50 -42.89 -35.07
C PRO A 167 -8.51 -44.41 -34.83
N ASP A 168 -7.95 -45.18 -35.78
CA ASP A 168 -7.92 -46.65 -35.77
C ASP A 168 -7.10 -47.22 -34.59
N GLU A 169 -6.10 -46.47 -34.13
CA GLU A 169 -5.22 -46.84 -33.02
C GLU A 169 -5.83 -46.54 -31.63
N GLY A 170 -6.99 -45.89 -31.58
CA GLY A 170 -7.67 -45.49 -30.35
C GLY A 170 -7.29 -44.08 -29.87
N MET A 171 -7.91 -43.65 -28.78
CA MET A 171 -7.81 -42.28 -28.25
C MET A 171 -7.87 -42.28 -26.72
N GLY A 172 -7.59 -41.14 -26.09
CA GLY A 172 -7.57 -41.01 -24.61
C GLY A 172 -8.94 -41.18 -23.95
N ILE A 173 -8.95 -41.22 -22.62
CA ILE A 173 -10.18 -41.33 -21.81
C ILE A 173 -10.75 -39.94 -21.48
N ARG A 174 -12.07 -39.84 -21.25
CA ARG A 174 -12.76 -38.56 -21.05
C ARG A 174 -12.26 -37.82 -19.81
N GLU A 175 -12.17 -38.52 -18.69
CA GLU A 175 -11.81 -37.96 -17.40
C GLU A 175 -10.31 -37.70 -17.28
N ASN A 176 -9.93 -36.80 -16.38
CA ASN A 176 -8.53 -36.59 -16.03
C ASN A 176 -7.98 -37.69 -15.10
N ALA A 177 -6.76 -37.50 -14.58
CA ALA A 177 -6.13 -38.47 -13.69
C ALA A 177 -6.96 -38.80 -12.44
N ALA A 178 -7.70 -37.82 -11.92
CA ALA A 178 -8.54 -37.95 -10.73
C ALA A 178 -9.95 -38.49 -11.01
N GLY A 179 -10.28 -38.84 -12.26
CA GLY A 179 -11.62 -39.28 -12.65
C GLY A 179 -12.65 -38.14 -12.72
N LEU A 180 -12.20 -36.90 -12.90
CA LEU A 180 -13.06 -35.72 -13.05
C LEU A 180 -13.23 -35.37 -14.52
N ASP A 181 -14.45 -34.94 -14.88
CA ASP A 181 -14.73 -34.32 -16.18
C ASP A 181 -14.34 -32.83 -16.11
N LEU A 182 -13.29 -32.45 -16.84
CA LEU A 182 -12.75 -31.09 -16.80
C LEU A 182 -13.78 -30.04 -17.28
N ASN A 183 -14.71 -30.41 -18.18
CA ASN A 183 -15.80 -29.52 -18.63
C ASN A 183 -17.01 -29.52 -17.67
N ARG A 184 -16.83 -29.98 -16.42
CA ARG A 184 -17.81 -29.85 -15.32
C ARG A 184 -17.24 -29.12 -14.10
N ASP A 185 -16.00 -28.64 -14.20
CA ASP A 185 -15.20 -28.21 -13.05
C ASP A 185 -15.01 -26.68 -12.97
N PHE A 186 -15.51 -25.90 -13.95
CA PHE A 186 -15.27 -24.46 -14.05
C PHE A 186 -15.88 -23.61 -12.94
N VAL A 187 -16.78 -24.16 -12.13
CA VAL A 187 -17.36 -23.49 -10.94
C VAL A 187 -16.63 -23.90 -9.66
N LYS A 188 -16.31 -25.19 -9.48
CA LYS A 188 -15.73 -25.71 -8.22
C LYS A 188 -14.20 -25.69 -8.20
N LEU A 189 -13.56 -25.67 -9.39
CA LEU A 189 -12.11 -25.62 -9.60
C LEU A 189 -11.36 -26.66 -8.76
N GLU A 190 -11.70 -27.94 -8.88
CA GLU A 190 -11.04 -29.01 -8.14
C GLU A 190 -9.84 -29.61 -8.87
N SER A 191 -9.90 -29.69 -10.20
CA SER A 191 -8.81 -30.22 -11.03
C SER A 191 -7.66 -29.22 -11.17
N SER A 192 -6.43 -29.74 -11.17
CA SER A 192 -5.20 -28.99 -11.42
C SER A 192 -5.22 -28.28 -12.78
N GLU A 193 -5.77 -28.95 -13.79
CA GLU A 193 -5.84 -28.50 -15.17
C GLU A 193 -6.77 -27.29 -15.31
N VAL A 194 -7.98 -27.36 -14.75
CA VAL A 194 -8.93 -26.23 -14.82
C VAL A 194 -8.47 -25.07 -13.93
N ARG A 195 -7.81 -25.34 -12.80
CA ARG A 195 -7.12 -24.28 -12.03
C ARG A 195 -6.05 -23.57 -12.86
N ALA A 196 -5.23 -24.31 -13.60
CA ALA A 196 -4.21 -23.75 -14.48
C ALA A 196 -4.83 -22.92 -15.61
N LEU A 197 -5.90 -23.43 -16.23
CA LEU A 197 -6.62 -22.73 -17.29
C LEU A 197 -7.29 -21.44 -16.80
N VAL A 198 -7.97 -21.48 -15.66
CA VAL A 198 -8.62 -20.29 -15.10
C VAL A 198 -7.58 -19.27 -14.65
N LYS A 199 -6.44 -19.71 -14.06
CA LYS A 199 -5.30 -18.83 -13.80
C LYS A 199 -4.81 -18.15 -15.08
N PHE A 200 -4.64 -18.93 -16.16
CA PHE A 200 -4.22 -18.40 -17.45
C PHE A 200 -5.24 -17.40 -18.03
N ILE A 201 -6.54 -17.69 -17.94
CA ILE A 201 -7.62 -16.77 -18.35
C ILE A 201 -7.57 -15.48 -17.51
N ASN A 202 -7.37 -15.57 -16.20
CA ASN A 202 -7.25 -14.39 -15.33
C ASN A 202 -6.06 -13.52 -15.72
N GLU A 203 -4.91 -14.13 -16.00
CA GLU A 203 -3.67 -13.43 -16.31
C GLU A 203 -3.67 -12.86 -17.73
N TRP A 204 -4.13 -13.62 -18.72
CA TRP A 204 -4.09 -13.23 -20.14
C TRP A 204 -5.32 -12.46 -20.62
N ASP A 205 -6.44 -12.52 -19.89
CA ASP A 205 -7.73 -11.89 -20.23
C ASP A 205 -8.14 -12.06 -21.71
N PRO A 206 -8.29 -13.30 -22.21
CA PRO A 206 -8.59 -13.55 -23.61
C PRO A 206 -9.95 -12.93 -23.99
N ALA A 207 -9.96 -12.17 -25.09
CA ALA A 207 -11.17 -11.59 -25.67
C ALA A 207 -12.11 -12.67 -26.22
N ILE A 208 -11.52 -13.73 -26.78
CA ILE A 208 -12.21 -14.87 -27.37
C ILE A 208 -11.59 -16.15 -26.83
N PHE A 209 -12.43 -17.06 -26.37
CA PHE A 209 -12.08 -18.41 -25.95
C PHE A 209 -12.70 -19.42 -26.91
N VAL A 210 -11.91 -20.31 -27.48
CA VAL A 210 -12.38 -21.36 -28.38
C VAL A 210 -12.16 -22.71 -27.71
N ASP A 211 -13.23 -23.47 -27.57
CA ASP A 211 -13.23 -24.82 -27.01
C ASP A 211 -13.62 -25.82 -28.10
N THR A 212 -12.71 -26.72 -28.46
CA THR A 212 -12.97 -27.72 -29.51
C THR A 212 -13.27 -29.08 -28.90
N HIS A 213 -14.40 -29.67 -29.29
CA HIS A 213 -14.96 -30.92 -28.79
C HIS A 213 -15.32 -31.84 -29.95
N THR A 214 -15.60 -33.10 -29.60
CA THR A 214 -16.24 -34.07 -30.50
C THR A 214 -17.42 -34.71 -29.79
N THR A 215 -18.59 -34.71 -30.41
CA THR A 215 -19.82 -35.25 -29.84
C THR A 215 -20.29 -36.52 -30.54
N ASN A 216 -21.05 -37.35 -29.83
CA ASN A 216 -21.68 -38.53 -30.43
C ASN A 216 -22.96 -38.17 -31.18
N GLY A 217 -23.79 -37.32 -30.57
CA GLY A 217 -24.96 -36.66 -31.15
C GLY A 217 -25.94 -37.50 -31.98
N SER A 218 -26.88 -36.80 -32.62
CA SER A 218 -27.85 -37.31 -33.61
C SER A 218 -27.27 -37.28 -35.03
N TYR A 219 -27.80 -38.10 -35.95
CA TYR A 219 -27.28 -38.15 -37.33
C TYR A 219 -27.76 -36.96 -38.17
N HIS A 220 -26.82 -36.18 -38.69
CA HIS A 220 -27.10 -35.05 -39.56
C HIS A 220 -25.93 -34.71 -40.50
N GLN A 221 -26.17 -33.83 -41.47
CA GLN A 221 -25.23 -33.54 -42.56
C GLN A 221 -24.08 -32.60 -42.16
N TYR A 222 -24.09 -32.03 -40.95
CA TYR A 222 -23.07 -31.10 -40.47
C TYR A 222 -21.84 -31.83 -39.93
N ALA A 223 -20.65 -31.56 -40.49
CA ALA A 223 -19.39 -32.12 -40.00
C ALA A 223 -18.90 -31.42 -38.73
N VAL A 224 -19.22 -30.12 -38.59
CA VAL A 224 -18.95 -29.29 -37.42
C VAL A 224 -20.22 -28.50 -37.09
N THR A 225 -20.60 -28.48 -35.82
CA THR A 225 -21.58 -27.52 -35.28
C THR A 225 -20.92 -26.61 -34.25
N TYR A 226 -21.61 -25.56 -33.83
CA TYR A 226 -21.04 -24.55 -32.96
C TYR A 226 -22.04 -24.01 -31.95
N GLU A 227 -21.56 -23.49 -30.84
CA GLU A 227 -22.42 -22.71 -29.94
C GLU A 227 -21.63 -21.62 -29.20
N GLY A 228 -22.37 -20.62 -28.73
CA GLY A 228 -21.83 -19.51 -27.96
C GLY A 228 -22.27 -19.54 -26.49
N PRO A 229 -21.96 -18.47 -25.74
CA PRO A 229 -22.49 -18.33 -24.39
C PRO A 229 -24.01 -18.18 -24.46
N ARG A 230 -24.74 -18.87 -23.58
CA ARG A 230 -26.21 -18.86 -23.57
C ARG A 230 -26.84 -18.52 -22.21
N HIS A 231 -26.04 -18.49 -21.16
CA HIS A 231 -26.53 -18.24 -19.81
C HIS A 231 -27.14 -16.83 -19.68
N PRO A 232 -28.42 -16.68 -19.27
CA PRO A 232 -29.13 -15.39 -19.25
C PRO A 232 -28.58 -14.36 -18.25
N ALA A 233 -27.78 -14.77 -17.25
CA ALA A 233 -27.01 -13.85 -16.40
C ALA A 233 -25.75 -13.27 -17.08
N GLY A 234 -25.37 -13.74 -18.28
CA GLY A 234 -24.31 -13.12 -19.08
C GLY A 234 -24.76 -11.80 -19.69
N ASP A 235 -23.85 -11.07 -20.31
CA ASP A 235 -24.21 -9.83 -21.02
C ASP A 235 -25.03 -10.16 -22.28
N SER A 236 -26.27 -9.65 -22.34
CA SER A 236 -27.21 -9.98 -23.41
C SER A 236 -26.72 -9.54 -24.79
N ALA A 237 -26.14 -8.33 -24.89
CA ALA A 237 -25.60 -7.82 -26.16
C ALA A 237 -24.44 -8.68 -26.67
N LEU A 238 -23.58 -9.19 -25.78
CA LEU A 238 -22.52 -10.12 -26.13
C LEU A 238 -23.08 -11.45 -26.64
N ILE A 239 -24.01 -12.05 -25.90
CA ILE A 239 -24.66 -13.32 -26.26
C ILE A 239 -25.36 -13.22 -27.61
N GLU A 240 -26.12 -12.15 -27.83
CA GLU A 240 -26.84 -11.88 -29.08
C GLU A 240 -25.88 -11.64 -30.24
N TYR A 241 -24.81 -10.88 -30.04
CA TYR A 241 -23.80 -10.65 -31.10
C TYR A 241 -23.15 -11.96 -31.55
N VAL A 242 -22.76 -12.82 -30.61
CA VAL A 242 -22.13 -14.11 -30.95
C VAL A 242 -23.11 -15.00 -31.72
N ARG A 243 -24.33 -15.16 -31.19
CA ARG A 243 -25.38 -16.01 -31.78
C ARG A 243 -25.87 -15.49 -33.12
N ASP A 244 -26.28 -14.23 -33.20
CA ASP A 244 -27.06 -13.71 -34.33
C ASP A 244 -26.21 -12.96 -35.37
N THR A 245 -24.96 -12.61 -35.05
CA THR A 245 -24.05 -11.90 -35.97
C THR A 245 -22.83 -12.72 -36.34
N MET A 246 -22.03 -13.14 -35.34
CA MET A 246 -20.76 -13.82 -35.58
C MET A 246 -20.98 -15.18 -36.24
N PHE A 247 -21.78 -16.06 -35.65
CA PHE A 247 -21.93 -17.40 -36.18
C PHE A 247 -22.58 -17.48 -37.57
N PRO A 248 -23.67 -16.74 -37.88
CA PRO A 248 -24.23 -16.75 -39.23
C PRO A 248 -23.21 -16.29 -40.30
N ALA A 249 -22.37 -15.29 -39.98
CA ALA A 249 -21.32 -14.84 -40.88
C ALA A 249 -20.21 -15.90 -41.04
N VAL A 250 -19.75 -16.49 -39.94
CA VAL A 250 -18.74 -17.55 -39.95
C VAL A 250 -19.23 -18.77 -40.74
N SER A 251 -20.48 -19.21 -40.53
CA SER A 251 -21.07 -20.36 -41.24
C SER A 251 -21.12 -20.14 -42.74
N LYS A 252 -21.57 -18.95 -43.17
CA LYS A 252 -21.62 -18.57 -44.58
C LYS A 252 -20.23 -18.56 -45.22
N ASP A 253 -19.26 -17.97 -44.54
CA ASP A 253 -17.88 -17.88 -45.05
C ASP A 253 -17.19 -19.24 -45.10
N LEU A 254 -17.43 -20.11 -44.11
CA LEU A 254 -16.88 -21.46 -44.08
C LEU A 254 -17.46 -22.33 -45.20
N GLU A 255 -18.77 -22.30 -45.40
CA GLU A 255 -19.42 -23.03 -46.50
C GLU A 255 -18.92 -22.55 -47.85
N ALA A 256 -18.76 -21.23 -48.04
CA ALA A 256 -18.23 -20.67 -49.28
C ALA A 256 -16.77 -21.10 -49.58
N LYS A 257 -15.94 -21.27 -48.54
CA LYS A 257 -14.51 -21.63 -48.69
C LYS A 257 -14.26 -23.12 -48.79
N THR A 258 -15.06 -23.94 -48.10
CA THR A 258 -14.77 -25.37 -47.92
C THR A 258 -15.89 -26.29 -48.39
N GLY A 259 -17.10 -25.75 -48.61
CA GLY A 259 -18.32 -26.53 -48.86
C GLY A 259 -18.90 -27.20 -47.60
N LEU A 260 -18.29 -27.01 -46.42
CA LEU A 260 -18.79 -27.56 -45.17
C LEU A 260 -19.98 -26.76 -44.67
N LYS A 261 -21.12 -27.42 -44.49
CA LYS A 261 -22.28 -26.86 -43.80
C LYS A 261 -22.08 -26.96 -42.29
N THR A 262 -22.50 -25.91 -41.59
CA THR A 262 -22.50 -25.85 -40.14
C THR A 262 -23.86 -25.41 -39.62
N PHE A 263 -24.14 -25.70 -38.36
CA PHE A 263 -25.38 -25.33 -37.67
C PHE A 263 -25.11 -25.13 -36.18
N TYR A 264 -26.09 -24.62 -35.43
CA TYR A 264 -25.99 -24.54 -33.97
C TYR A 264 -25.81 -25.93 -33.37
N TYR A 265 -24.95 -26.07 -32.36
CA TYR A 265 -24.70 -27.33 -31.68
C TYR A 265 -25.95 -27.77 -30.92
N GLY A 266 -26.31 -29.03 -31.15
CA GLY A 266 -27.43 -29.70 -30.53
C GLY A 266 -27.75 -30.99 -31.25
N ASP A 267 -28.87 -31.59 -30.84
CA ASP A 267 -29.33 -32.88 -31.31
C ASP A 267 -30.82 -32.84 -31.66
N PHE A 268 -31.22 -33.64 -32.64
CA PHE A 268 -32.63 -33.90 -32.90
C PHE A 268 -33.28 -34.63 -31.72
N ASN A 269 -34.50 -34.23 -31.37
CA ASN A 269 -35.40 -35.12 -30.64
C ASN A 269 -35.79 -36.31 -31.52
N LYS A 270 -36.37 -37.36 -30.93
CA LYS A 270 -36.74 -38.59 -31.63
C LYS A 270 -37.65 -38.37 -32.85
N GLU A 271 -38.50 -37.34 -32.85
CA GLU A 271 -39.44 -37.04 -33.93
C GLU A 271 -38.87 -36.10 -35.01
N HIS A 272 -37.63 -35.63 -34.86
CA HIS A 272 -37.00 -34.63 -35.75
C HIS A 272 -37.81 -33.33 -35.90
N THR A 273 -38.51 -32.91 -34.84
CA THR A 273 -39.29 -31.66 -34.77
C THR A 273 -38.65 -30.60 -33.89
N ARG A 274 -37.64 -30.98 -33.10
CA ARG A 274 -36.96 -30.14 -32.12
C ARG A 274 -35.46 -30.39 -32.17
N TRP A 275 -34.68 -29.32 -32.03
CA TRP A 275 -33.22 -29.34 -31.95
C TRP A 275 -32.77 -28.80 -30.59
N ASP A 276 -32.26 -29.68 -29.74
CA ASP A 276 -31.89 -29.40 -28.35
C ASP A 276 -30.39 -29.17 -28.22
N SER A 277 -30.02 -27.98 -27.73
CA SER A 277 -28.63 -27.65 -27.41
C SER A 277 -28.28 -27.99 -25.96
N PHE A 278 -27.02 -27.82 -25.58
CA PHE A 278 -26.49 -28.24 -24.27
C PHE A 278 -27.05 -27.43 -23.07
N PRO A 279 -26.88 -27.93 -21.83
CA PRO A 279 -27.42 -27.27 -20.64
C PRO A 279 -26.82 -25.87 -20.36
N LEU A 280 -27.60 -25.02 -19.69
CA LEU A 280 -27.26 -23.60 -19.49
C LEU A 280 -26.32 -23.33 -18.32
N GLN A 281 -25.96 -24.33 -17.51
CA GLN A 281 -25.21 -24.11 -16.29
C GLN A 281 -23.80 -23.53 -16.54
N PRO A 282 -23.26 -22.73 -15.61
CA PRO A 282 -21.90 -22.17 -15.68
C PRO A 282 -20.78 -23.19 -15.50
N ARG A 283 -21.01 -24.42 -15.06
CA ARG A 283 -19.96 -25.47 -15.01
C ARG A 283 -19.36 -25.81 -16.38
N PHE A 284 -20.06 -25.47 -17.47
CA PHE A 284 -19.60 -25.66 -18.84
C PHE A 284 -18.78 -24.44 -19.31
N THR A 285 -17.63 -24.68 -19.95
CA THR A 285 -16.67 -23.62 -20.32
C THR A 285 -17.31 -22.45 -21.07
N THR A 286 -18.20 -22.75 -22.02
CA THR A 286 -18.83 -21.74 -22.89
C THR A 286 -19.67 -20.74 -22.09
N ASN A 287 -20.51 -21.23 -21.17
CA ASN A 287 -21.33 -20.38 -20.32
C ASN A 287 -20.49 -19.68 -19.24
N TYR A 288 -19.50 -20.37 -18.67
CA TYR A 288 -18.55 -19.78 -17.73
C TYR A 288 -17.85 -18.55 -18.31
N VAL A 289 -17.27 -18.67 -19.50
CA VAL A 289 -16.59 -17.57 -20.19
C VAL A 289 -17.56 -16.42 -20.52
N GLY A 290 -18.79 -16.76 -20.91
CA GLY A 290 -19.86 -15.76 -21.13
C GLY A 290 -20.19 -14.94 -19.89
N LEU A 291 -20.28 -15.58 -18.71
CA LEU A 291 -20.49 -14.88 -17.43
C LEU A 291 -19.34 -13.95 -17.04
N ARG A 292 -18.16 -14.15 -17.63
CA ARG A 292 -16.98 -13.30 -17.44
C ARG A 292 -16.94 -12.14 -18.44
N GLY A 293 -18.00 -11.95 -19.23
CA GLY A 293 -18.09 -10.88 -20.23
C GLY A 293 -17.11 -11.07 -21.39
N ARG A 294 -16.81 -12.32 -21.77
CA ARG A 294 -15.94 -12.65 -22.91
C ARG A 294 -16.67 -13.52 -23.92
N ILE A 295 -16.19 -13.52 -25.15
CA ILE A 295 -16.76 -14.35 -26.22
C ILE A 295 -16.23 -15.77 -26.05
N SER A 296 -17.12 -16.75 -26.06
CA SER A 296 -16.78 -18.16 -26.15
C SER A 296 -17.32 -18.76 -27.45
N VAL A 297 -16.55 -19.66 -28.04
CA VAL A 297 -16.89 -20.42 -29.23
C VAL A 297 -16.69 -21.89 -28.91
N LEU A 298 -17.77 -22.64 -28.87
CA LEU A 298 -17.75 -24.10 -28.87
C LEU A 298 -17.71 -24.57 -30.33
N SER A 299 -16.78 -25.44 -30.65
CA SER A 299 -16.70 -26.16 -31.94
C SER A 299 -16.91 -27.65 -31.66
N GLU A 300 -17.91 -28.27 -32.28
CA GLU A 300 -18.27 -29.67 -32.05
C GLU A 300 -18.20 -30.46 -33.35
N GLY A 301 -17.21 -31.36 -33.46
CA GLY A 301 -17.16 -32.37 -34.52
C GLY A 301 -18.07 -33.56 -34.20
N TYR A 302 -18.63 -34.24 -35.19
CA TYR A 302 -19.52 -35.38 -34.94
C TYR A 302 -18.85 -36.73 -35.16
N SER A 303 -18.97 -37.62 -34.19
CA SER A 303 -18.20 -38.86 -34.11
C SER A 303 -18.38 -39.79 -35.31
N TYR A 304 -19.52 -39.73 -36.01
CA TYR A 304 -19.78 -40.50 -37.23
C TYR A 304 -19.16 -39.90 -38.52
N SER A 305 -18.68 -38.65 -38.50
CA SER A 305 -17.88 -38.10 -39.60
C SER A 305 -16.49 -38.72 -39.60
N SER A 306 -15.83 -38.85 -40.75
CA SER A 306 -14.49 -39.45 -40.79
C SER A 306 -13.50 -38.63 -39.96
N TYR A 307 -12.52 -39.29 -39.33
CA TYR A 307 -11.52 -38.58 -38.51
C TYR A 307 -10.83 -37.43 -39.27
N LYS A 308 -10.54 -37.65 -40.56
CA LYS A 308 -10.01 -36.60 -41.44
C LYS A 308 -10.93 -35.40 -41.59
N GLU A 309 -12.23 -35.62 -41.84
CA GLU A 309 -13.20 -34.53 -41.97
C GLU A 309 -13.36 -33.76 -40.67
N ARG A 310 -13.35 -34.42 -39.50
CA ARG A 310 -13.47 -33.73 -38.21
C ARG A 310 -12.26 -32.83 -37.90
N VAL A 311 -11.05 -33.34 -38.10
CA VAL A 311 -9.80 -32.59 -37.88
C VAL A 311 -9.73 -31.37 -38.80
N LEU A 312 -9.94 -31.57 -40.10
CA LEU A 312 -9.88 -30.48 -41.08
C LEU A 312 -11.04 -29.49 -40.90
N GLY A 313 -12.24 -29.99 -40.63
CA GLY A 313 -13.42 -29.16 -40.36
C GLY A 313 -13.24 -28.28 -39.13
N THR A 314 -12.72 -28.84 -38.03
CA THR A 314 -12.42 -28.08 -36.80
C THR A 314 -11.38 -26.99 -37.09
N ARG A 315 -10.28 -27.33 -37.77
CA ARG A 315 -9.24 -26.37 -38.16
C ARG A 315 -9.82 -25.23 -38.99
N ASP A 316 -10.61 -25.55 -40.01
CA ASP A 316 -11.16 -24.57 -40.95
C ASP A 316 -12.24 -23.69 -40.31
N PHE A 317 -13.05 -24.25 -39.40
CA PHE A 317 -14.00 -23.49 -38.59
C PHE A 317 -13.30 -22.49 -37.65
N VAL A 318 -12.27 -22.93 -36.92
CA VAL A 318 -11.49 -22.06 -36.04
C VAL A 318 -10.79 -20.96 -36.85
N ARG A 319 -10.19 -21.29 -38.01
CA ARG A 319 -9.60 -20.28 -38.92
C ARG A 319 -10.63 -19.21 -39.31
N THR A 320 -11.83 -19.64 -39.70
CA THR A 320 -12.89 -18.72 -40.13
C THR A 320 -13.37 -17.83 -38.97
N CYS A 321 -13.44 -18.36 -37.75
CA CYS A 321 -13.70 -17.55 -36.55
C CYS A 321 -12.63 -16.48 -36.32
N LEU A 322 -11.35 -16.83 -36.46
CA LEU A 322 -10.24 -15.88 -36.32
C LEU A 322 -10.28 -14.78 -37.40
N GLU A 323 -10.58 -15.14 -38.64
CA GLU A 323 -10.70 -14.19 -39.75
C GLU A 323 -11.86 -13.20 -39.53
N PHE A 324 -13.03 -13.71 -39.10
CA PHE A 324 -14.16 -12.87 -38.73
C PHE A 324 -13.79 -11.92 -37.58
N ALA A 325 -13.20 -12.44 -36.51
CA ALA A 325 -12.84 -11.63 -35.35
C ALA A 325 -11.75 -10.59 -35.68
N SER A 326 -10.80 -10.92 -36.57
CA SER A 326 -9.78 -9.97 -37.04
C SER A 326 -10.40 -8.83 -37.85
N SER A 327 -11.38 -9.15 -38.70
CA SER A 327 -12.09 -8.17 -39.53
C SER A 327 -13.03 -7.27 -38.72
N ASN A 328 -13.53 -7.75 -37.57
CA ASN A 328 -14.47 -7.06 -36.69
C ASN A 328 -13.85 -6.64 -35.34
N LYS A 329 -12.52 -6.53 -35.28
CA LYS A 329 -11.75 -6.31 -34.05
C LYS A 329 -12.27 -5.17 -33.20
N ASP A 330 -12.48 -3.99 -33.79
CA ASP A 330 -12.84 -2.79 -33.04
C ASP A 330 -14.27 -2.88 -32.47
N GLN A 331 -15.19 -3.52 -33.20
CA GLN A 331 -16.54 -3.81 -32.73
C GLN A 331 -16.52 -4.78 -31.55
N ILE A 332 -15.73 -5.86 -31.65
CA ILE A 332 -15.57 -6.84 -30.55
C ILE A 332 -14.98 -6.15 -29.32
N ARG A 333 -13.91 -5.37 -29.47
CA ARG A 333 -13.30 -4.63 -28.35
C ARG A 333 -14.30 -3.70 -27.66
N LYS A 334 -15.09 -2.95 -28.44
CA LYS A 334 -16.13 -2.07 -27.92
C LYS A 334 -17.20 -2.86 -27.15
N LEU A 335 -17.67 -3.97 -27.73
CA LEU A 335 -18.67 -4.84 -27.11
C LEU A 335 -18.21 -5.37 -25.74
N LEU A 336 -16.96 -5.86 -25.65
CA LEU A 336 -16.37 -6.35 -24.42
C LEU A 336 -16.20 -5.24 -23.37
N ALA A 337 -15.72 -4.06 -23.77
CA ALA A 337 -15.60 -2.91 -22.88
C ALA A 337 -16.96 -2.41 -22.36
N ASP A 338 -17.98 -2.42 -23.22
CA ASP A 338 -19.34 -2.03 -22.87
C ASP A 338 -19.97 -3.05 -21.89
N ALA A 339 -19.71 -4.35 -22.07
CA ALA A 339 -20.12 -5.41 -21.15
C ALA A 339 -19.46 -5.25 -19.77
N ASP A 340 -18.13 -5.07 -19.73
CA ASP A 340 -17.37 -4.82 -18.49
C ASP A 340 -17.96 -3.59 -17.75
N ARG A 341 -18.21 -2.48 -18.46
CA ARG A 341 -18.79 -1.26 -17.88
C ARG A 341 -20.18 -1.49 -17.30
N ARG A 342 -21.10 -2.13 -18.03
CA ARG A 342 -22.46 -2.43 -17.54
C ARG A 342 -22.41 -3.28 -16.26
N THR A 343 -21.57 -4.32 -16.25
CA THR A 343 -21.41 -5.19 -15.09
C THR A 343 -20.86 -4.41 -13.89
N ILE A 344 -19.86 -3.55 -14.08
CA ILE A 344 -19.27 -2.74 -13.01
C ILE A 344 -20.28 -1.72 -12.47
N ASP A 345 -20.95 -0.97 -13.35
CA ASP A 345 -21.86 0.12 -12.96
C ASP A 345 -23.05 -0.40 -12.16
N LEU A 346 -23.64 -1.51 -12.60
CA LEU A 346 -24.76 -2.15 -11.90
C LEU A 346 -24.37 -2.66 -10.51
N GLY A 347 -23.14 -3.14 -10.33
CA GLY A 347 -22.64 -3.58 -9.03
C GLY A 347 -22.21 -2.44 -8.09
N ARG A 348 -21.74 -1.31 -8.65
CA ARG A 348 -21.39 -0.12 -7.86
C ARG A 348 -22.62 0.61 -7.34
N ASN A 349 -23.69 0.64 -8.13
CA ASN A 349 -24.93 1.34 -7.81
C ASN A 349 -26.15 0.45 -8.12
N PRO A 350 -26.40 -0.62 -7.33
CA PRO A 350 -27.60 -1.41 -7.51
C PRO A 350 -28.86 -0.56 -7.32
N PRO A 351 -29.82 -0.58 -8.26
CA PRO A 351 -31.05 0.18 -8.13
C PRO A 351 -31.95 -0.43 -7.03
N LYS A 352 -32.73 0.41 -6.36
CA LYS A 352 -33.72 -0.02 -5.35
C LYS A 352 -34.79 -0.92 -5.96
N ASP A 353 -35.25 -0.56 -7.16
CA ASP A 353 -36.29 -1.28 -7.91
C ASP A 353 -35.72 -1.72 -9.28
N PRO A 354 -34.95 -2.83 -9.35
CA PRO A 354 -34.32 -3.27 -10.58
C PRO A 354 -35.36 -3.81 -11.59
N LYS A 355 -35.27 -3.36 -12.84
CA LYS A 355 -35.97 -3.99 -13.96
C LYS A 355 -35.46 -5.42 -14.20
N PRO A 356 -36.22 -6.33 -14.84
CA PRO A 356 -35.77 -7.70 -15.08
C PRO A 356 -34.38 -7.83 -15.71
N GLU A 357 -34.05 -6.95 -16.67
CA GLU A 357 -32.73 -6.90 -17.34
C GLU A 357 -31.58 -6.39 -16.45
N GLN A 358 -31.91 -5.83 -15.28
CA GLN A 358 -30.96 -5.38 -14.25
C GLN A 358 -30.84 -6.38 -13.09
N GLN A 359 -31.62 -7.47 -13.12
CA GLN A 359 -31.58 -8.53 -12.13
C GLN A 359 -30.69 -9.69 -12.60
N LEU A 360 -30.24 -10.50 -11.64
CA LEU A 360 -29.41 -11.66 -11.90
C LEU A 360 -30.28 -12.90 -12.09
N ALA A 361 -30.11 -13.59 -13.22
CA ALA A 361 -30.75 -14.88 -13.47
C ALA A 361 -29.98 -16.00 -12.76
N VAL A 362 -30.37 -16.31 -11.52
CA VAL A 362 -29.74 -17.36 -10.68
C VAL A 362 -30.20 -18.77 -11.01
N ARG A 363 -31.31 -18.91 -11.74
CA ARG A 363 -31.75 -20.17 -12.32
C ARG A 363 -32.15 -19.92 -13.78
N PRO A 364 -31.40 -20.47 -14.75
CA PRO A 364 -31.74 -20.38 -16.15
C PRO A 364 -32.64 -21.54 -16.59
N LYS A 365 -33.41 -21.32 -17.67
CA LYS A 365 -34.11 -22.39 -18.40
C LYS A 365 -33.94 -22.23 -19.90
N ALA A 366 -33.94 -23.35 -20.61
CA ALA A 366 -33.81 -23.36 -22.07
C ALA A 366 -35.03 -22.72 -22.72
N ALA A 367 -34.81 -21.94 -23.77
CA ALA A 367 -35.84 -21.28 -24.56
C ALA A 367 -35.63 -21.55 -26.06
N LYS A 368 -36.74 -21.57 -26.82
CA LYS A 368 -36.71 -21.74 -28.26
C LYS A 368 -36.40 -20.46 -29.01
N ALA A 369 -35.81 -20.59 -30.19
CA ALA A 369 -35.69 -19.52 -31.15
C ALA A 369 -37.09 -19.08 -31.64
N PRO A 370 -37.28 -17.80 -32.02
CA PRO A 370 -38.58 -17.29 -32.45
C PRO A 370 -39.15 -17.98 -33.70
N GLU A 371 -38.27 -18.45 -34.59
CA GLU A 371 -38.63 -19.05 -35.88
C GLU A 371 -38.14 -20.50 -35.96
N THR A 372 -38.87 -21.35 -36.70
CA THR A 372 -38.41 -22.70 -37.04
C THR A 372 -37.30 -22.62 -38.09
N MET A 373 -36.28 -23.46 -37.95
CA MET A 373 -35.13 -23.49 -38.85
C MET A 373 -35.07 -24.81 -39.60
N LYS A 374 -34.49 -24.81 -40.81
CA LYS A 374 -34.21 -26.03 -41.56
C LYS A 374 -32.90 -26.64 -41.10
N ALA A 375 -32.98 -27.79 -40.44
CA ALA A 375 -31.82 -28.60 -40.06
C ALA A 375 -31.62 -29.74 -41.08
N ALA A 376 -30.42 -29.82 -41.65
CA ALA A 376 -30.04 -30.81 -42.66
C ALA A 376 -29.72 -32.16 -41.99
N GLY A 377 -30.68 -33.08 -41.99
CA GLY A 377 -30.57 -34.40 -41.36
C GLY A 377 -30.39 -35.56 -42.35
N PHE A 378 -30.48 -36.77 -41.83
CA PHE A 378 -30.60 -38.01 -42.60
C PHE A 378 -31.95 -38.69 -42.35
N VAL A 379 -32.39 -39.55 -43.26
CA VAL A 379 -33.44 -40.52 -42.98
C VAL A 379 -32.84 -41.62 -42.11
N GLU A 380 -33.47 -41.87 -40.96
CA GLU A 380 -33.03 -42.89 -40.00
C GLU A 380 -33.98 -44.07 -40.00
N GLU A 381 -33.46 -45.26 -39.70
CA GLU A 381 -34.24 -46.46 -39.49
C GLU A 381 -33.75 -47.23 -38.26
N VAL A 382 -34.60 -48.09 -37.71
CA VAL A 382 -34.24 -48.92 -36.55
C VAL A 382 -33.75 -50.26 -37.05
N ARG A 383 -32.45 -50.55 -36.86
CA ARG A 383 -31.84 -51.87 -37.08
C ARG A 383 -31.37 -52.43 -35.74
N ASP A 384 -31.78 -53.65 -35.41
CA ASP A 384 -31.41 -54.35 -34.16
C ASP A 384 -31.68 -53.53 -32.88
N GLY A 385 -32.78 -52.77 -32.87
CA GLY A 385 -33.16 -51.91 -31.73
C GLY A 385 -32.32 -50.63 -31.58
N LYS A 386 -31.41 -50.33 -32.53
CA LYS A 386 -30.64 -49.09 -32.59
C LYS A 386 -31.06 -48.25 -33.79
N THR A 387 -31.19 -46.94 -33.58
CA THR A 387 -31.38 -45.99 -34.66
C THR A 387 -30.09 -45.84 -35.46
N VAL A 388 -30.16 -46.04 -36.77
CA VAL A 388 -29.04 -45.92 -37.70
C VAL A 388 -29.43 -45.03 -38.88
N SER A 389 -28.47 -44.25 -39.38
CA SER A 389 -28.67 -43.45 -40.59
C SER A 389 -28.70 -44.35 -41.84
N THR A 390 -29.65 -44.10 -42.74
CA THR A 390 -29.71 -44.73 -44.07
C THR A 390 -28.77 -44.08 -45.09
N GLY A 391 -28.22 -42.91 -44.77
CA GLY A 391 -27.42 -42.07 -45.68
C GLY A 391 -28.25 -41.22 -46.64
N GLU A 392 -29.57 -41.39 -46.71
CA GLU A 392 -30.46 -40.52 -47.50
C GLU A 392 -30.59 -39.14 -46.83
N LYS A 393 -30.29 -38.08 -47.57
CA LYS A 393 -30.31 -36.70 -47.07
C LYS A 393 -31.74 -36.14 -47.02
N LYS A 394 -32.13 -35.54 -45.88
CA LYS A 394 -33.44 -34.90 -45.70
C LYS A 394 -33.34 -33.69 -44.79
N ASP A 395 -33.92 -32.56 -45.21
CA ASP A 395 -34.05 -31.38 -44.36
C ASP A 395 -35.32 -31.48 -43.50
N TYR A 396 -35.20 -31.13 -42.22
CA TYR A 396 -36.29 -31.13 -41.24
C TYR A 396 -36.54 -29.71 -40.74
N ASP A 397 -37.81 -29.31 -40.67
CA ASP A 397 -38.20 -28.07 -40.00
C ASP A 397 -38.24 -28.31 -38.48
N VAL A 398 -37.36 -27.64 -37.74
CA VAL A 398 -37.19 -27.84 -36.30
C VAL A 398 -37.37 -26.57 -35.48
N GLU A 399 -37.93 -26.73 -34.27
CA GLU A 399 -37.80 -25.75 -33.21
C GLU A 399 -36.39 -25.82 -32.60
N VAL A 400 -35.61 -24.76 -32.71
CA VAL A 400 -34.23 -24.73 -32.19
C VAL A 400 -34.21 -24.17 -30.76
N TRP A 401 -33.78 -24.97 -29.78
CA TRP A 401 -33.72 -24.63 -28.36
C TRP A 401 -32.31 -24.20 -27.92
N ASN A 402 -31.78 -23.16 -28.59
CA ASN A 402 -30.46 -22.60 -28.37
C ASN A 402 -30.46 -21.26 -27.60
N ARG A 403 -31.58 -20.86 -26.99
CA ARG A 403 -31.66 -19.65 -26.15
C ARG A 403 -31.75 -20.02 -24.68
N GLY A 404 -31.51 -19.04 -23.81
CA GLY A 404 -31.68 -19.15 -22.37
C GLY A 404 -32.48 -17.98 -21.84
N GLU A 405 -33.39 -18.25 -20.91
CA GLU A 405 -34.18 -17.23 -20.21
C GLU A 405 -34.14 -17.48 -18.69
N ALA A 406 -34.47 -16.46 -17.90
CA ALA A 406 -34.48 -16.59 -16.45
C ALA A 406 -35.72 -17.37 -15.99
N ASP A 407 -35.52 -18.44 -15.24
CA ASP A 407 -36.57 -19.07 -14.44
C ASP A 407 -36.72 -18.36 -13.09
N MET A 408 -35.60 -17.90 -12.53
CA MET A 408 -35.57 -17.13 -11.29
C MET A 408 -34.61 -15.95 -11.40
N LEU A 409 -35.13 -14.75 -11.10
CA LEU A 409 -34.38 -13.50 -11.01
C LEU A 409 -34.20 -13.09 -9.54
N VAL A 410 -33.04 -12.53 -9.21
CA VAL A 410 -32.81 -11.87 -7.93
C VAL A 410 -32.19 -10.48 -8.13
N PRO A 411 -32.52 -9.49 -7.29
CA PRO A 411 -31.79 -8.23 -7.26
C PRO A 411 -30.31 -8.48 -7.00
N ARG A 412 -29.45 -7.76 -7.72
CA ARG A 412 -28.01 -7.82 -7.50
C ARG A 412 -27.63 -7.04 -6.25
N ALA A 413 -26.85 -7.65 -5.36
CA ALA A 413 -26.33 -6.97 -4.17
C ALA A 413 -25.15 -6.05 -4.53
N TYR A 414 -24.93 -5.00 -3.73
CA TYR A 414 -23.73 -4.17 -3.80
C TYR A 414 -22.47 -4.98 -3.43
N ALA A 415 -22.58 -5.77 -2.37
CA ALA A 415 -21.53 -6.68 -1.92
C ALA A 415 -22.12 -7.90 -1.20
N TYR A 416 -21.33 -8.97 -1.13
CA TYR A 416 -21.57 -10.12 -0.27
C TYR A 416 -20.55 -10.12 0.87
N ILE A 417 -20.98 -10.52 2.07
CA ILE A 417 -20.13 -10.58 3.27
C ILE A 417 -20.13 -11.99 3.84
N ILE A 418 -18.95 -12.55 4.05
CA ILE A 418 -18.75 -13.74 4.89
C ILE A 418 -18.24 -13.24 6.25
N PRO A 419 -19.07 -13.30 7.32
CA PRO A 419 -18.69 -12.79 8.63
C PRO A 419 -17.44 -13.46 9.20
N GLN A 420 -16.56 -12.69 9.85
CA GLN A 420 -15.26 -13.15 10.38
C GLN A 420 -15.32 -14.50 11.12
N PRO A 421 -16.30 -14.79 12.00
CA PRO A 421 -16.35 -16.06 12.72
C PRO A 421 -16.54 -17.30 11.83
N LEU A 422 -17.01 -17.13 10.59
CA LEU A 422 -17.24 -18.22 9.63
C LEU A 422 -16.08 -18.39 8.65
N VAL A 423 -15.18 -17.42 8.53
CA VAL A 423 -14.14 -17.39 7.49
C VAL A 423 -13.23 -18.62 7.56
N SER A 424 -12.84 -19.07 8.75
CA SER A 424 -11.98 -20.25 8.91
C SER A 424 -12.65 -21.54 8.42
N GLY A 425 -13.95 -21.72 8.68
CA GLY A 425 -14.74 -22.86 8.21
C GLY A 425 -15.13 -22.78 6.73
N LEU A 426 -15.07 -21.59 6.13
CA LEU A 426 -15.41 -21.35 4.71
C LEU A 426 -14.18 -20.99 3.87
N LYS A 427 -12.98 -21.34 4.34
CA LYS A 427 -11.71 -21.03 3.69
C LYS A 427 -11.68 -21.50 2.23
N SER A 428 -12.17 -22.71 1.94
CA SER A 428 -12.21 -23.26 0.58
C SER A 428 -13.06 -22.40 -0.36
N ALA A 429 -14.19 -21.87 0.11
CA ALA A 429 -15.03 -20.96 -0.67
C ALA A 429 -14.30 -19.66 -1.01
N VAL A 430 -13.65 -19.04 -0.01
CA VAL A 430 -12.85 -17.81 -0.18
C VAL A 430 -11.70 -18.02 -1.17
N GLU A 431 -10.95 -19.13 -1.01
CA GLU A 431 -9.87 -19.46 -1.94
C GLU A 431 -10.39 -19.73 -3.35
N THR A 432 -11.51 -20.42 -3.51
CA THR A 432 -12.11 -20.67 -4.83
C THR A 432 -12.52 -19.36 -5.51
N LEU A 433 -13.09 -18.39 -4.78
CA LEU A 433 -13.37 -17.05 -5.32
C LEU A 433 -12.09 -16.38 -5.84
N GLN A 434 -11.00 -16.40 -5.06
CA GLN A 434 -9.70 -15.88 -5.50
C GLN A 434 -9.17 -16.63 -6.73
N ARG A 435 -9.31 -17.97 -6.81
CA ARG A 435 -8.91 -18.78 -7.98
C ARG A 435 -9.67 -18.38 -9.24
N HIS A 436 -10.94 -17.98 -9.14
CA HIS A 436 -11.70 -17.41 -10.27
C HIS A 436 -11.20 -16.03 -10.73
N GLY A 437 -10.30 -15.39 -9.98
CA GLY A 437 -9.84 -14.02 -10.22
C GLY A 437 -10.80 -12.95 -9.68
N ILE A 438 -11.78 -13.35 -8.85
CA ILE A 438 -12.71 -12.41 -8.21
C ILE A 438 -11.91 -11.59 -7.18
N GLU A 439 -12.09 -10.27 -7.22
CA GLU A 439 -11.53 -9.38 -6.21
C GLU A 439 -12.22 -9.65 -4.88
N VAL A 440 -11.43 -10.08 -3.90
CA VAL A 440 -11.87 -10.39 -2.53
C VAL A 440 -11.14 -9.47 -1.58
N GLU A 441 -11.90 -8.83 -0.69
CA GLU A 441 -11.40 -7.88 0.28
C GLU A 441 -11.67 -8.36 1.72
N GLU A 442 -10.90 -7.87 2.69
CA GLU A 442 -11.12 -8.04 4.11
C GLU A 442 -11.54 -6.69 4.70
N LEU A 443 -12.59 -6.70 5.50
CA LEU A 443 -13.06 -5.56 6.25
C LEU A 443 -12.08 -5.23 7.39
N ARG A 444 -11.65 -3.98 7.48
CA ARG A 444 -10.59 -3.55 8.41
C ARG A 444 -11.10 -3.01 9.74
N GLU A 445 -12.39 -2.73 9.86
CA GLU A 445 -13.01 -2.17 11.06
C GLU A 445 -14.28 -2.95 11.44
N ASP A 446 -14.70 -2.84 12.70
CA ASP A 446 -16.06 -3.25 13.04
C ASP A 446 -17.01 -2.13 12.57
N ILE A 447 -18.08 -2.50 11.86
CA ILE A 447 -19.02 -1.55 11.28
C ILE A 447 -20.45 -2.09 11.30
N GLU A 448 -21.39 -1.26 11.70
CA GLU A 448 -22.82 -1.54 11.61
C GLU A 448 -23.30 -1.28 10.18
N LEU A 449 -23.91 -2.29 9.56
CA LEU A 449 -24.40 -2.25 8.19
C LEU A 449 -25.86 -2.65 8.09
N ASP A 450 -26.57 -2.00 7.18
CA ASP A 450 -27.87 -2.43 6.71
C ASP A 450 -27.67 -3.56 5.68
N ILE A 451 -28.10 -4.77 6.04
CA ILE A 451 -27.87 -6.00 5.27
C ILE A 451 -29.18 -6.73 4.98
N GLU A 452 -29.14 -7.69 4.05
CA GLU A 452 -30.16 -8.72 3.90
C GLU A 452 -29.58 -10.07 4.33
N ALA A 453 -30.16 -10.66 5.37
CA ALA A 453 -29.91 -12.05 5.75
C ALA A 453 -30.88 -12.96 4.98
N CYS A 454 -30.37 -14.09 4.47
CA CYS A 454 -31.18 -15.05 3.70
C CYS A 454 -31.50 -16.27 4.56
N LYS A 455 -32.74 -16.41 5.04
CA LYS A 455 -33.16 -17.59 5.80
C LYS A 455 -33.47 -18.76 4.86
N VAL A 456 -32.82 -19.90 5.06
CA VAL A 456 -33.04 -21.11 4.25
C VAL A 456 -34.43 -21.69 4.53
N THR A 457 -35.29 -21.74 3.51
CA THR A 457 -36.66 -22.25 3.61
C THR A 457 -36.84 -23.62 2.97
N GLN A 458 -36.09 -23.93 1.91
CA GLN A 458 -36.05 -25.26 1.31
C GLN A 458 -34.62 -25.67 1.00
N MET A 459 -34.34 -26.97 1.14
CA MET A 459 -33.05 -27.56 0.80
C MET A 459 -33.27 -28.98 0.31
N ALA A 460 -32.73 -29.30 -0.86
CA ALA A 460 -32.71 -30.63 -1.43
C ALA A 460 -31.28 -31.00 -1.84
N ARG A 461 -30.93 -32.28 -1.76
CA ARG A 461 -29.64 -32.81 -2.24
C ARG A 461 -29.91 -33.93 -3.24
N SER A 462 -29.09 -34.00 -4.28
CA SER A 462 -29.14 -35.12 -5.22
C SER A 462 -28.81 -36.42 -4.49
N PRO A 463 -29.61 -37.49 -4.64
CA PRO A 463 -29.28 -38.81 -4.13
C PRO A 463 -28.22 -39.52 -4.99
N GLN A 464 -27.98 -39.03 -6.21
CA GLN A 464 -26.93 -39.52 -7.09
C GLN A 464 -25.72 -38.60 -6.98
N GLU A 465 -24.57 -39.21 -6.70
CA GLU A 465 -23.30 -38.50 -6.72
C GLU A 465 -22.98 -38.05 -8.15
N PHE A 466 -22.65 -36.77 -8.31
CA PHE A 466 -22.22 -36.19 -9.57
C PHE A 466 -20.86 -35.52 -9.38
N GLN A 467 -19.84 -36.00 -10.10
CA GLN A 467 -18.48 -35.47 -10.02
C GLN A 467 -17.93 -35.45 -8.58
N LYS A 468 -18.26 -36.46 -7.77
CA LYS A 468 -17.93 -36.60 -6.34
C LYS A 468 -18.70 -35.68 -5.38
N HIS A 469 -19.83 -35.10 -5.81
CA HIS A 469 -20.69 -34.26 -4.99
C HIS A 469 -22.14 -34.72 -4.97
N ASN A 470 -22.80 -34.57 -3.82
CA ASN A 470 -24.25 -34.65 -3.68
C ASN A 470 -24.81 -33.23 -3.80
N THR A 471 -24.99 -32.79 -5.04
CA THR A 471 -25.26 -31.39 -5.35
C THR A 471 -26.51 -30.88 -4.62
N ALA A 472 -26.44 -29.68 -4.04
CA ALA A 472 -27.53 -29.08 -3.29
C ALA A 472 -28.34 -28.08 -4.12
N ARG A 473 -29.64 -27.98 -3.82
CA ARG A 473 -30.52 -26.91 -4.28
C ARG A 473 -31.17 -26.27 -3.06
N VAL A 474 -31.08 -24.95 -2.96
CA VAL A 474 -31.54 -24.20 -1.79
C VAL A 474 -32.48 -23.08 -2.24
N ASP A 475 -33.57 -22.88 -1.50
CA ASP A 475 -34.39 -21.67 -1.56
C ASP A 475 -34.30 -20.94 -0.22
N ALA A 476 -34.27 -19.61 -0.29
CA ALA A 476 -34.14 -18.76 0.88
C ALA A 476 -34.98 -17.49 0.77
N GLU A 477 -35.50 -17.03 1.90
CA GLU A 477 -36.23 -15.77 2.04
C GLU A 477 -35.32 -14.68 2.60
N ARG A 478 -35.39 -13.48 2.01
CA ARG A 478 -34.58 -12.32 2.43
C ARG A 478 -35.25 -11.58 3.59
N ARG A 479 -34.47 -11.21 4.60
CA ARG A 479 -34.85 -10.32 5.71
C ARG A 479 -33.86 -9.17 5.81
N ALA A 480 -34.36 -7.94 5.71
CA ALA A 480 -33.56 -6.74 5.96
C ALA A 480 -33.36 -6.52 7.47
N GLU A 481 -32.14 -6.19 7.88
CA GLU A 481 -31.80 -5.85 9.26
C GLU A 481 -30.52 -5.01 9.34
N SER A 482 -30.27 -4.37 10.49
CA SER A 482 -28.98 -3.77 10.81
C SER A 482 -28.17 -4.71 11.70
N ARG A 483 -26.89 -4.92 11.36
CA ARG A 483 -26.00 -5.83 12.10
C ARG A 483 -24.59 -5.25 12.20
N LEU A 484 -23.97 -5.36 13.38
CA LEU A 484 -22.54 -5.09 13.55
C LEU A 484 -21.74 -6.21 12.88
N ILE A 485 -20.97 -5.86 11.86
CA ILE A 485 -20.09 -6.77 11.14
C ILE A 485 -18.67 -6.57 11.65
N PRO A 486 -18.02 -7.62 12.20
CA PRO A 486 -16.68 -7.50 12.76
C PRO A 486 -15.61 -7.33 11.68
N ALA A 487 -14.53 -6.63 12.03
CA ALA A 487 -13.30 -6.60 11.26
C ALA A 487 -12.79 -8.04 11.00
N GLY A 488 -12.10 -8.25 9.89
CA GLY A 488 -11.69 -9.58 9.42
C GLY A 488 -12.77 -10.32 8.61
N SER A 489 -13.97 -9.74 8.44
CA SER A 489 -15.00 -10.30 7.57
C SER A 489 -14.60 -10.16 6.09
N ILE A 490 -14.92 -11.16 5.28
CA ILE A 490 -14.60 -11.15 3.85
C ILE A 490 -15.69 -10.42 3.08
N VAL A 491 -15.31 -9.49 2.21
CA VAL A 491 -16.18 -8.67 1.39
C VAL A 491 -15.92 -8.99 -0.08
N VAL A 492 -16.98 -9.31 -0.81
CA VAL A 492 -16.94 -9.50 -2.26
C VAL A 492 -17.87 -8.47 -2.90
N ARG A 493 -17.30 -7.37 -3.39
CA ARG A 493 -18.06 -6.34 -4.10
C ARG A 493 -18.49 -6.87 -5.45
N THR A 494 -19.71 -6.56 -5.87
CA THR A 494 -20.16 -6.94 -7.21
C THR A 494 -19.77 -5.91 -8.26
N GLY A 495 -19.36 -4.70 -7.88
CA GLY A 495 -18.90 -3.61 -8.78
C GLY A 495 -17.52 -3.82 -9.43
N GLN A 496 -17.28 -5.03 -9.96
CA GLN A 496 -16.06 -5.47 -10.63
C GLN A 496 -16.41 -6.25 -11.92
N LYS A 497 -15.43 -6.50 -12.80
CA LYS A 497 -15.65 -7.20 -14.09
C LYS A 497 -16.32 -8.57 -13.92
N LEU A 498 -15.92 -9.32 -12.89
CA LEU A 498 -16.45 -10.65 -12.59
C LEU A 498 -17.69 -10.62 -11.68
N GLY A 499 -18.36 -9.48 -11.56
CA GLY A 499 -19.47 -9.29 -10.63
C GLY A 499 -20.67 -10.22 -10.86
N HIS A 500 -20.96 -10.61 -12.10
CA HIS A 500 -22.00 -11.60 -12.39
C HIS A 500 -21.60 -13.00 -11.89
N LEU A 501 -20.39 -13.45 -12.22
CA LEU A 501 -19.85 -14.73 -11.74
C LEU A 501 -19.81 -14.76 -10.20
N ALA A 502 -19.28 -13.72 -9.55
CA ALA A 502 -19.24 -13.63 -8.09
C ALA A 502 -20.63 -13.76 -7.46
N SER A 503 -21.65 -13.14 -8.07
CA SER A 503 -23.03 -13.23 -7.58
C SER A 503 -23.61 -14.64 -7.78
N ILE A 504 -23.41 -15.27 -8.95
CA ILE A 504 -23.84 -16.66 -9.21
C ILE A 504 -23.19 -17.64 -8.24
N LEU A 505 -21.93 -17.42 -7.87
CA LEU A 505 -21.22 -18.28 -6.92
C LEU A 505 -21.74 -18.15 -5.48
N LEU A 506 -22.21 -16.97 -5.08
CA LEU A 506 -22.54 -16.64 -3.68
C LEU A 506 -24.04 -16.60 -3.36
N GLU A 507 -24.92 -16.51 -4.36
CA GLU A 507 -26.37 -16.50 -4.12
C GLU A 507 -26.87 -17.88 -3.67
N PRO A 508 -27.65 -17.98 -2.57
CA PRO A 508 -28.17 -19.26 -2.07
C PRO A 508 -29.10 -19.96 -3.07
N ALA A 509 -29.80 -19.20 -3.91
CA ALA A 509 -30.75 -19.75 -4.88
C ALA A 509 -30.12 -20.21 -6.20
N SER A 510 -28.81 -20.00 -6.39
CA SER A 510 -28.07 -20.37 -7.60
C SER A 510 -28.20 -21.87 -7.89
N ASP A 511 -28.49 -22.25 -9.14
CA ASP A 511 -28.59 -23.65 -9.54
C ASP A 511 -27.24 -24.32 -9.86
N ASP A 512 -26.16 -23.52 -9.88
CA ASP A 512 -24.79 -23.99 -10.08
C ASP A 512 -23.75 -23.08 -9.43
N GLY A 513 -24.02 -22.65 -8.19
CA GLY A 513 -23.11 -21.84 -7.35
C GLY A 513 -22.30 -22.69 -6.37
N LEU A 514 -21.54 -22.05 -5.48
CA LEU A 514 -20.75 -22.76 -4.46
C LEU A 514 -21.63 -23.57 -3.49
N VAL A 515 -22.87 -23.13 -3.25
CA VAL A 515 -23.87 -23.89 -2.49
C VAL A 515 -24.21 -25.21 -3.15
N THR A 516 -24.34 -25.23 -4.48
CA THR A 516 -24.62 -26.44 -5.27
C THR A 516 -23.50 -27.45 -5.13
N TRP A 517 -22.26 -26.99 -5.03
CA TRP A 517 -21.05 -27.81 -4.92
C TRP A 517 -20.59 -28.05 -3.48
N ASN A 518 -21.49 -27.92 -2.50
CA ASN A 518 -21.27 -28.29 -1.09
C ASN A 518 -20.23 -27.44 -0.31
N PHE A 519 -19.81 -26.27 -0.82
CA PHE A 519 -18.81 -25.42 -0.14
C PHE A 519 -19.31 -24.80 1.17
N PHE A 520 -20.62 -24.74 1.38
CA PHE A 520 -21.25 -24.16 2.58
C PHE A 520 -21.83 -25.21 3.54
N ASP A 521 -21.69 -26.49 3.22
CA ASP A 521 -22.41 -27.58 3.89
C ASP A 521 -22.22 -27.60 5.41
N GLU A 522 -21.01 -27.32 5.90
CA GLU A 522 -20.72 -27.29 7.35
C GLU A 522 -21.52 -26.22 8.10
N LYS A 523 -21.96 -25.16 7.41
CA LYS A 523 -22.66 -24.00 7.98
C LYS A 523 -24.08 -23.84 7.43
N LEU A 524 -24.53 -24.74 6.55
CA LEU A 524 -25.83 -24.68 5.89
C LEU A 524 -26.84 -25.57 6.62
N ALA A 525 -27.95 -24.98 7.07
CA ALA A 525 -29.03 -25.72 7.73
C ALA A 525 -30.40 -25.12 7.42
N MET A 526 -31.43 -25.97 7.34
CA MET A 526 -32.82 -25.54 7.15
C MET A 526 -33.26 -24.66 8.34
N GLY A 527 -33.92 -23.54 8.05
CA GLY A 527 -34.42 -22.61 9.07
C GLY A 527 -33.38 -21.66 9.66
N GLN A 528 -32.10 -21.78 9.28
CA GLN A 528 -31.02 -20.87 9.69
C GLN A 528 -30.72 -19.84 8.59
N ASP A 529 -30.00 -18.77 8.98
CA ASP A 529 -29.44 -17.82 8.01
C ASP A 529 -28.37 -18.53 7.16
N PHE A 530 -28.40 -18.29 5.85
CA PHE A 530 -27.33 -18.66 4.93
C PHE A 530 -26.03 -17.94 5.34
N PRO A 531 -24.86 -18.61 5.31
CA PRO A 531 -23.61 -18.07 5.86
C PRO A 531 -23.05 -16.82 5.15
N VAL A 532 -23.62 -16.44 4.01
CA VAL A 532 -23.23 -15.24 3.25
C VAL A 532 -24.35 -14.19 3.38
N LEU A 533 -23.99 -13.01 3.90
CA LEU A 533 -24.88 -11.86 4.01
C LEU A 533 -24.82 -11.02 2.73
N ARG A 534 -25.92 -10.34 2.40
CA ARG A 534 -25.98 -9.40 1.28
C ARG A 534 -25.96 -7.97 1.80
N VAL A 535 -25.18 -7.10 1.17
CA VAL A 535 -25.29 -5.65 1.32
C VAL A 535 -26.06 -5.16 0.09
N PRO A 536 -27.33 -4.75 0.22
CA PRO A 536 -28.17 -4.49 -0.95
C PRO A 536 -27.77 -3.21 -1.68
N PHE A 537 -27.30 -2.19 -0.97
CA PHE A 537 -27.07 -0.85 -1.51
C PHE A 537 -25.65 -0.34 -1.25
N SER A 538 -25.25 0.66 -2.02
CA SER A 538 -23.94 1.29 -1.91
C SER A 538 -23.71 1.86 -0.51
N THR A 539 -22.61 1.44 0.11
CA THR A 539 -22.17 1.90 1.42
C THR A 539 -20.66 1.95 1.47
N HIS A 540 -20.11 2.84 2.29
CA HIS A 540 -18.67 2.93 2.46
C HIS A 540 -18.18 1.81 3.37
N LEU A 541 -17.24 0.99 2.86
CA LEU A 541 -16.60 -0.08 3.64
C LEU A 541 -15.09 0.18 3.63
N HIS A 542 -14.49 0.24 4.81
CA HIS A 542 -13.04 0.33 4.97
C HIS A 542 -12.42 -1.06 4.82
N THR A 543 -11.88 -1.36 3.64
CA THR A 543 -11.40 -2.69 3.27
C THR A 543 -9.97 -2.67 2.72
N THR A 544 -9.36 -3.85 2.59
CA THR A 544 -8.11 -4.07 1.86
C THR A 544 -8.17 -5.42 1.16
N SER A 545 -7.39 -5.64 0.10
CA SER A 545 -7.28 -6.96 -0.51
C SER A 545 -6.83 -8.00 0.52
N ILE A 546 -7.43 -9.19 0.47
CA ILE A 546 -7.05 -10.28 1.37
C ILE A 546 -5.69 -10.86 1.03
N ARG A 547 -5.15 -11.70 1.92
CA ARG A 547 -3.93 -12.46 1.67
C ARG A 547 -4.00 -13.15 0.30
N PRO A 548 -3.06 -12.89 -0.63
CA PRO A 548 -3.03 -13.57 -1.92
C PRO A 548 -2.89 -15.09 -1.75
N LEU A 549 -3.52 -15.85 -2.66
CA LEU A 549 -3.26 -17.29 -2.74
C LEU A 549 -1.79 -17.52 -3.05
N ARG A 550 -1.18 -18.42 -2.29
CA ARG A 550 0.15 -18.92 -2.60
C ARG A 550 -0.02 -20.21 -3.36
N ASP A 551 0.43 -20.23 -4.61
CA ASP A 551 0.63 -21.51 -5.30
C ASP A 551 1.94 -22.16 -4.82
N GLU A 552 2.18 -23.39 -5.25
CA GLU A 552 3.41 -24.13 -4.90
C GLU A 552 4.70 -23.44 -5.40
N SER A 553 4.60 -22.38 -6.22
CA SER A 553 5.73 -21.62 -6.75
C SER A 553 6.03 -20.31 -6.02
N PHE A 554 5.28 -19.96 -4.96
CA PHE A 554 5.55 -18.77 -4.17
C PHE A 554 6.90 -18.88 -3.45
N VAL A 555 7.83 -18.01 -3.83
CA VAL A 555 9.13 -17.84 -3.17
C VAL A 555 9.18 -16.44 -2.56
N GLN A 556 9.54 -16.37 -1.28
CA GLN A 556 9.72 -15.07 -0.62
C GLN A 556 10.87 -14.30 -1.27
N GLU A 557 10.66 -13.02 -1.54
CA GLU A 557 11.66 -12.11 -2.06
C GLU A 557 12.70 -11.80 -0.97
N SER A 558 13.97 -11.66 -1.38
CA SER A 558 15.01 -11.16 -0.49
C SER A 558 14.93 -9.65 -0.34
N LEU A 559 14.93 -9.14 0.90
CA LEU A 559 14.94 -7.71 1.18
C LEU A 559 16.36 -7.15 1.13
N SER A 560 16.98 -7.11 -0.06
CA SER A 560 18.36 -6.62 -0.25
C SER A 560 18.47 -5.09 -0.22
N TYR A 561 19.68 -4.55 -0.04
CA TYR A 561 19.95 -3.11 -0.16
C TYR A 561 19.41 -2.51 -1.47
N LYS A 562 19.66 -3.16 -2.61
CA LYS A 562 19.18 -2.71 -3.92
C LYS A 562 17.65 -2.70 -3.99
N ARG A 563 17.00 -3.72 -3.42
CA ARG A 563 15.53 -3.81 -3.39
C ARG A 563 14.92 -2.65 -2.62
N VAL A 564 15.54 -2.24 -1.52
CA VAL A 564 15.06 -1.15 -0.67
C VAL A 564 15.38 0.24 -1.22
N ASN A 565 16.62 0.47 -1.67
CA ASN A 565 17.13 1.82 -1.96
C ASN A 565 17.30 2.14 -3.45
N GLU A 566 17.33 1.14 -4.33
CA GLU A 566 17.58 1.33 -5.77
C GLU A 566 16.40 0.96 -6.67
N SER A 567 15.35 0.33 -6.15
CA SER A 567 14.16 -0.02 -6.93
C SER A 567 13.14 1.12 -7.01
N ASP A 568 12.41 1.19 -8.12
CA ASP A 568 11.34 2.20 -8.31
C ASP A 568 10.09 1.92 -7.47
N ARG A 569 9.99 0.73 -6.86
CA ARG A 569 8.85 0.32 -6.02
C ARG A 569 9.31 0.23 -4.57
N GLY A 570 9.01 1.22 -3.74
CA GLY A 570 9.32 1.16 -2.31
C GLY A 570 8.73 -0.08 -1.61
N VAL A 571 9.38 -0.51 -0.52
CA VAL A 571 8.87 -1.59 0.34
C VAL A 571 8.05 -0.98 1.46
N ASN A 572 6.75 -1.29 1.52
CA ASN A 572 5.88 -0.82 2.59
C ASN A 572 5.53 -1.96 3.56
N LEU A 573 6.26 -2.03 4.67
CA LEU A 573 5.95 -2.93 5.79
C LEU A 573 5.08 -2.27 6.87
N ASN A 574 4.66 -1.01 6.70
CA ASN A 574 3.75 -0.34 7.62
C ASN A 574 2.28 -0.65 7.33
N GLY A 575 1.97 -1.10 6.12
CA GLY A 575 0.60 -1.04 5.61
C GLY A 575 0.17 0.41 5.46
N ASN A 576 -1.12 0.67 5.63
CA ASN A 576 -1.70 2.01 5.57
C ASN A 576 -2.76 2.13 6.69
N PRO A 577 -2.37 2.11 7.97
CA PRO A 577 -3.32 2.23 9.06
C PRO A 577 -4.05 3.58 8.96
N SER A 578 -5.32 3.60 9.33
CA SER A 578 -6.13 4.82 9.38
C SER A 578 -5.41 5.89 10.20
N GLY A 579 -4.90 6.92 9.52
CA GLY A 579 -4.08 7.97 10.15
C GLY A 579 -4.88 9.22 10.52
N GLY A 580 -4.30 10.05 11.40
CA GLY A 580 -4.52 11.51 11.46
C GLY A 580 -5.94 12.02 11.67
N GLY A 581 -6.80 11.23 12.32
CA GLY A 581 -8.14 11.68 12.63
C GLY A 581 -8.20 12.63 13.82
N ALA A 582 -9.34 13.28 14.00
CA ALA A 582 -9.60 14.15 15.14
C ALA A 582 -11.06 14.03 15.57
N TRP A 583 -11.31 14.12 16.87
CA TRP A 583 -12.67 14.22 17.40
C TRP A 583 -13.34 15.49 16.86
N ILE A 584 -14.61 15.35 16.47
CA ILE A 584 -15.51 16.47 16.15
C ILE A 584 -16.32 16.80 17.40
N ASP A 585 -16.83 15.77 18.05
CA ASP A 585 -17.59 15.80 19.30
C ASP A 585 -17.33 14.50 20.08
N ASP A 586 -18.14 14.18 21.08
CA ASP A 586 -17.95 13.02 21.95
C ASP A 586 -18.21 11.66 21.27
N ASP A 587 -19.00 11.63 20.20
CA ASP A 587 -19.42 10.42 19.51
C ASP A 587 -18.98 10.37 18.03
N THR A 588 -18.41 11.45 17.50
CA THR A 588 -18.05 11.57 16.08
C THR A 588 -16.57 11.86 15.90
N TRP A 589 -15.92 11.04 15.08
CA TRP A 589 -14.52 11.15 14.73
C TRP A 589 -14.35 11.42 13.23
N ARG A 590 -13.47 12.36 12.88
CA ARG A 590 -13.05 12.61 11.50
C ARG A 590 -11.87 11.72 11.17
N VAL A 591 -11.91 10.98 10.06
CA VAL A 591 -10.79 10.13 9.61
C VAL A 591 -10.58 10.22 8.10
N ASN A 592 -9.33 10.12 7.66
CA ASN A 592 -9.00 9.95 6.24
C ASN A 592 -8.95 8.45 5.91
N ARG A 593 -9.73 8.03 4.91
CA ARG A 593 -9.78 6.66 4.39
C ARG A 593 -9.58 6.72 2.89
N ASN A 594 -8.55 6.04 2.39
CA ASN A 594 -8.23 5.93 0.96
C ASN A 594 -8.21 7.29 0.23
N GLY A 595 -7.67 8.33 0.88
CA GLY A 595 -7.56 9.68 0.31
C GLY A 595 -8.81 10.56 0.46
N GLY A 596 -9.90 10.04 1.03
CA GLY A 596 -11.12 10.79 1.32
C GLY A 596 -11.35 11.01 2.81
N TRP A 597 -11.93 12.15 3.20
CA TRP A 597 -12.30 12.43 4.59
C TRP A 597 -13.74 11.97 4.89
N PHE A 598 -13.95 11.40 6.08
CA PHE A 598 -15.25 10.91 6.54
C PHE A 598 -15.55 11.38 7.97
N LYS A 599 -16.81 11.71 8.24
CA LYS A 599 -17.39 11.75 9.58
C LYS A 599 -17.81 10.33 9.92
N VAL A 600 -17.30 9.78 11.01
CA VAL A 600 -17.59 8.41 11.42
C VAL A 600 -18.14 8.45 12.83
N ASN A 601 -19.31 7.85 13.02
CA ASN A 601 -19.80 7.59 14.37
C ASN A 601 -18.84 6.62 15.05
N ALA A 602 -18.28 6.99 16.20
CA ALA A 602 -17.22 6.28 16.89
C ALA A 602 -17.66 4.90 17.40
N LYS A 603 -18.95 4.69 17.70
CA LYS A 603 -19.44 3.39 18.20
C LYS A 603 -19.92 2.47 17.08
N THR A 604 -20.66 3.00 16.09
CA THR A 604 -21.29 2.18 15.06
C THR A 604 -20.46 2.01 13.80
N GLY A 605 -19.57 2.95 13.48
CA GLY A 605 -18.72 2.91 12.28
C GLY A 605 -19.40 3.42 11.03
N ARG A 606 -20.69 3.76 11.12
CA ARG A 606 -21.41 4.43 10.04
C ARG A 606 -20.67 5.72 9.66
N ALA A 607 -20.37 5.81 8.38
CA ALA A 607 -19.50 6.82 7.82
C ALA A 607 -20.24 7.63 6.77
N GLU A 608 -20.13 8.95 6.88
CA GLU A 608 -20.58 9.88 5.86
C GLU A 608 -19.36 10.59 5.29
N LYS A 609 -19.29 10.65 3.95
CA LYS A 609 -18.20 11.38 3.30
C LYS A 609 -18.30 12.86 3.70
N LEU A 610 -17.19 13.41 4.20
CA LEU A 610 -17.06 14.85 4.39
C LEU A 610 -17.02 15.49 3.01
N THR A 611 -18.17 15.94 2.57
CA THR A 611 -18.29 16.93 1.51
C THR A 611 -18.25 18.28 2.20
N PHE A 612 -17.09 18.94 2.18
CA PHE A 612 -17.13 20.39 2.26
C PHE A 612 -17.99 20.87 1.08
N ASP A 613 -18.75 21.95 1.25
CA ASP A 613 -19.41 22.61 0.11
C ASP A 613 -18.32 23.21 -0.77
N ASN A 614 -17.67 22.33 -1.55
CA ASN A 614 -16.57 22.67 -2.41
C ASN A 614 -17.01 23.69 -3.43
N GLU A 615 -18.28 23.71 -3.83
CA GLU A 615 -18.76 24.70 -4.80
C GLU A 615 -18.80 26.10 -4.18
N ALA A 616 -19.35 26.25 -2.97
CA ALA A 616 -19.42 27.55 -2.29
C ALA A 616 -18.02 28.13 -2.02
N ILE A 617 -17.11 27.33 -1.47
CA ILE A 617 -15.75 27.81 -1.16
C ILE A 617 -14.91 28.01 -2.44
N VAL A 618 -15.03 27.15 -3.46
CA VAL A 618 -14.34 27.35 -4.75
C VAL A 618 -14.83 28.62 -5.42
N LYS A 619 -16.14 28.88 -5.41
CA LYS A 619 -16.70 30.11 -5.96
C LYS A 619 -16.18 31.33 -5.22
N ALA A 620 -16.12 31.29 -3.89
CA ALA A 620 -15.56 32.38 -3.10
C ALA A 620 -14.07 32.60 -3.40
N LEU A 621 -13.26 31.53 -3.37
CA LEU A 621 -11.83 31.58 -3.67
C LEU A 621 -11.53 32.02 -5.11
N ALA A 622 -12.38 31.68 -6.08
CA ALA A 622 -12.24 32.09 -7.47
C ALA A 622 -12.44 33.60 -7.69
N THR A 623 -13.06 34.31 -6.74
CA THR A 623 -13.14 35.78 -6.76
C THR A 623 -11.81 36.47 -6.46
N LEU A 624 -10.85 35.73 -5.89
CA LEU A 624 -9.54 36.27 -5.56
C LEU A 624 -8.71 36.47 -6.84
N PRO A 625 -8.12 37.66 -7.05
CA PRO A 625 -7.44 38.00 -8.31
C PRO A 625 -6.30 37.05 -8.73
N SER A 626 -5.70 36.33 -7.78
CA SER A 626 -4.55 35.45 -7.98
C SER A 626 -4.91 33.97 -8.15
N LEU A 627 -6.17 33.55 -7.94
CA LEU A 627 -6.50 32.12 -7.80
C LEU A 627 -7.18 31.48 -9.02
N GLY A 628 -8.03 32.21 -9.76
CA GLY A 628 -8.82 31.62 -10.86
C GLY A 628 -9.65 30.39 -10.45
N GLU A 629 -10.46 29.85 -11.35
CA GLU A 629 -11.37 28.74 -11.00
C GLU A 629 -10.62 27.42 -10.74
N LYS A 630 -9.60 27.11 -11.55
CA LYS A 630 -8.78 25.91 -11.40
C LYS A 630 -7.96 25.92 -10.10
N GLY A 631 -7.29 27.04 -9.79
CA GLY A 631 -6.49 27.18 -8.58
C GLY A 631 -7.35 27.19 -7.31
N ALA A 632 -8.55 27.78 -7.37
CA ALA A 632 -9.56 27.66 -6.30
C ALA A 632 -10.00 26.21 -6.07
N GLY A 633 -10.25 25.46 -7.15
CA GLY A 633 -10.58 24.03 -7.08
C GLY A 633 -9.49 23.18 -6.43
N GLU A 634 -8.22 23.46 -6.73
CA GLU A 634 -7.07 22.76 -6.15
C GLU A 634 -6.87 23.13 -4.67
N LEU A 635 -6.96 24.42 -4.33
CA LEU A 635 -6.78 24.90 -2.96
C LEU A 635 -7.89 24.41 -2.02
N ALA A 636 -9.15 24.44 -2.45
CA ALA A 636 -10.29 23.95 -1.66
C ALA A 636 -10.18 22.45 -1.33
N ARG A 637 -9.44 21.68 -2.14
CA ARG A 637 -9.20 20.25 -1.93
C ARG A 637 -7.95 19.96 -1.10
N THR A 638 -7.19 21.00 -0.74
CA THR A 638 -5.94 20.86 0.01
C THR A 638 -6.25 20.61 1.50
N PRO A 639 -5.85 19.45 2.06
CA PRO A 639 -6.21 19.08 3.44
C PRO A 639 -5.44 19.87 4.53
N PHE A 640 -4.54 20.78 4.14
CA PHE A 640 -3.61 21.50 5.02
C PHE A 640 -3.95 22.98 5.23
N LEU A 641 -5.16 23.42 4.88
CA LEU A 641 -5.59 24.79 5.22
C LEU A 641 -5.55 24.95 6.75
N ARG A 642 -4.80 25.94 7.23
CA ARG A 642 -4.74 26.27 8.66
C ARG A 642 -6.09 26.87 9.03
N THR A 643 -6.86 26.20 9.88
CA THR A 643 -8.17 26.71 10.31
C THR A 643 -8.07 27.45 11.63
N ASP A 644 -9.01 28.35 11.88
CA ASP A 644 -9.26 28.90 13.21
C ASP A 644 -9.70 27.81 14.20
N ALA A 645 -9.69 28.12 15.51
CA ALA A 645 -10.06 27.17 16.56
C ALA A 645 -11.49 26.60 16.37
N GLY A 646 -12.42 27.43 15.87
CA GLY A 646 -13.80 27.04 15.56
C GLY A 646 -13.96 26.23 14.27
N ARG A 647 -12.90 26.09 13.45
CA ARG A 647 -12.93 25.48 12.11
C ARG A 647 -14.01 26.09 11.22
N THR A 648 -14.15 27.41 11.27
CA THR A 648 -15.09 28.20 10.48
C THR A 648 -14.42 28.95 9.33
N GLY A 649 -13.11 29.19 9.42
CA GLY A 649 -12.33 29.83 8.37
C GLY A 649 -10.95 29.21 8.20
N ALA A 650 -10.33 29.50 7.07
CA ALA A 650 -9.05 28.97 6.63
C ALA A 650 -8.11 30.10 6.23
N LEU A 651 -6.85 30.00 6.64
CA LEU A 651 -5.73 30.87 6.27
C LEU A 651 -4.77 30.09 5.37
N PHE A 652 -4.29 30.76 4.32
CA PHE A 652 -3.25 30.25 3.44
C PHE A 652 -2.39 31.38 2.88
N GLU A 653 -1.19 31.03 2.45
CA GLU A 653 -0.18 31.96 1.95
C GLU A 653 0.03 31.72 0.44
N ARG A 654 0.09 32.79 -0.34
CA ARG A 654 0.35 32.71 -1.79
C ARG A 654 0.99 33.99 -2.28
N ASP A 655 2.01 33.88 -3.12
CA ASP A 655 2.69 35.03 -3.75
C ASP A 655 3.17 36.08 -2.72
N ASN A 656 3.64 35.63 -1.54
CA ASN A 656 4.03 36.47 -0.41
C ASN A 656 2.89 37.29 0.20
N ASP A 657 1.64 36.80 0.15
CA ASP A 657 0.51 37.42 0.83
C ASP A 657 -0.34 36.39 1.60
N LEU A 658 -1.04 36.89 2.63
CA LEU A 658 -2.01 36.14 3.40
C LEU A 658 -3.40 36.23 2.77
N TYR A 659 -4.11 35.11 2.76
CA TYR A 659 -5.49 35.01 2.31
C TYR A 659 -6.34 34.28 3.33
N TYR A 660 -7.59 34.73 3.48
CA TYR A 660 -8.57 34.13 4.37
C TYR A 660 -9.84 33.78 3.61
N ALA A 661 -10.41 32.63 3.91
CA ALA A 661 -11.72 32.25 3.42
C ALA A 661 -12.55 31.57 4.52
N LYS A 662 -13.82 31.90 4.60
CA LYS A 662 -14.76 31.14 5.41
C LYS A 662 -15.10 29.83 4.72
N LEU A 663 -15.18 28.75 5.48
CA LEU A 663 -15.41 27.41 4.95
C LEU A 663 -16.85 27.22 4.42
N ASP A 664 -17.77 28.10 4.78
CA ASP A 664 -19.14 28.17 4.24
C ASP A 664 -19.23 28.93 2.90
N GLY A 665 -18.11 29.46 2.38
CA GLY A 665 -18.05 30.24 1.15
C GLY A 665 -18.62 31.66 1.27
N SER A 666 -19.00 32.12 2.46
CA SER A 666 -19.59 33.45 2.65
C SER A 666 -18.58 34.61 2.50
N LEU A 667 -17.28 34.33 2.63
CA LEU A 667 -16.21 35.32 2.50
C LEU A 667 -14.93 34.67 1.97
N ALA A 668 -14.27 35.33 1.03
CA ALA A 668 -12.87 35.09 0.66
C ALA A 668 -12.20 36.45 0.45
N LEU A 669 -11.05 36.65 1.09
CA LEU A 669 -10.35 37.93 1.12
C LEU A 669 -8.84 37.71 1.03
N ARG A 670 -8.17 38.54 0.22
CA ARG A 670 -6.73 38.75 0.31
C ARG A 670 -6.47 39.71 1.48
N LEU A 671 -5.84 39.23 2.53
CA LEU A 671 -5.63 39.97 3.77
C LEU A 671 -4.46 40.96 3.66
N THR A 672 -3.38 40.59 2.98
CA THR A 672 -2.22 41.47 2.78
C THR A 672 -1.93 41.69 1.31
N SER A 673 -1.27 42.80 0.97
CA SER A 673 -0.93 43.16 -0.40
C SER A 673 0.45 43.80 -0.47
N THR A 674 1.49 43.04 -0.13
CA THR A 674 2.87 43.54 -0.05
C THR A 674 3.88 42.68 -0.82
N PRO A 675 4.99 43.27 -1.31
CA PRO A 675 6.02 42.51 -2.00
C PRO A 675 6.85 41.62 -1.05
N GLU A 676 6.97 42.01 0.22
CA GLU A 676 7.70 41.26 1.23
C GLU A 676 6.86 40.11 1.83
N PRO A 677 7.47 38.95 2.13
CA PRO A 677 6.75 37.81 2.69
C PRO A 677 6.21 38.08 4.10
N GLU A 678 4.98 37.63 4.37
CA GLU A 678 4.48 37.47 5.73
C GLU A 678 4.89 36.11 6.28
N GLU A 679 5.73 36.15 7.29
CA GLU A 679 6.22 34.97 7.95
C GLU A 679 5.42 34.69 9.23
N LEU A 680 5.39 33.42 9.64
CA LEU A 680 4.99 33.01 10.98
C LEU A 680 3.54 33.43 11.32
N SER A 681 2.64 33.36 10.34
CA SER A 681 1.24 33.77 10.52
C SER A 681 0.49 32.92 11.56
N GLU A 682 -0.43 33.49 12.35
CA GLU A 682 -1.25 32.74 13.31
C GLU A 682 -2.57 33.47 13.63
N PHE A 683 -3.68 32.73 13.69
CA PHE A 683 -4.97 33.27 14.12
C PHE A 683 -4.97 33.67 15.59
N SER A 684 -5.71 34.73 15.92
CA SER A 684 -6.15 34.97 17.29
C SER A 684 -7.04 33.84 17.79
N PRO A 685 -7.11 33.59 19.12
CA PRO A 685 -7.99 32.57 19.70
C PRO A 685 -9.46 32.64 19.24
N ASP A 686 -9.98 33.85 18.98
CA ASP A 686 -11.34 34.08 18.50
C ASP A 686 -11.48 34.10 16.96
N GLY A 687 -10.38 33.92 16.22
CA GLY A 687 -10.34 33.87 14.75
C GLY A 687 -10.55 35.21 14.03
N LYS A 688 -10.69 36.32 14.76
CA LYS A 688 -10.95 37.65 14.15
C LYS A 688 -9.71 38.34 13.60
N PHE A 689 -8.53 37.93 14.05
CA PHE A 689 -7.27 38.53 13.64
C PHE A 689 -6.27 37.46 13.23
N VAL A 690 -5.31 37.85 12.40
CA VAL A 690 -4.10 37.07 12.09
C VAL A 690 -2.89 37.93 12.40
N ALA A 691 -2.01 37.45 13.27
CA ALA A 691 -0.71 38.06 13.52
C ALA A 691 0.33 37.44 12.59
N PHE A 692 1.35 38.20 12.22
CA PHE A 692 2.44 37.74 11.36
C PHE A 692 3.66 38.66 11.51
N VAL A 693 4.81 38.20 11.02
CA VAL A 693 6.05 38.97 10.98
C VAL A 693 6.35 39.37 9.54
N ARG A 694 6.62 40.66 9.30
CA ARG A 694 7.06 41.18 7.99
C ARG A 694 8.22 42.14 8.20
N ASN A 695 9.34 41.92 7.52
CA ASN A 695 10.57 42.70 7.70
C ASN A 695 10.97 42.85 9.18
N PHE A 696 10.93 41.74 9.94
CA PHE A 696 11.30 41.67 11.36
C PHE A 696 10.43 42.47 12.34
N ASP A 697 9.30 43.01 11.89
CA ASP A 697 8.30 43.63 12.74
C ASP A 697 7.02 42.80 12.81
N LEU A 698 6.31 42.93 13.95
CA LEU A 698 5.06 42.25 14.22
C LEU A 698 3.89 43.07 13.66
N TYR A 699 2.97 42.39 12.99
CA TYR A 699 1.77 42.96 12.40
C TYR A 699 0.55 42.15 12.82
N VAL A 700 -0.62 42.76 12.64
CA VAL A 700 -1.90 42.09 12.76
C VAL A 700 -2.84 42.56 11.66
N VAL A 701 -3.65 41.65 11.13
CA VAL A 701 -4.69 41.95 10.15
C VAL A 701 -6.03 41.38 10.60
N ASP A 702 -7.10 42.15 10.41
CA ASP A 702 -8.47 41.74 10.70
C ASP A 702 -9.02 40.84 9.58
N THR A 703 -9.57 39.67 9.95
CA THR A 703 -9.97 38.62 8.99
C THR A 703 -11.24 38.96 8.20
N VAL A 704 -12.00 39.96 8.65
CA VAL A 704 -13.26 40.38 8.01
C VAL A 704 -13.04 41.62 7.15
N THR A 705 -12.33 42.61 7.67
CA THR A 705 -12.16 43.91 7.03
C THR A 705 -10.88 44.00 6.21
N GLY A 706 -9.90 43.13 6.44
CA GLY A 706 -8.56 43.24 5.87
C GLY A 706 -7.75 44.43 6.43
N ALA A 707 -8.22 45.06 7.51
CA ALA A 707 -7.53 46.19 8.11
C ALA A 707 -6.24 45.74 8.79
N GLU A 708 -5.11 46.10 8.20
CA GLU A 708 -3.77 45.78 8.70
C GLU A 708 -3.25 46.86 9.67
N ARG A 709 -2.52 46.44 10.70
CA ARG A 709 -1.82 47.31 11.64
C ARG A 709 -0.41 46.79 11.91
N ARG A 710 0.57 47.68 11.82
CA ARG A 710 1.94 47.46 12.29
C ARG A 710 2.02 47.68 13.80
N LEU A 711 2.52 46.69 14.54
CA LEU A 711 2.56 46.71 16.02
C LEU A 711 3.94 47.08 16.57
N THR A 712 5.01 46.82 15.82
CA THR A 712 6.39 47.22 16.15
C THR A 712 7.04 47.93 14.95
N THR A 713 8.05 48.78 15.18
CA THR A 713 8.58 49.68 14.12
C THR A 713 10.10 49.74 13.99
N ASP A 714 10.82 49.03 14.85
CA ASP A 714 12.28 49.06 14.94
C ASP A 714 12.95 47.77 14.46
N GLY A 715 12.19 46.92 13.75
CA GLY A 715 12.67 45.66 13.20
C GLY A 715 13.79 45.86 12.17
N THR A 716 14.87 45.08 12.32
CA THR A 716 15.98 44.93 11.38
C THR A 716 16.45 43.47 11.36
N ASP A 717 17.41 43.13 10.51
CA ASP A 717 18.05 41.82 10.50
C ASP A 717 18.74 41.46 11.84
N LEU A 718 19.16 42.48 12.59
CA LEU A 718 19.76 42.39 13.92
C LEU A 718 18.74 42.55 15.07
N LEU A 719 17.68 43.34 14.87
CA LEU A 719 16.62 43.59 15.86
C LEU A 719 15.31 42.94 15.42
N ARG A 720 14.90 41.85 16.06
CA ARG A 720 13.76 41.06 15.60
C ARG A 720 12.61 41.12 16.59
N ASN A 721 11.42 41.49 16.13
CA ASN A 721 10.20 41.53 16.93
C ASN A 721 9.28 40.37 16.53
N GLY A 722 8.91 39.53 17.49
CA GLY A 722 8.03 38.37 17.26
C GLY A 722 8.68 37.21 16.51
N LYS A 723 9.99 37.26 16.27
CA LYS A 723 10.78 36.23 15.59
C LYS A 723 12.07 35.95 16.37
N HIS A 724 12.33 34.69 16.66
CA HIS A 724 13.55 34.26 17.36
C HIS A 724 14.82 34.48 16.52
N ASP A 725 15.97 34.59 17.17
CA ASP A 725 17.26 34.39 16.51
C ASP A 725 17.56 32.90 16.33
N TRP A 726 18.69 32.58 15.69
CA TRP A 726 19.08 31.22 15.35
C TRP A 726 19.29 30.31 16.58
N VAL A 727 19.98 30.77 17.63
CA VAL A 727 20.29 29.91 18.79
C VAL A 727 19.04 29.69 19.65
N TYR A 728 18.12 30.66 19.72
CA TYR A 728 16.81 30.47 20.36
C TYR A 728 15.90 29.54 19.56
N PHE A 729 15.90 29.69 18.23
CA PHE A 729 15.20 28.79 17.32
C PHE A 729 15.65 27.34 17.51
N GLU A 730 16.96 27.10 17.48
CA GLU A 730 17.51 25.74 17.53
C GLU A 730 17.38 25.12 18.93
N GLU A 731 17.69 25.85 20.01
CA GLU A 731 17.98 25.23 21.32
C GLU A 731 16.93 25.43 22.43
N LEU A 732 15.97 26.36 22.26
CA LEU A 732 14.94 26.65 23.28
C LEU A 732 13.51 26.47 22.77
N PHE A 733 13.23 26.82 21.50
CA PHE A 733 11.87 26.86 20.97
C PHE A 733 11.58 25.77 19.94
N ASN A 734 12.27 24.63 20.03
CA ASN A 734 12.02 23.42 19.23
C ASN A 734 11.93 23.71 17.72
N ARG A 735 12.89 24.48 17.19
CA ARG A 735 12.97 24.87 15.78
C ARG A 735 11.74 25.62 15.29
N SER A 736 11.16 26.45 16.15
CA SER A 736 10.13 27.44 15.79
C SER A 736 10.74 28.83 15.72
N TRP A 737 10.62 29.48 14.57
CA TRP A 737 11.02 30.88 14.42
C TRP A 737 10.02 31.85 15.08
N LYS A 738 8.78 31.41 15.38
CA LYS A 738 7.72 32.24 15.98
C LYS A 738 8.06 32.57 17.43
N GLY A 739 8.19 33.86 17.72
CA GLY A 739 8.47 34.39 19.06
C GLY A 739 7.39 35.34 19.57
N TYR A 740 6.11 35.04 19.32
CA TYR A 740 4.98 35.78 19.88
C TYR A 740 3.82 34.85 20.31
N TRP A 741 2.99 35.33 21.24
CA TRP A 741 1.88 34.59 21.85
C TRP A 741 0.65 35.48 22.04
N TRP A 742 -0.49 35.02 21.54
CA TRP A 742 -1.79 35.66 21.72
C TRP A 742 -2.28 35.57 23.16
N SER A 743 -2.82 36.68 23.68
CA SER A 743 -3.65 36.61 24.89
C SER A 743 -4.95 35.85 24.59
N PRO A 744 -5.48 35.05 25.54
CA PRO A 744 -6.71 34.28 25.33
C PRO A 744 -7.92 35.13 24.91
N ASP A 745 -7.99 36.39 25.36
CA ASP A 745 -9.04 37.34 24.99
C ASP A 745 -8.84 38.00 23.60
N SER A 746 -7.77 37.64 22.88
CA SER A 746 -7.42 38.16 21.55
C SER A 746 -7.11 39.67 21.51
N THR A 747 -6.85 40.33 22.65
CA THR A 747 -6.62 41.79 22.69
C THR A 747 -5.15 42.20 22.68
N ARG A 748 -4.23 41.28 22.97
CA ARG A 748 -2.79 41.55 23.13
C ARG A 748 -1.92 40.43 22.56
N LEU A 749 -0.67 40.78 22.28
CA LEU A 749 0.41 39.87 21.94
C LEU A 749 1.57 40.08 22.91
N ALA A 750 2.04 39.00 23.52
CA ALA A 750 3.37 38.94 24.12
C ALA A 750 4.36 38.57 23.02
N PHE A 751 5.56 39.15 23.00
CA PHE A 751 6.53 38.88 21.94
C PHE A 751 7.98 39.05 22.43
N TYR A 752 8.90 38.34 21.77
CA TYR A 752 10.33 38.59 21.90
C TYR A 752 10.74 39.78 21.06
N ARG A 753 11.54 40.65 21.66
CA ARG A 753 12.44 41.53 20.94
C ARG A 753 13.88 41.04 21.15
N THR A 754 14.49 40.53 20.10
CA THR A 754 15.85 39.99 20.13
C THR A 754 16.82 40.95 19.48
N ASP A 755 17.98 41.17 20.09
CA ASP A 755 19.09 41.98 19.58
C ASP A 755 20.34 41.11 19.40
N ALA A 756 20.67 40.82 18.14
CA ALA A 756 21.79 40.00 17.74
C ALA A 756 23.06 40.81 17.38
N SER A 757 23.10 42.12 17.69
CA SER A 757 24.23 43.00 17.33
C SER A 757 25.58 42.56 17.92
N MET A 758 25.54 41.95 19.11
CA MET A 758 26.71 41.42 19.82
C MET A 758 27.10 39.99 19.40
N VAL A 759 26.24 39.31 18.64
CA VAL A 759 26.46 37.92 18.22
C VAL A 759 27.43 37.90 17.04
N PRO A 760 28.53 37.13 17.09
CA PRO A 760 29.46 37.02 15.97
C PRO A 760 28.83 36.49 14.68
N GLU A 761 29.35 36.91 13.53
CA GLU A 761 29.00 36.32 12.23
C GLU A 761 29.87 35.10 11.95
N TYR A 762 29.22 34.01 11.57
CA TYR A 762 29.83 32.87 10.92
C TYR A 762 29.54 32.90 9.42
N THR A 763 30.53 32.50 8.61
CA THR A 763 30.42 32.54 7.16
C THR A 763 30.37 31.13 6.58
N LEU A 764 29.33 30.86 5.80
CA LEU A 764 29.18 29.67 4.97
C LEU A 764 29.34 30.06 3.50
N VAL A 765 30.05 29.24 2.74
CA VAL A 765 30.32 29.48 1.32
C VAL A 765 29.66 28.38 0.50
N ASP A 766 28.78 28.78 -0.41
CA ASP A 766 28.20 27.92 -1.43
C ASP A 766 28.98 28.09 -2.74
N ASP A 767 29.82 27.09 -3.03
CA ASP A 767 30.68 27.01 -4.20
C ASP A 767 29.99 26.42 -5.44
N LEU A 768 28.72 26.00 -5.35
CA LEU A 768 28.03 25.37 -6.48
C LEU A 768 27.68 26.35 -7.63
N PRO A 769 27.19 27.57 -7.37
CA PRO A 769 26.90 28.53 -8.44
C PRO A 769 28.19 29.13 -9.03
N GLN A 770 28.15 29.57 -10.30
CA GLN A 770 29.32 30.17 -10.98
C GLN A 770 29.92 31.38 -10.22
N LYS A 771 29.05 32.17 -9.57
CA LYS A 771 29.46 33.18 -8.60
C LYS A 771 29.17 32.63 -7.21
N GLN A 772 30.22 32.44 -6.41
CA GLN A 772 30.10 31.96 -5.03
C GLN A 772 29.03 32.75 -4.28
N ARG A 773 28.11 32.05 -3.61
CA ARG A 773 27.17 32.67 -2.68
C ARG A 773 27.76 32.57 -1.28
N VAL A 774 27.77 33.69 -0.57
CA VAL A 774 28.26 33.78 0.81
C VAL A 774 27.06 33.99 1.73
N GLU A 775 26.85 33.07 2.64
CA GLU A 775 25.82 33.15 3.68
C GLU A 775 26.49 33.57 4.99
N ARG A 776 25.98 34.65 5.59
CA ARG A 776 26.43 35.11 6.90
C ARG A 776 25.34 34.82 7.92
N VAL A 777 25.67 34.02 8.91
CA VAL A 777 24.74 33.59 9.97
C VAL A 777 25.27 34.12 11.29
N ARG A 778 24.39 34.63 12.15
CA ARG A 778 24.76 35.04 13.51
C ARG A 778 24.73 33.79 14.40
N TYR A 779 25.90 33.39 14.90
CA TYR A 779 26.06 32.15 15.65
C TYR A 779 27.03 32.38 16.83
N PRO A 780 26.54 32.32 18.08
CA PRO A 780 27.40 32.43 19.25
C PRO A 780 28.03 31.07 19.55
N ARG A 781 29.35 30.93 19.34
CA ARG A 781 30.08 29.77 19.85
C ARG A 781 30.18 29.84 21.37
N VAL A 782 30.36 28.69 22.01
CA VAL A 782 30.50 28.61 23.46
C VAL A 782 31.48 29.67 24.04
N GLY A 783 31.03 30.39 25.07
CA GLY A 783 31.76 31.51 25.68
C GLY A 783 31.58 32.86 24.98
N GLU A 784 31.05 32.92 23.75
CA GLU A 784 30.75 34.17 23.05
C GLU A 784 29.43 34.80 23.53
N ALA A 785 29.12 36.01 23.05
CA ALA A 785 27.93 36.75 23.46
C ALA A 785 26.65 36.18 22.83
N ASN A 786 25.68 35.82 23.67
CA ASN A 786 24.32 35.53 23.23
C ASN A 786 23.58 36.80 22.77
N PRO A 787 22.54 36.63 21.94
CA PRO A 787 21.64 37.74 21.62
C PRO A 787 20.91 38.22 22.87
N GLN A 788 20.73 39.53 23.01
CA GLN A 788 19.99 40.10 24.12
C GLN A 788 18.49 40.00 23.84
N VAL A 789 17.71 39.58 24.84
CA VAL A 789 16.27 39.39 24.68
C VAL A 789 15.48 40.28 25.64
N LYS A 790 14.34 40.78 25.16
CA LYS A 790 13.31 41.44 25.96
C LYS A 790 11.96 40.78 25.71
N LEU A 791 11.14 40.70 26.76
CA LEU A 791 9.74 40.32 26.66
C LEU A 791 8.87 41.58 26.57
N GLY A 792 8.26 41.79 25.41
CA GLY A 792 7.34 42.88 25.13
C GLY A 792 5.88 42.42 25.14
N ILE A 793 4.97 43.35 25.45
CA ILE A 793 3.53 43.20 25.29
C ILE A 793 3.01 44.37 24.47
N VAL A 794 2.20 44.10 23.45
CA VAL A 794 1.57 45.11 22.60
C VAL A 794 0.07 44.83 22.43
N ARG A 795 -0.73 45.88 22.30
CA ARG A 795 -2.17 45.77 22.04
C ARG A 795 -2.41 45.53 20.55
N VAL A 796 -3.39 44.70 20.24
CA VAL A 796 -3.85 44.42 18.86
C VAL A 796 -4.41 45.68 18.20
N ALA A 797 -5.00 46.58 19.00
CA ALA A 797 -5.46 47.89 18.55
C ALA A 797 -4.31 48.86 18.16
N GLY A 798 -3.05 48.49 18.38
CA GLY A 798 -1.87 49.35 18.21
C GLY A 798 -1.48 50.13 19.47
N GLY A 799 -0.45 50.96 19.33
CA GLY A 799 0.17 51.74 20.41
C GLY A 799 1.59 51.29 20.74
N THR A 800 2.26 52.00 21.65
CA THR A 800 3.64 51.70 22.04
C THR A 800 3.73 50.37 22.80
N PRO A 801 4.59 49.42 22.39
CA PRO A 801 4.88 48.23 23.17
C PRO A 801 5.42 48.56 24.56
N VAL A 802 5.01 47.77 25.56
CA VAL A 802 5.53 47.84 26.93
C VAL A 802 6.40 46.63 27.20
N PHE A 803 7.49 46.79 27.95
CA PHE A 803 8.44 45.71 28.22
C PHE A 803 8.44 45.33 29.70
N ALA A 804 8.72 44.04 29.97
CA ALA A 804 9.04 43.58 31.32
C ALA A 804 10.35 44.22 31.80
N ASP A 805 10.38 44.69 33.04
CA ASP A 805 11.59 45.19 33.67
C ASP A 805 12.38 44.02 34.28
N LEU A 806 13.34 43.52 33.50
CA LEU A 806 14.21 42.39 33.86
C LEU A 806 15.57 42.85 34.40
N SER A 807 15.68 44.08 34.92
CA SER A 807 16.96 44.63 35.41
C SER A 807 17.59 43.87 36.58
N ASP A 808 16.80 43.03 37.27
CA ASP A 808 17.29 42.13 38.33
C ASP A 808 18.16 40.97 37.77
N TYR A 809 18.11 40.75 36.45
CA TYR A 809 18.87 39.73 35.75
C TYR A 809 19.98 40.37 34.90
N ASP A 810 21.09 39.66 34.74
CA ASP A 810 22.15 40.09 33.83
C ASP A 810 21.67 39.95 32.38
N ALA A 811 21.46 41.07 31.71
CA ALA A 811 20.93 41.12 30.34
C ALA A 811 21.75 40.32 29.32
N GLN A 812 23.05 40.10 29.55
CA GLN A 812 23.91 39.34 28.65
C GLN A 812 23.95 37.84 28.94
N ASN A 813 23.55 37.45 30.16
CA ASN A 813 23.66 36.07 30.66
C ASN A 813 22.30 35.49 31.12
N MET A 814 21.19 36.19 30.92
CA MET A 814 19.85 35.64 31.12
C MET A 814 19.33 35.00 29.84
N LEU A 815 18.53 33.95 29.99
CA LEU A 815 17.72 33.37 28.92
C LEU A 815 16.25 33.47 29.31
N ILE A 816 15.37 33.54 28.32
CA ILE A 816 13.93 33.41 28.53
C ILE A 816 13.55 32.12 27.80
N ALA A 817 13.15 31.09 28.56
CA ALA A 817 13.04 29.73 28.05
C ALA A 817 11.62 29.32 27.64
N GLY A 818 10.60 30.08 28.07
CA GLY A 818 9.22 29.82 27.73
C GLY A 818 8.30 30.97 28.13
N VAL A 819 7.20 31.13 27.39
CA VAL A 819 6.22 32.21 27.55
C VAL A 819 4.81 31.63 27.36
N ALA A 820 3.91 31.90 28.29
CA ALA A 820 2.51 31.52 28.20
C ALA A 820 1.60 32.61 28.77
N TRP A 821 0.32 32.64 28.41
CA TRP A 821 -0.65 33.57 29.02
C TRP A 821 -1.49 32.88 30.09
N TRP A 822 -1.86 33.60 31.14
CA TRP A 822 -2.94 33.15 32.01
C TRP A 822 -4.26 33.11 31.22
N PRO A 823 -5.17 32.15 31.52
CA PRO A 823 -6.45 32.02 30.80
C PRO A 823 -7.33 33.28 30.84
N ASP A 824 -7.23 34.05 31.92
CA ASP A 824 -7.96 35.31 32.12
C ASP A 824 -7.27 36.54 31.48
N SER A 825 -6.17 36.33 30.75
CA SER A 825 -5.34 37.38 30.14
C SER A 825 -4.74 38.40 31.14
N SER A 826 -4.77 38.10 32.44
CA SER A 826 -4.36 39.04 33.49
C SER A 826 -2.84 39.18 33.64
N SER A 827 -2.05 38.23 33.14
CA SER A 827 -0.58 38.20 33.23
C SER A 827 0.02 37.29 32.16
N VAL A 828 1.32 37.44 31.93
CA VAL A 828 2.16 36.59 31.06
C VAL A 828 3.14 35.80 31.93
N PHE A 829 3.14 34.48 31.81
CA PHE A 829 4.06 33.57 32.49
C PHE A 829 5.35 33.56 31.70
N ALA A 830 6.50 33.71 32.37
CA ALA A 830 7.79 33.58 31.73
C ALA A 830 8.77 32.78 32.60
N GLY A 831 9.56 31.92 31.95
CA GLY A 831 10.69 31.23 32.60
C GLY A 831 11.99 31.96 32.32
N ILE A 832 12.60 32.58 33.33
CA ILE A 832 13.88 33.30 33.23
C ILE A 832 15.00 32.41 33.78
N GLN A 833 15.96 32.03 32.94
CA GLN A 833 17.08 31.16 33.30
C GLN A 833 18.40 31.92 33.37
N ASN A 834 19.36 31.38 34.10
CA ASN A 834 20.75 31.74 33.87
C ASN A 834 21.29 31.09 32.59
N ARG A 835 22.39 31.64 32.08
CA ARG A 835 23.14 31.17 30.91
C ARG A 835 23.42 29.68 30.90
N TYR A 836 23.87 29.12 32.04
CA TYR A 836 24.19 27.70 32.18
C TYR A 836 22.95 26.81 32.38
N GLN A 837 21.77 27.42 32.50
CA GLN A 837 20.48 26.73 32.61
C GLN A 837 20.41 25.82 33.84
N THR A 838 21.03 26.22 34.95
CA THR A 838 21.05 25.44 36.22
C THR A 838 19.91 25.82 37.17
N TRP A 839 19.24 26.96 36.91
CA TRP A 839 18.02 27.37 37.60
C TRP A 839 17.11 28.16 36.65
N MET A 840 15.81 28.18 36.96
CA MET A 840 14.82 28.99 36.26
C MET A 840 13.88 29.68 37.26
N ASP A 841 13.79 31.01 37.21
CA ASP A 841 12.72 31.75 37.88
C ASP A 841 11.46 31.73 37.01
N CYS A 842 10.40 31.13 37.53
CA CYS A 842 9.07 31.21 36.94
C CYS A 842 8.40 32.47 37.46
N VAL A 843 8.07 33.40 36.56
CA VAL A 843 7.58 34.73 36.93
C VAL A 843 6.26 35.07 36.25
N ALA A 844 5.47 35.93 36.90
CA ALA A 844 4.29 36.56 36.34
C ALA A 844 4.61 38.01 35.94
N VAL A 845 4.41 38.33 34.66
CA VAL A 845 4.65 39.63 34.06
C VAL A 845 3.30 40.33 33.83
N SER A 846 3.19 41.58 34.27
CA SER A 846 1.97 42.37 34.03
C SER A 846 1.79 42.68 32.54
N PRO A 847 0.57 42.63 31.97
CA PRO A 847 0.30 43.01 30.59
C PRO A 847 0.58 44.48 30.27
N ASN A 848 0.88 45.29 31.29
CA ASN A 848 1.27 46.69 31.16
C ASN A 848 2.79 46.91 31.34
N GLY A 849 3.59 45.83 31.41
CA GLY A 849 5.04 45.89 31.63
C GLY A 849 5.44 46.06 33.10
N GLY A 850 6.68 46.45 33.34
CA GLY A 850 7.24 46.66 34.68
C GLY A 850 7.83 45.39 35.32
N LYS A 851 8.19 45.49 36.60
CA LYS A 851 8.94 44.43 37.30
C LYS A 851 8.08 43.17 37.50
N PRO A 852 8.55 41.98 37.10
CA PRO A 852 7.78 40.76 37.24
C PRO A 852 7.73 40.27 38.70
N ALA A 853 6.66 39.55 39.04
CA ALA A 853 6.53 38.86 40.32
C ALA A 853 7.07 37.43 40.18
N ARG A 854 8.11 37.07 40.96
CA ARG A 854 8.61 35.70 40.99
C ARG A 854 7.62 34.79 41.73
N LEU A 855 7.11 33.77 41.04
CA LEU A 855 6.21 32.77 41.59
C LEU A 855 7.02 31.71 42.36
N PHE A 856 8.01 31.10 41.70
CA PHE A 856 8.91 30.14 42.31
C PHE A 856 10.21 30.02 41.49
N ARG A 857 11.22 29.35 42.06
CA ARG A 857 12.44 28.97 41.35
C ARG A 857 12.48 27.46 41.16
N GLU A 858 12.73 27.03 39.93
CA GLU A 858 13.00 25.65 39.55
C GLU A 858 14.52 25.38 39.56
N THR A 859 14.91 24.22 40.06
CA THR A 859 16.30 23.78 40.17
C THR A 859 16.40 22.26 40.04
N THR A 860 17.45 21.78 39.37
CA THR A 860 17.79 20.35 39.29
C THR A 860 19.25 20.13 39.70
N GLN A 861 19.75 18.89 39.59
CA GLN A 861 21.16 18.57 39.88
C GLN A 861 22.13 18.98 38.77
N ALA A 862 21.67 19.12 37.52
CA ALA A 862 22.53 19.44 36.37
C ALA A 862 22.00 20.67 35.60
N TRP A 863 20.91 20.52 34.85
CA TRP A 863 20.27 21.59 34.08
C TRP A 863 18.73 21.54 34.18
N VAL A 864 18.09 22.67 33.91
CA VAL A 864 16.65 22.90 33.98
C VAL A 864 16.15 23.20 32.57
N GLU A 865 15.08 22.54 32.16
CA GLU A 865 14.42 22.79 30.88
C GLU A 865 13.00 23.34 31.09
N PHE A 866 12.52 24.13 30.14
CA PHE A 866 11.10 24.48 30.05
C PHE A 866 10.37 23.37 29.30
N LEU A 867 9.77 22.44 30.04
CA LEU A 867 9.26 21.18 29.49
C LEU A 867 7.93 21.32 28.75
N ALA A 868 7.05 22.20 29.23
CA ALA A 868 5.73 22.49 28.65
C ALA A 868 5.12 23.75 29.27
N ASP A 869 4.15 24.33 28.58
CA ASP A 869 3.32 25.39 29.15
C ASP A 869 2.57 24.91 30.41
N PRO A 870 2.36 25.77 31.42
CA PRO A 870 1.57 25.42 32.59
C PRO A 870 0.14 25.03 32.23
N ALA A 871 -0.36 23.92 32.78
CA ALA A 871 -1.78 23.57 32.65
C ALA A 871 -2.59 24.29 33.73
N PHE A 872 -3.15 25.45 33.39
CA PHE A 872 -3.95 26.28 34.30
C PHE A 872 -5.31 25.65 34.63
N LEU A 873 -5.74 25.81 35.88
CA LEU A 873 -7.01 25.33 36.41
C LEU A 873 -7.99 26.49 36.62
N SER A 874 -9.28 26.17 36.80
CA SER A 874 -10.35 27.15 36.96
C SER A 874 -10.21 28.09 38.16
N ASP A 875 -9.52 27.67 39.23
CA ASP A 875 -9.23 28.48 40.43
C ASP A 875 -7.99 29.39 40.27
N GLY A 876 -7.33 29.35 39.10
CA GLY A 876 -6.09 30.08 38.80
C GLY A 876 -4.81 29.43 39.32
N SER A 877 -4.91 28.27 39.99
CA SER A 877 -3.77 27.39 40.23
C SER A 877 -3.37 26.66 38.94
N PHE A 878 -2.23 25.98 38.91
CA PHE A 878 -1.73 25.33 37.68
C PHE A 878 -0.87 24.10 37.96
N LEU A 879 -0.79 23.21 36.96
CA LEU A 879 0.15 22.10 36.96
C LEU A 879 1.42 22.48 36.20
N TRP A 880 2.56 22.22 36.83
CA TRP A 880 3.90 22.45 36.29
C TRP A 880 4.62 21.12 36.06
N GLN A 881 5.22 20.95 34.88
CA GLN A 881 6.08 19.80 34.59
C GLN A 881 7.50 20.10 35.06
N SER A 882 8.07 19.21 35.87
CA SER A 882 9.40 19.37 36.43
C SER A 882 10.16 18.05 36.48
N GLU A 883 11.47 18.13 36.27
CA GLU A 883 12.43 17.03 36.39
C GLU A 883 13.23 17.09 37.70
N ARG A 884 12.80 17.89 38.69
CA ARG A 884 13.52 18.07 39.96
C ARG A 884 13.80 16.78 40.75
N SER A 885 12.97 15.74 40.56
CA SER A 885 13.20 14.43 41.19
C SER A 885 14.14 13.53 40.38
N GLY A 886 14.67 14.01 39.25
CA GLY A 886 15.35 13.20 38.24
C GLY A 886 14.41 12.58 37.21
N TRP A 887 13.10 12.73 37.39
CA TRP A 887 12.04 12.19 36.54
C TRP A 887 11.00 13.27 36.25
N ARG A 888 10.51 13.31 35.01
CA ARG A 888 9.49 14.28 34.61
C ARG A 888 8.14 14.00 35.26
N HIS A 889 7.71 14.88 36.16
CA HIS A 889 6.44 14.76 36.89
C HIS A 889 5.66 16.06 36.97
N LEU A 890 4.37 15.92 37.30
CA LEU A 890 3.43 17.03 37.51
C LEU A 890 3.45 17.50 38.96
N TYR A 891 3.52 18.82 39.15
CA TYR A 891 3.46 19.50 40.45
C TYR A 891 2.36 20.55 40.44
N HIS A 892 1.50 20.55 41.45
CA HIS A 892 0.40 21.50 41.59
C HIS A 892 0.86 22.73 42.35
N TYR A 893 0.75 23.89 41.71
CA TYR A 893 1.09 25.20 42.27
C TYR A 893 -0.15 26.07 42.42
N ALA A 894 -0.28 26.79 43.53
CA ALA A 894 -1.27 27.84 43.70
C ALA A 894 -0.97 29.03 42.76
N LYS A 895 -1.95 29.93 42.57
CA LYS A 895 -1.84 31.11 41.69
C LYS A 895 -0.65 32.01 42.04
N ASP A 896 -0.27 32.08 43.31
CA ASP A 896 0.84 32.88 43.83
C ASP A 896 2.22 32.21 43.73
N GLY A 897 2.29 30.97 43.22
CA GLY A 897 3.53 30.19 43.15
C GLY A 897 3.82 29.30 44.36
N THR A 898 2.89 29.20 45.33
CA THR A 898 3.03 28.25 46.44
C THR A 898 2.85 26.81 45.95
N LEU A 899 3.84 25.93 46.17
CA LEU A 899 3.73 24.51 45.85
C LEU A 899 2.70 23.83 46.77
N LYS A 900 1.61 23.30 46.20
CA LYS A 900 0.61 22.49 46.91
C LYS A 900 1.07 21.05 47.09
N GLY A 901 1.79 20.49 46.10
CA GLY A 901 2.36 19.14 46.17
C GLY A 901 2.54 18.50 44.79
N PRO A 902 3.16 17.31 44.69
CA PRO A 902 3.19 16.54 43.45
C PRO A 902 1.79 15.99 43.12
N VAL A 903 1.51 15.79 41.83
CA VAL A 903 0.33 15.05 41.32
C VAL A 903 0.74 13.64 40.89
N THR A 904 1.97 13.49 40.40
CA THR A 904 2.57 12.20 40.00
C THR A 904 3.95 12.05 40.62
N THR A 905 4.34 10.81 40.93
CA THR A 905 5.68 10.46 41.45
C THR A 905 6.07 9.05 41.01
N GLY A 906 7.37 8.77 40.92
CA GLY A 906 7.93 7.44 40.69
C GLY A 906 9.15 7.46 39.76
N GLU A 907 9.58 6.29 39.32
CA GLU A 907 10.69 6.13 38.37
C GLU A 907 10.13 5.99 36.94
N TYR A 908 9.44 7.03 36.47
CA TYR A 908 8.91 7.11 35.10
C TYR A 908 8.62 8.57 34.73
N GLU A 909 8.38 8.82 33.45
CA GLU A 909 8.15 10.18 32.95
C GLU A 909 6.71 10.39 32.51
N VAL A 910 6.13 11.52 32.91
CA VAL A 910 4.91 12.09 32.33
C VAL A 910 5.33 12.89 31.09
N ARG A 911 5.13 12.33 29.90
CA ARG A 911 5.60 12.94 28.64
C ARG A 911 4.71 14.08 28.17
N SER A 912 3.40 13.95 28.34
CA SER A 912 2.43 14.98 27.93
C SER A 912 1.15 14.89 28.75
N VAL A 913 0.64 16.03 29.22
CA VAL A 913 -0.72 16.13 29.77
C VAL A 913 -1.71 16.19 28.61
N VAL A 914 -2.70 15.29 28.61
CA VAL A 914 -3.74 15.22 27.56
C VAL A 914 -4.98 16.01 27.98
N LYS A 915 -5.43 15.86 29.23
CA LYS A 915 -6.59 16.58 29.77
C LYS A 915 -6.53 16.64 31.29
N VAL A 916 -6.92 17.78 31.86
CA VAL A 916 -7.26 17.90 33.28
C VAL A 916 -8.78 18.01 33.39
N ASP A 917 -9.42 17.03 34.03
CA ASP A 917 -10.84 17.02 34.33
C ASP A 917 -11.05 17.39 35.81
N GLU A 918 -11.16 18.70 36.06
CA GLU A 918 -11.35 19.25 37.41
C GLU A 918 -12.64 18.76 38.06
N LYS A 919 -13.71 18.58 37.28
CA LYS A 919 -15.01 18.14 37.79
C LYS A 919 -14.95 16.74 38.39
N ASN A 920 -14.21 15.85 37.76
CA ASN A 920 -14.05 14.46 38.20
C ASN A 920 -12.76 14.23 39.01
N ASN A 921 -11.95 15.28 39.23
CA ASN A 921 -10.65 15.21 39.91
C ASN A 921 -9.66 14.24 39.24
N VAL A 922 -9.52 14.30 37.91
CA VAL A 922 -8.67 13.37 37.12
C VAL A 922 -7.73 14.13 36.18
N VAL A 923 -6.49 13.64 36.06
CA VAL A 923 -5.53 14.04 35.01
C VAL A 923 -5.27 12.86 34.10
N PHE A 924 -5.46 13.07 32.79
CA PHE A 924 -5.09 12.14 31.73
C PHE A 924 -3.75 12.55 31.12
N PHE A 925 -2.83 11.60 30.96
CA PHE A 925 -1.50 11.90 30.43
C PHE A 925 -0.87 10.69 29.71
N ASN A 926 0.08 10.97 28.82
CA ASN A 926 0.96 9.94 28.26
C ASN A 926 2.25 9.83 29.07
N GLY A 927 2.74 8.62 29.31
CA GLY A 927 3.95 8.40 30.09
C GLY A 927 4.59 7.04 29.90
N THR A 928 5.63 6.76 30.69
CA THR A 928 6.51 5.58 30.52
C THR A 928 6.51 4.64 31.73
N LYS A 929 5.44 4.64 32.54
CA LYS A 929 5.41 3.91 33.82
C LYS A 929 5.58 2.40 33.68
N ASP A 930 5.06 1.83 32.60
CA ASP A 930 5.08 0.39 32.35
C ASP A 930 6.28 -0.04 31.48
N SER A 931 6.91 0.89 30.77
CA SER A 931 8.11 0.66 29.95
C SER A 931 8.75 1.99 29.57
N HIS A 932 10.07 2.11 29.73
CA HIS A 932 10.83 3.32 29.37
C HIS A 932 10.95 3.53 27.85
N ILE A 933 10.79 2.46 27.08
CA ILE A 933 10.87 2.48 25.60
C ILE A 933 9.48 2.47 24.94
N ALA A 934 8.41 2.68 25.72
CA ALA A 934 7.05 2.73 25.20
C ALA A 934 6.21 3.82 25.87
N SER A 935 5.49 4.58 25.04
CA SER A 935 4.50 5.54 25.50
C SER A 935 3.17 4.84 25.77
N ASN A 936 2.56 5.11 26.92
CA ASN A 936 1.28 4.56 27.35
C ASN A 936 0.36 5.67 27.87
N PHE A 937 -0.96 5.43 27.83
CA PHE A 937 -1.95 6.41 28.27
C PHE A 937 -2.46 6.07 29.67
N TYR A 938 -2.47 7.07 30.55
CA TYR A 938 -2.79 6.93 31.96
C TYR A 938 -3.84 7.94 32.39
N ARG A 939 -4.49 7.60 33.50
CA ARG A 939 -5.20 8.57 34.34
C ARG A 939 -4.72 8.49 35.78
N THR A 940 -4.76 9.60 36.50
CA THR A 940 -4.50 9.66 37.94
C THR A 940 -5.37 10.72 38.61
N PRO A 941 -5.66 10.65 39.92
CA PRO A 941 -6.31 11.75 40.61
C PRO A 941 -5.52 13.05 40.51
N LEU A 942 -6.21 14.19 40.35
CA LEU A 942 -5.59 15.51 40.35
C LEU A 942 -5.06 15.89 41.73
N SER A 943 -5.84 15.64 42.79
CA SER A 943 -5.41 15.80 44.19
C SER A 943 -6.26 14.93 45.15
N PRO A 944 -5.66 14.29 46.18
CA PRO A 944 -4.20 14.16 46.39
C PRO A 944 -3.56 13.26 45.33
N ALA A 945 -2.22 13.26 45.26
CA ALA A 945 -1.48 12.37 44.36
C ALA A 945 -1.92 10.91 44.52
N GLY A 946 -2.11 10.24 43.39
CA GLY A 946 -2.44 8.81 43.33
C GLY A 946 -1.53 8.03 42.39
N THR A 947 -1.62 6.71 42.47
CA THR A 947 -0.95 5.82 41.51
C THR A 947 -1.65 5.88 40.16
N PRO A 948 -0.95 6.20 39.06
CA PRO A 948 -1.57 6.22 37.74
C PRO A 948 -2.11 4.86 37.33
N THR A 949 -3.32 4.86 36.79
CA THR A 949 -3.96 3.70 36.15
C THR A 949 -3.71 3.75 34.66
N ARG A 950 -3.11 2.70 34.10
CA ARG A 950 -2.92 2.54 32.66
C ARG A 950 -4.26 2.24 31.98
N LEU A 951 -4.54 2.89 30.85
CA LEU A 951 -5.76 2.72 30.05
C LEU A 951 -5.49 1.97 28.74
N THR A 952 -4.24 1.94 28.27
CA THR A 952 -3.82 1.10 27.14
C THR A 952 -3.55 -0.33 27.61
N THR A 953 -3.76 -1.33 26.74
CA THR A 953 -3.72 -2.74 27.16
C THR A 953 -2.56 -3.55 26.59
N GLU A 954 -2.24 -3.39 25.31
CA GLU A 954 -1.25 -4.19 24.59
C GLU A 954 0.19 -3.76 24.96
N PRO A 955 1.18 -4.66 25.01
CA PRO A 955 2.58 -4.25 25.13
C PRO A 955 3.04 -3.57 23.84
N GLY A 956 3.77 -2.47 23.96
CA GLY A 956 4.20 -1.65 22.83
C GLY A 956 3.89 -0.17 23.05
N SER A 957 4.12 0.61 22.01
CA SER A 957 3.97 2.06 22.02
C SER A 957 2.60 2.47 21.53
N HIS A 958 1.98 3.37 22.29
CA HIS A 958 0.66 3.92 22.02
C HIS A 958 0.72 5.42 21.76
N SER A 959 -0.05 5.86 20.77
CA SER A 959 -0.41 7.25 20.53
C SER A 959 -1.92 7.37 20.65
N THR A 960 -2.40 8.15 21.62
CA THR A 960 -3.82 8.22 21.95
C THR A 960 -4.44 9.59 21.66
N SER A 961 -5.75 9.61 21.43
CA SER A 961 -6.54 10.83 21.29
C SER A 961 -7.85 10.68 22.07
N LEU A 962 -7.97 11.42 23.18
CA LEU A 962 -9.14 11.44 24.04
C LEU A 962 -10.25 12.33 23.45
N ASN A 963 -11.51 11.90 23.52
CA ASN A 963 -12.64 12.72 23.11
C ASN A 963 -12.86 13.91 24.06
N PRO A 964 -13.56 14.99 23.62
CA PRO A 964 -13.74 16.19 24.42
C PRO A 964 -14.34 15.92 25.81
N GLY A 965 -15.29 14.98 25.91
CA GLY A 965 -15.93 14.56 27.15
C GLY A 965 -15.05 13.73 28.08
N GLY A 966 -13.97 13.13 27.60
CA GLY A 966 -13.08 12.27 28.41
C GLY A 966 -13.64 10.87 28.68
N THR A 967 -14.51 10.36 27.82
CA THR A 967 -15.20 9.07 27.97
C THR A 967 -14.68 7.98 27.02
N LEU A 968 -14.10 8.38 25.89
CA LEU A 968 -13.58 7.49 24.86
C LEU A 968 -12.24 7.99 24.36
N PHE A 969 -11.35 7.09 23.93
CA PHE A 969 -10.13 7.48 23.23
C PHE A 969 -9.82 6.56 22.07
N VAL A 970 -9.26 7.15 21.01
CA VAL A 970 -8.64 6.41 19.91
C VAL A 970 -7.24 6.01 20.35
N ASP A 971 -6.90 4.74 20.17
CA ASP A 971 -5.60 4.14 20.49
C ASP A 971 -4.94 3.67 19.19
N ASN A 972 -3.85 4.33 18.81
CA ASN A 972 -2.97 3.87 17.74
C ASN A 972 -1.78 3.16 18.39
N TRP A 973 -1.78 1.84 18.28
CA TRP A 973 -0.82 0.97 18.92
C TRP A 973 0.06 0.26 17.90
N SER A 974 1.35 0.16 18.19
CA SER A 974 2.26 -0.75 17.52
C SER A 974 3.27 -1.33 18.51
N SER A 975 3.93 -2.42 18.14
CA SER A 975 5.06 -2.95 18.91
C SER A 975 6.26 -3.15 18.00
N PHE A 976 7.41 -3.49 18.57
CA PHE A 976 8.62 -3.76 17.83
C PHE A 976 8.44 -4.78 16.69
N ASN A 977 7.49 -5.72 16.84
CA ASN A 977 7.23 -6.80 15.88
C ASN A 977 5.82 -6.75 15.24
N THR A 978 4.99 -5.75 15.56
CA THR A 978 3.62 -5.68 15.03
C THR A 978 3.35 -4.31 14.41
N PRO A 979 2.96 -4.25 13.13
CA PRO A 979 2.51 -3.02 12.48
C PRO A 979 1.36 -2.34 13.22
N GLY A 980 1.20 -1.03 12.99
CA GLY A 980 0.21 -0.21 13.68
C GLY A 980 -1.23 -0.70 13.49
N LYS A 981 -1.99 -0.78 14.58
CA LYS A 981 -3.43 -1.04 14.60
C LYS A 981 -4.14 0.09 15.32
N VAL A 982 -5.42 0.27 15.03
CA VAL A 982 -6.21 1.36 15.59
C VAL A 982 -7.48 0.81 16.26
N ALA A 983 -7.70 1.21 17.50
CA ALA A 983 -8.85 0.80 18.29
C ALA A 983 -9.55 2.01 18.93
N LEU A 984 -10.84 1.88 19.19
CA LEU A 984 -11.58 2.76 20.08
C LEU A 984 -11.70 2.09 21.44
N ARG A 985 -11.38 2.83 22.50
CA ARG A 985 -11.39 2.34 23.87
C ARG A 985 -12.18 3.23 24.81
N SER A 986 -12.70 2.62 25.86
CA SER A 986 -13.30 3.30 27.01
C SER A 986 -12.25 4.01 27.84
N ALA A 987 -12.42 5.29 28.14
CA ALA A 987 -11.55 6.01 29.09
C ALA A 987 -11.86 5.66 30.56
N ALA A 988 -12.92 4.87 30.81
CA ALA A 988 -13.28 4.41 32.15
C ALA A 988 -12.37 3.28 32.65
N ASP A 989 -11.91 2.41 31.76
CA ASP A 989 -11.16 1.19 32.11
C ASP A 989 -10.22 0.67 31.01
N GLY A 990 -10.18 1.29 29.82
CA GLY A 990 -9.35 0.84 28.70
C GLY A 990 -9.97 -0.26 27.83
N SER A 991 -11.20 -0.69 28.13
CA SER A 991 -11.88 -1.77 27.38
C SER A 991 -12.09 -1.42 25.91
N LEU A 992 -11.96 -2.42 25.04
CA LEU A 992 -12.20 -2.29 23.60
C LEU A 992 -13.69 -2.02 23.35
N VAL A 993 -13.98 -0.91 22.68
CA VAL A 993 -15.34 -0.54 22.22
C VAL A 993 -15.53 -0.94 20.77
N ARG A 994 -14.52 -0.70 19.92
CA ARG A 994 -14.56 -1.01 18.49
C ARG A 994 -13.17 -1.14 17.90
N THR A 995 -12.98 -2.07 16.99
CA THR A 995 -11.82 -2.08 16.09
C THR A 995 -11.99 -1.01 15.02
N LEU A 996 -11.07 -0.05 14.95
CA LEU A 996 -11.09 1.02 13.95
C LEU A 996 -10.26 0.68 12.71
N ASP A 997 -9.18 -0.07 12.89
CA ASP A 997 -8.35 -0.57 11.80
C ASP A 997 -7.47 -1.76 12.23
N THR A 998 -7.65 -2.92 11.61
CA THR A 998 -6.80 -4.10 11.80
C THR A 998 -5.45 -4.01 11.08
N ASN A 999 -5.35 -3.14 10.06
CA ASN A 999 -4.18 -2.90 9.20
C ASN A 999 -3.40 -4.19 8.87
N PRO A 1000 -4.02 -5.15 8.15
CA PRO A 1000 -3.31 -6.37 7.81
C PRO A 1000 -2.20 -6.06 6.81
N VAL A 1001 -0.94 -6.36 7.18
CA VAL A 1001 0.24 -6.09 6.35
C VAL A 1001 0.81 -7.40 5.81
N TYR A 1002 0.13 -7.98 4.80
CA TYR A 1002 0.58 -9.26 4.21
C TYR A 1002 1.92 -9.16 3.46
N ALA A 1003 2.34 -7.95 3.08
CA ALA A 1003 3.64 -7.71 2.44
C ALA A 1003 4.83 -8.22 3.28
N ILE A 1004 4.69 -8.28 4.61
CA ILE A 1004 5.72 -8.88 5.50
C ILE A 1004 6.03 -10.32 5.09
N GLU A 1005 5.01 -11.05 4.63
CA GLU A 1005 5.14 -12.45 4.26
C GLU A 1005 5.72 -12.64 2.86
N GLU A 1006 5.73 -11.58 2.03
CA GLU A 1006 6.38 -11.56 0.72
C GLU A 1006 7.90 -11.54 0.84
N PHE A 1007 8.45 -11.09 1.96
CA PHE A 1007 9.88 -10.98 2.17
C PHE A 1007 10.43 -12.02 3.13
N LYS A 1008 11.65 -12.46 2.85
CA LYS A 1008 12.45 -13.28 3.75
C LYS A 1008 13.14 -12.39 4.79
N LEU A 1009 12.41 -12.08 5.87
CA LEU A 1009 12.93 -11.28 6.97
C LEU A 1009 13.73 -12.14 7.96
N GLY A 1010 14.81 -11.57 8.50
CA GLY A 1010 15.51 -12.16 9.64
C GLY A 1010 14.72 -12.02 10.94
N LYS A 1011 15.14 -12.74 11.99
CA LYS A 1011 14.61 -12.55 13.34
C LYS A 1011 14.96 -11.12 13.80
N SER A 1012 14.06 -10.50 14.56
CA SER A 1012 14.31 -9.22 15.25
C SER A 1012 13.85 -9.31 16.70
N GLU A 1013 14.61 -8.78 17.66
CA GLU A 1013 14.24 -8.81 19.08
C GLU A 1013 14.76 -7.61 19.87
N LEU A 1014 13.97 -7.16 20.86
CA LEU A 1014 14.40 -6.23 21.90
C LEU A 1014 15.26 -6.97 22.93
N VAL A 1015 16.29 -6.30 23.45
CA VAL A 1015 17.24 -6.86 24.42
C VAL A 1015 17.54 -5.87 25.54
N GLN A 1016 17.77 -6.40 26.74
CA GLN A 1016 18.25 -5.64 27.90
C GLN A 1016 19.68 -6.04 28.23
N ILE A 1017 20.55 -5.05 28.35
CA ILE A 1017 22.00 -5.24 28.48
C ILE A 1017 22.44 -4.69 29.84
N PRO A 1018 22.88 -5.53 30.79
CA PRO A 1018 23.43 -5.04 32.03
C PRO A 1018 24.81 -4.41 31.79
N ALA A 1019 24.94 -3.11 32.05
CA ALA A 1019 26.22 -2.44 32.15
C ALA A 1019 27.00 -2.93 33.38
N ALA A 1020 28.31 -2.69 33.42
CA ALA A 1020 29.18 -3.19 34.49
C ALA A 1020 28.81 -2.67 35.89
N ASP A 1021 28.11 -1.53 35.97
CA ASP A 1021 27.63 -0.93 37.22
C ASP A 1021 26.17 -1.29 37.56
N GLY A 1022 25.55 -2.19 36.79
CA GLY A 1022 24.17 -2.66 36.99
C GLY A 1022 23.09 -1.82 36.31
N PHE A 1023 23.44 -0.70 35.66
CA PHE A 1023 22.48 0.03 34.83
C PHE A 1023 22.05 -0.83 33.63
N VAL A 1024 20.75 -0.87 33.32
CA VAL A 1024 20.24 -1.68 32.20
C VAL A 1024 20.10 -0.79 30.96
N LEU A 1025 20.87 -1.09 29.92
CA LEU A 1025 20.75 -0.46 28.60
C LEU A 1025 19.67 -1.17 27.79
N GLU A 1026 18.89 -0.40 27.05
CA GLU A 1026 17.86 -0.92 26.14
C GLU A 1026 18.45 -1.03 24.73
N GLY A 1027 18.16 -2.12 24.03
CA GLY A 1027 18.67 -2.34 22.68
C GLY A 1027 17.79 -3.27 21.84
N TYR A 1028 18.21 -3.51 20.61
CA TYR A 1028 17.60 -4.51 19.73
C TYR A 1028 18.61 -5.15 18.78
N LEU A 1029 18.34 -6.38 18.37
CA LEU A 1029 19.09 -7.11 17.36
C LEU A 1029 18.22 -7.39 16.13
N VAL A 1030 18.78 -7.22 14.94
CA VAL A 1030 18.21 -7.72 13.68
C VAL A 1030 19.22 -8.68 13.06
N TYR A 1031 18.80 -9.93 12.88
CA TYR A 1031 19.63 -11.03 12.40
C TYR A 1031 19.56 -11.17 10.88
N PRO A 1032 20.58 -11.76 10.23
CA PRO A 1032 20.48 -12.16 8.84
C PRO A 1032 19.30 -13.11 8.55
N PRO A 1033 18.66 -13.03 7.37
CA PRO A 1033 17.78 -14.09 6.90
C PRO A 1033 18.58 -15.38 6.77
N ASP A 1034 18.08 -16.50 7.30
CA ASP A 1034 18.83 -17.77 7.45
C ASP A 1034 20.01 -17.74 8.42
N PHE A 1035 19.87 -16.98 9.50
CA PHE A 1035 20.86 -16.93 10.57
C PHE A 1035 21.34 -18.33 11.01
N ASP A 1036 22.63 -18.56 10.83
CA ASP A 1036 23.36 -19.75 11.28
C ASP A 1036 24.21 -19.39 12.50
N PRO A 1037 23.90 -19.91 13.71
CA PRO A 1037 24.63 -19.60 14.93
C PRO A 1037 26.07 -20.15 14.95
N ALA A 1038 26.47 -21.00 14.00
CA ALA A 1038 27.85 -21.47 13.85
C ALA A 1038 28.76 -20.48 13.10
N LYS A 1039 28.18 -19.50 12.39
CA LYS A 1039 28.95 -18.46 11.67
C LYS A 1039 29.24 -17.25 12.55
N LYS A 1040 30.34 -16.57 12.23
CA LYS A 1040 30.73 -15.30 12.84
C LYS A 1040 30.29 -14.12 11.97
N TYR A 1041 29.40 -13.28 12.50
CA TYR A 1041 28.87 -12.10 11.82
C TYR A 1041 29.53 -10.82 12.34
N PRO A 1042 29.84 -9.85 11.45
CA PRO A 1042 30.21 -8.51 11.87
C PRO A 1042 29.01 -7.83 12.54
N VAL A 1043 29.27 -7.06 13.59
CA VAL A 1043 28.25 -6.30 14.31
C VAL A 1043 28.29 -4.86 13.83
N TRP A 1044 27.14 -4.30 13.46
CA TRP A 1044 27.04 -2.87 13.13
C TRP A 1044 26.09 -2.16 14.08
N ILE A 1045 26.64 -1.24 14.86
CA ILE A 1045 25.94 -0.48 15.88
C ILE A 1045 25.33 0.79 15.28
N THR A 1046 24.05 1.02 15.57
CA THR A 1046 23.36 2.28 15.28
C THR A 1046 22.90 2.92 16.57
N THR A 1047 23.37 4.14 16.85
CA THR A 1047 22.99 4.90 18.07
C THR A 1047 23.09 6.40 17.82
N TYR A 1048 22.28 7.19 18.52
CA TYR A 1048 22.43 8.64 18.59
C TYR A 1048 23.22 9.08 19.83
N ALA A 1049 23.01 8.41 20.98
CA ALA A 1049 23.69 8.62 22.26
C ALA A 1049 23.55 10.00 22.94
N GLY A 1050 22.94 10.99 22.29
CA GLY A 1050 22.79 12.33 22.85
C GLY A 1050 21.97 12.37 24.15
N PRO A 1051 22.19 13.37 25.01
CA PRO A 1051 21.41 13.54 26.25
C PRO A 1051 19.91 13.58 25.94
N HIS A 1052 19.13 12.74 26.63
CA HIS A 1052 17.66 12.69 26.53
C HIS A 1052 17.08 12.37 25.15
N ALA A 1053 17.83 11.71 24.28
CA ALA A 1053 17.40 11.38 22.92
C ALA A 1053 17.33 9.85 22.67
N PRO A 1054 16.35 9.12 23.26
CA PRO A 1054 16.17 7.69 23.03
C PRO A 1054 15.85 7.37 21.57
N THR A 1055 16.46 6.29 21.06
CA THR A 1055 16.24 5.77 19.71
C THR A 1055 15.69 4.34 19.69
N VAL A 1056 15.80 3.62 20.81
CA VAL A 1056 15.21 2.30 21.03
C VAL A 1056 13.79 2.49 21.56
N SER A 1057 12.82 1.99 20.78
CA SER A 1057 11.41 2.01 21.14
C SER A 1057 10.77 0.65 20.89
N ASP A 1058 9.84 0.23 21.76
CA ASP A 1058 8.92 -0.88 21.51
C ASP A 1058 7.78 -0.41 20.61
N GLY A 1059 8.11 -0.12 19.36
CA GLY A 1059 7.19 0.34 18.32
C GLY A 1059 7.69 -0.12 16.96
N TRP A 1060 6.80 -0.17 15.96
CA TRP A 1060 7.07 -0.86 14.70
C TRP A 1060 8.22 -0.24 13.89
N GLY A 1061 8.42 1.08 13.99
CA GLY A 1061 9.60 1.76 13.43
C GLY A 1061 9.82 1.51 11.93
N GLY A 1062 8.75 1.39 11.14
CA GLY A 1062 8.89 1.11 9.70
C GLY A 1062 9.19 -0.35 9.36
N GLY A 1063 9.06 -1.28 10.31
CA GLY A 1063 9.49 -2.67 10.14
C GLY A 1063 11.00 -2.82 10.00
N ARG A 1064 11.78 -1.77 10.29
CA ARG A 1064 13.25 -1.77 10.22
C ARG A 1064 13.80 -2.26 8.88
N VAL A 1065 13.14 -1.84 7.80
CA VAL A 1065 13.46 -2.24 6.41
C VAL A 1065 14.95 -2.04 6.09
N GLY A 1066 15.55 -0.92 6.51
CA GLY A 1066 16.98 -0.65 6.29
C GLY A 1066 17.89 -1.60 7.06
N GLN A 1067 17.58 -1.92 8.32
CA GLN A 1067 18.34 -2.87 9.11
C GLN A 1067 18.21 -4.30 8.57
N HIS A 1068 17.03 -4.70 8.09
CA HIS A 1068 16.87 -5.98 7.40
C HIS A 1068 17.64 -6.03 6.08
N ALA A 1069 17.75 -4.91 5.36
CA ALA A 1069 18.55 -4.82 4.15
C ALA A 1069 20.04 -5.02 4.40
N TYR A 1070 20.58 -4.45 5.47
CA TYR A 1070 21.96 -4.73 5.87
C TYR A 1070 22.10 -6.14 6.42
N ALA A 1071 21.15 -6.63 7.22
CA ALA A 1071 21.21 -7.98 7.74
C ALA A 1071 21.18 -9.05 6.64
N HIS A 1072 20.47 -8.80 5.53
CA HIS A 1072 20.48 -9.64 4.32
C HIS A 1072 21.90 -9.92 3.81
N ASP A 1073 22.79 -8.93 3.86
CA ASP A 1073 24.17 -9.05 3.41
C ASP A 1073 25.14 -9.59 4.48
N GLY A 1074 24.59 -10.07 5.60
CA GLY A 1074 25.36 -10.79 6.62
C GLY A 1074 25.79 -9.94 7.81
N PHE A 1075 25.24 -8.74 8.01
CA PHE A 1075 25.45 -7.98 9.25
C PHE A 1075 24.56 -8.46 10.39
N LEU A 1076 25.07 -8.47 11.61
CA LEU A 1076 24.24 -8.42 12.81
C LEU A 1076 24.01 -6.95 13.17
N MET A 1077 22.81 -6.43 12.90
CA MET A 1077 22.49 -5.04 13.23
C MET A 1077 22.12 -4.92 14.69
N PHE A 1078 22.73 -3.96 15.39
CA PHE A 1078 22.57 -3.77 16.83
C PHE A 1078 22.23 -2.31 17.16
N GLY A 1079 21.00 -2.04 17.58
CA GLY A 1079 20.64 -0.75 18.15
C GLY A 1079 20.79 -0.77 19.65
N VAL A 1080 21.37 0.27 20.25
CA VAL A 1080 21.51 0.39 21.70
C VAL A 1080 21.56 1.86 22.11
N ASP A 1081 20.84 2.21 23.18
CA ASP A 1081 20.90 3.53 23.79
C ASP A 1081 21.76 3.50 25.06
N PRO A 1082 22.85 4.30 25.15
CA PRO A 1082 23.58 4.49 26.40
C PRO A 1082 22.71 5.19 27.45
N ARG A 1083 23.15 5.22 28.72
CA ARG A 1083 22.34 5.78 29.82
C ARG A 1083 21.84 7.20 29.57
N SER A 1084 22.65 8.03 28.90
CA SER A 1084 22.30 9.40 28.53
C SER A 1084 21.07 9.51 27.64
N ALA A 1085 20.85 8.50 26.80
CA ALA A 1085 19.77 8.39 25.83
C ALA A 1085 18.72 7.33 26.23
N SER A 1086 18.76 6.79 27.44
CA SER A 1086 17.95 5.61 27.81
C SER A 1086 16.44 5.85 27.94
N GLY A 1087 16.00 7.10 28.00
CA GLY A 1087 14.62 7.46 28.36
C GLY A 1087 14.26 7.20 29.83
N LYS A 1088 15.26 6.92 30.70
CA LYS A 1088 15.10 6.62 32.13
C LYS A 1088 15.31 7.87 33.00
N GLY A 1089 14.62 8.97 32.63
CA GLY A 1089 14.63 10.21 33.40
C GLY A 1089 15.83 11.14 33.13
N ALA A 1090 15.69 12.41 33.50
CA ALA A 1090 16.77 13.41 33.65
C ALA A 1090 17.99 12.87 34.38
N VAL A 1091 17.76 12.11 35.44
CA VAL A 1091 18.82 11.50 36.26
C VAL A 1091 19.79 10.63 35.44
N SER A 1092 19.30 9.92 34.43
CA SER A 1092 20.15 9.09 33.57
C SER A 1092 21.03 9.93 32.63
N ALA A 1093 20.50 11.04 32.11
CA ALA A 1093 21.24 11.99 31.27
C ALA A 1093 22.23 12.84 32.05
N TRP A 1094 21.93 13.22 33.29
CA TRP A 1094 22.85 14.02 34.11
C TRP A 1094 24.22 13.38 34.31
N ALA A 1095 24.37 12.07 34.11
CA ALA A 1095 25.65 11.38 34.14
C ALA A 1095 26.68 11.98 33.15
N CYS A 1096 26.25 12.51 32.00
CA CYS A 1096 27.12 13.12 31.00
C CYS A 1096 27.44 14.60 31.29
N TYR A 1097 26.85 15.21 32.32
CA TYR A 1097 27.07 16.61 32.65
C TYR A 1097 28.55 16.89 32.91
N LYS A 1098 29.09 17.89 32.20
CA LYS A 1098 30.49 18.32 32.13
C LYS A 1098 31.44 17.36 31.42
N GLN A 1099 30.94 16.27 30.83
CA GLN A 1099 31.76 15.20 30.26
C GLN A 1099 31.06 14.44 29.11
N LEU A 1100 30.37 15.14 28.21
CA LEU A 1100 29.69 14.58 27.04
C LEU A 1100 30.57 13.56 26.29
N GLY A 1101 30.05 12.36 26.07
CA GLY A 1101 30.73 11.25 25.39
C GLY A 1101 31.46 10.26 26.31
N VAL A 1102 31.80 10.65 27.54
CA VAL A 1102 32.56 9.80 28.48
C VAL A 1102 31.71 8.64 29.02
N PRO A 1103 30.61 8.86 29.76
CA PRO A 1103 29.76 7.76 30.22
C PRO A 1103 29.10 6.98 29.08
N GLU A 1104 28.80 7.66 27.98
CA GLU A 1104 28.21 7.04 26.79
C GLU A 1104 29.14 6.02 26.16
N LEU A 1105 30.44 6.36 26.01
CA LEU A 1105 31.42 5.42 25.50
C LEU A 1105 31.54 4.20 26.42
N LYS A 1106 31.56 4.40 27.75
CA LYS A 1106 31.62 3.28 28.70
C LYS A 1106 30.44 2.32 28.52
N ASP A 1107 29.22 2.84 28.40
CA ASP A 1107 28.03 2.02 28.17
C ASP A 1107 28.07 1.29 26.83
N LEU A 1108 28.57 1.96 25.78
CA LEU A 1108 28.76 1.33 24.47
C LEU A 1108 29.83 0.24 24.51
N GLU A 1109 30.91 0.40 25.27
CA GLU A 1109 31.91 -0.66 25.47
C GLU A 1109 31.30 -1.88 26.18
N ASP A 1110 30.47 -1.66 27.21
CA ASP A 1110 29.75 -2.73 27.89
C ASP A 1110 28.77 -3.44 26.94
N ALA A 1111 28.06 -2.67 26.09
CA ALA A 1111 27.19 -3.23 25.06
C ALA A 1111 27.97 -4.05 24.01
N VAL A 1112 29.16 -3.59 23.59
CA VAL A 1112 30.04 -4.34 22.68
C VAL A 1112 30.51 -5.64 23.34
N ARG A 1113 30.94 -5.61 24.60
CA ARG A 1113 31.33 -6.82 25.34
C ARG A 1113 30.17 -7.79 25.47
N TRP A 1114 28.96 -7.29 25.73
CA TRP A 1114 27.77 -8.11 25.84
C TRP A 1114 27.42 -8.80 24.51
N VAL A 1115 27.37 -8.07 23.39
CA VAL A 1115 27.01 -8.66 22.10
C VAL A 1115 28.11 -9.59 21.58
N THR A 1116 29.39 -9.26 21.81
CA THR A 1116 30.52 -10.10 21.39
C THR A 1116 30.75 -11.33 22.27
N SER A 1117 30.11 -11.40 23.45
CA SER A 1117 30.03 -12.64 24.23
C SER A 1117 29.21 -13.74 23.53
N LYS A 1118 28.36 -13.37 22.56
CA LYS A 1118 27.57 -14.34 21.80
C LYS A 1118 28.49 -15.10 20.84
N PRO A 1119 28.36 -16.43 20.71
CA PRO A 1119 29.29 -17.26 19.94
C PRO A 1119 29.28 -16.95 18.43
N TYR A 1120 28.27 -16.26 17.92
CA TYR A 1120 28.14 -15.87 16.52
C TYR A 1120 28.53 -14.41 16.23
N ALA A 1121 28.81 -13.59 17.23
CA ALA A 1121 29.30 -12.23 17.02
C ALA A 1121 30.84 -12.23 16.87
N ASP A 1122 31.36 -11.45 15.94
CA ASP A 1122 32.79 -11.31 15.70
C ASP A 1122 33.37 -10.08 16.42
N PRO A 1123 34.16 -10.26 17.50
CA PRO A 1123 34.73 -9.14 18.25
C PRO A 1123 35.76 -8.32 17.47
N SER A 1124 36.28 -8.84 16.34
CA SER A 1124 37.23 -8.13 15.48
C SER A 1124 36.56 -7.29 14.37
N ARG A 1125 35.22 -7.32 14.28
CA ARG A 1125 34.43 -6.65 13.24
C ARG A 1125 33.20 -5.98 13.84
N VAL A 1126 33.45 -4.97 14.68
CA VAL A 1126 32.41 -4.14 15.29
C VAL A 1126 32.50 -2.74 14.70
N GLY A 1127 31.48 -2.32 13.97
CA GLY A 1127 31.34 -0.97 13.43
C GLY A 1127 30.28 -0.16 14.17
N ILE A 1128 30.34 1.17 14.08
CA ILE A 1128 29.35 2.09 14.64
C ILE A 1128 29.02 3.22 13.65
N SER A 1129 27.77 3.69 13.63
CA SER A 1129 27.39 4.85 12.83
C SER A 1129 26.34 5.70 13.51
N GLY A 1130 26.39 7.00 13.25
CA GLY A 1130 25.39 7.97 13.65
C GLY A 1130 25.57 9.31 12.94
N PHE A 1131 24.62 10.21 13.15
CA PHE A 1131 24.64 11.58 12.61
C PHE A 1131 24.55 12.58 13.77
N SER A 1132 25.13 13.77 13.63
CA SER A 1132 25.19 14.80 14.68
C SER A 1132 25.89 14.26 15.93
N TYR A 1133 25.24 14.24 17.11
CA TYR A 1133 25.80 13.60 18.30
C TYR A 1133 26.17 12.13 18.07
N GLY A 1134 25.38 11.40 17.27
CA GLY A 1134 25.71 10.03 16.87
C GLY A 1134 27.00 9.93 16.04
N GLY A 1135 27.32 10.99 15.29
CA GLY A 1135 28.59 11.12 14.58
C GLY A 1135 29.74 11.44 15.53
N PHE A 1136 29.51 12.34 16.51
CA PHE A 1136 30.47 12.62 17.59
C PHE A 1136 30.83 11.33 18.33
N ILE A 1137 29.86 10.58 18.85
CA ILE A 1137 30.14 9.36 19.63
C ILE A 1137 30.83 8.28 18.79
N GLY A 1138 30.51 8.18 17.50
CA GLY A 1138 31.17 7.26 16.58
C GLY A 1138 32.65 7.60 16.36
N ALA A 1139 32.97 8.88 16.13
CA ALA A 1139 34.36 9.32 16.00
C ALA A 1139 35.11 9.24 17.34
N TYR A 1140 34.44 9.64 18.44
CA TYR A 1140 34.98 9.57 19.80
C TYR A 1140 35.31 8.13 20.20
N ALA A 1141 34.46 7.15 19.86
CA ALA A 1141 34.72 5.74 20.12
C ALA A 1141 35.99 5.24 19.43
N LEU A 1142 36.24 5.61 18.16
CA LEU A 1142 37.46 5.21 17.45
C LEU A 1142 38.73 5.92 17.94
N THR A 1143 38.63 7.06 18.62
CA THR A 1143 39.81 7.74 19.18
C THR A 1143 40.05 7.43 20.66
N HIS A 1144 39.10 6.77 21.33
CA HIS A 1144 39.15 6.51 22.78
C HIS A 1144 38.94 5.05 23.19
N SER A 1145 38.62 4.15 22.26
CA SER A 1145 38.45 2.71 22.53
C SER A 1145 39.06 1.86 21.43
N THR A 1146 39.52 0.66 21.78
CA THR A 1146 40.05 -0.34 20.85
C THR A 1146 39.03 -1.39 20.42
N LEU A 1147 37.79 -1.31 20.92
CA LEU A 1147 36.73 -2.29 20.64
C LEU A 1147 36.03 -2.09 19.29
N PHE A 1148 36.23 -0.94 18.66
CA PHE A 1148 35.58 -0.57 17.41
C PHE A 1148 36.58 -0.62 16.24
N SER A 1149 36.15 -1.22 15.14
CA SER A 1149 36.98 -1.43 13.94
C SER A 1149 36.67 -0.43 12.82
N ALA A 1150 35.47 0.14 12.80
CA ALA A 1150 35.11 1.20 11.87
C ALA A 1150 34.01 2.12 12.41
N ALA A 1151 33.94 3.34 11.89
CA ALA A 1151 32.86 4.28 12.18
C ALA A 1151 32.49 5.15 10.97
N ILE A 1152 31.19 5.44 10.86
CA ILE A 1152 30.67 6.51 9.98
C ILE A 1152 30.20 7.64 10.88
N ALA A 1153 30.86 8.80 10.79
CA ALA A 1153 30.55 9.98 11.57
C ALA A 1153 29.96 11.06 10.65
N GLY A 1154 28.61 11.17 10.65
CA GLY A 1154 27.87 12.15 9.87
C GLY A 1154 27.62 13.45 10.65
N GLY A 1155 27.89 14.60 10.05
CA GLY A 1155 27.76 15.93 10.67
C GLY A 1155 28.26 16.02 12.12
N PRO A 1156 29.45 15.47 12.48
CA PRO A 1156 29.80 15.30 13.89
C PRO A 1156 30.32 16.62 14.52
N PRO A 1157 29.85 16.99 15.73
CA PRO A 1157 30.64 17.86 16.60
C PRO A 1157 31.97 17.16 16.92
N THR A 1158 33.11 17.79 16.64
CA THR A 1158 34.43 17.16 16.85
C THR A 1158 35.22 17.80 17.99
N ASP A 1159 34.87 19.04 18.32
CA ASP A 1159 35.33 19.76 19.51
C ASP A 1159 34.18 20.65 19.96
N TRP A 1160 33.74 20.50 21.20
CA TRP A 1160 32.61 21.26 21.75
C TRP A 1160 32.84 22.78 21.75
N ARG A 1161 34.10 23.24 21.58
CA ARG A 1161 34.42 24.66 21.39
C ARG A 1161 33.89 25.27 20.09
N GLU A 1162 33.51 24.44 19.13
CA GLU A 1162 32.99 24.90 17.84
C GLU A 1162 31.47 24.99 17.78
N TYR A 1163 30.78 24.53 18.82
CA TYR A 1163 29.33 24.44 18.88
C TYR A 1163 28.74 25.62 19.67
N ASP A 1164 27.42 25.77 19.65
CA ASP A 1164 26.76 26.97 20.15
C ASP A 1164 26.77 27.06 21.68
N THR A 1165 26.49 28.26 22.19
CA THR A 1165 26.42 28.55 23.62
C THR A 1165 25.31 27.78 24.35
N ILE A 1166 24.05 27.80 23.87
CA ILE A 1166 22.91 27.33 24.65
C ILE A 1166 22.97 25.82 24.83
N TYR A 1167 23.25 25.05 23.77
CA TYR A 1167 23.44 23.60 23.87
C TYR A 1167 24.67 23.28 24.71
N THR A 1168 25.83 23.81 24.31
CA THR A 1168 27.10 23.35 24.85
C THR A 1168 27.26 23.75 26.30
N GLU A 1169 26.90 24.97 26.69
CA GLU A 1169 27.06 25.43 28.07
C GLU A 1169 26.06 24.77 29.03
N ARG A 1170 24.87 24.36 28.55
CA ARG A 1170 23.91 23.54 29.32
C ARG A 1170 24.55 22.25 29.81
N TYR A 1171 25.31 21.59 28.94
CA TYR A 1171 25.89 20.28 29.22
C TYR A 1171 27.33 20.31 29.68
N MET A 1172 28.13 21.32 29.28
CA MET A 1172 29.58 21.35 29.47
C MET A 1172 30.10 22.58 30.24
N LEU A 1173 29.26 23.55 30.59
CA LEU A 1173 29.68 24.91 31.03
C LEU A 1173 30.57 25.59 29.98
N THR A 1174 31.22 26.70 30.34
CA THR A 1174 32.21 27.35 29.46
C THR A 1174 33.55 26.60 29.45
N PRO A 1175 34.39 26.74 28.40
CA PRO A 1175 35.71 26.11 28.35
C PRO A 1175 36.65 26.61 29.45
N GLN A 1176 36.40 27.81 30.01
CA GLN A 1176 37.16 28.37 31.12
C GLN A 1176 36.79 27.74 32.46
N GLU A 1177 35.52 27.36 32.64
CA GLU A 1177 35.02 26.72 33.86
C GLU A 1177 35.15 25.19 33.85
N ASN A 1178 35.22 24.58 32.66
CA ASN A 1178 35.37 23.13 32.49
C ASN A 1178 36.50 22.72 31.50
N PRO A 1179 37.74 23.24 31.65
CA PRO A 1179 38.80 23.01 30.67
C PRO A 1179 39.11 21.52 30.46
N GLU A 1180 39.10 20.73 31.55
CA GLU A 1180 39.37 19.29 31.49
C GLU A 1180 38.27 18.52 30.75
N GLY A 1181 36.99 18.87 30.97
CA GLY A 1181 35.87 18.24 30.29
C GLY A 1181 35.94 18.46 28.78
N TYR A 1182 36.19 19.69 28.34
CA TYR A 1182 36.36 20.02 26.93
C TYR A 1182 37.61 19.39 26.30
N ASP A 1183 38.68 19.17 27.07
CA ASP A 1183 39.91 18.52 26.58
C ASP A 1183 39.73 17.02 26.43
N LYS A 1184 39.13 16.39 27.44
CA LYS A 1184 38.86 14.94 27.46
C LYS A 1184 37.89 14.50 26.38
N THR A 1185 37.01 15.39 25.93
CA THR A 1185 35.94 15.10 24.97
C THR A 1185 36.25 15.58 23.55
N SER A 1186 37.42 16.18 23.32
CA SER A 1186 37.83 16.66 21.99
C SER A 1186 38.38 15.51 21.13
N VAL A 1187 37.62 15.13 20.11
CA VAL A 1187 38.06 14.15 19.09
C VAL A 1187 39.25 14.71 18.31
N VAL A 1188 39.30 16.03 18.10
CA VAL A 1188 40.42 16.71 17.44
C VAL A 1188 41.73 16.51 18.22
N LYS A 1189 41.71 16.69 19.56
CA LYS A 1189 42.89 16.43 20.40
C LYS A 1189 43.30 14.95 20.42
N ALA A 1190 42.31 14.05 20.39
CA ALA A 1190 42.54 12.61 20.39
C ALA A 1190 42.82 12.01 19.00
N ALA A 1191 42.92 12.81 17.94
CA ALA A 1191 43.06 12.32 16.56
C ALA A 1191 44.22 11.32 16.37
N GLY A 1192 45.35 11.52 17.04
CA GLY A 1192 46.50 10.60 17.02
C GLY A 1192 46.24 9.21 17.62
N ASN A 1193 45.16 9.06 18.39
CA ASN A 1193 44.74 7.79 18.97
C ASN A 1193 43.78 7.02 18.07
N LEU A 1194 43.41 7.53 16.88
CA LEU A 1194 42.49 6.85 15.98
C LEU A 1194 42.94 5.40 15.72
N VAL A 1195 42.04 4.47 16.02
CA VAL A 1195 42.08 3.07 15.63
C VAL A 1195 40.99 2.78 14.59
N GLY A 1196 41.17 1.74 13.77
CA GLY A 1196 40.15 1.33 12.80
C GLY A 1196 40.01 2.25 11.58
N ARG A 1197 38.84 2.20 10.92
CA ARG A 1197 38.51 2.94 9.70
C ARG A 1197 37.44 3.99 9.98
N LEU A 1198 37.73 5.27 9.74
CA LEU A 1198 36.78 6.37 9.92
C LEU A 1198 36.33 6.92 8.56
N MET A 1199 35.03 7.11 8.38
CA MET A 1199 34.47 7.94 7.31
C MET A 1199 33.78 9.18 7.91
N LEU A 1200 34.23 10.36 7.52
CA LEU A 1200 33.59 11.64 7.84
C LEU A 1200 32.60 12.00 6.74
N VAL A 1201 31.35 12.31 7.11
CA VAL A 1201 30.33 12.76 6.17
C VAL A 1201 29.77 14.11 6.62
N HIS A 1202 29.71 15.12 5.75
CA HIS A 1202 29.26 16.45 6.16
C HIS A 1202 28.64 17.27 5.02
N GLY A 1203 27.60 18.06 5.31
CA GLY A 1203 27.06 19.04 4.38
C GLY A 1203 27.92 20.30 4.38
N THR A 1204 28.19 20.90 3.22
CA THR A 1204 29.09 22.08 3.19
C THR A 1204 28.43 23.38 3.64
N LEU A 1205 27.10 23.40 3.74
CA LEU A 1205 26.30 24.55 4.20
C LEU A 1205 25.62 24.28 5.55
N ASP A 1206 26.14 23.34 6.33
CA ASP A 1206 25.65 23.04 7.67
C ASP A 1206 25.80 24.27 8.58
N ASP A 1207 24.68 24.89 8.94
CA ASP A 1207 24.58 26.06 9.81
C ASP A 1207 24.36 25.70 11.28
N ASN A 1208 24.29 24.41 11.60
CA ASN A 1208 24.20 23.94 12.97
C ASN A 1208 25.54 23.37 13.45
N VAL A 1209 25.91 22.17 12.96
CA VAL A 1209 27.25 21.64 13.19
C VAL A 1209 28.12 22.15 12.05
N HIS A 1210 28.80 23.28 12.25
CA HIS A 1210 29.56 23.87 11.16
C HIS A 1210 30.63 22.92 10.57
N PRO A 1211 30.87 22.96 9.25
CA PRO A 1211 31.88 22.12 8.57
C PRO A 1211 33.29 22.25 9.15
N ALA A 1212 33.59 23.38 9.81
CA ALA A 1212 34.82 23.58 10.57
C ALA A 1212 35.15 22.45 11.54
N ASN A 1213 34.15 21.76 12.10
CA ASN A 1213 34.34 20.55 12.89
C ASN A 1213 35.09 19.47 12.09
N SER A 1214 34.52 19.04 10.96
CA SER A 1214 35.18 18.02 10.13
C SER A 1214 36.51 18.50 9.53
N TRP A 1215 36.66 19.78 9.20
CA TRP A 1215 37.94 20.32 8.73
C TRP A 1215 39.04 20.25 9.79
N LYS A 1216 38.72 20.61 11.04
CA LYS A 1216 39.68 20.56 12.16
C LYS A 1216 40.10 19.13 12.47
N LEU A 1217 39.15 18.19 12.48
CA LEU A 1217 39.47 16.78 12.68
C LEU A 1217 40.28 16.21 11.52
N ALA A 1218 39.90 16.49 10.27
CA ALA A 1218 40.65 16.05 9.08
C ALA A 1218 42.11 16.53 9.14
N LYS A 1219 42.34 17.80 9.49
CA LYS A 1219 43.68 18.35 9.69
C LYS A 1219 44.44 17.61 10.80
N ALA A 1220 43.83 17.42 11.97
CA ALA A 1220 44.50 16.77 13.10
C ALA A 1220 44.86 15.30 12.81
N LEU A 1221 44.01 14.59 12.05
CA LEU A 1221 44.28 13.24 11.57
C LEU A 1221 45.46 13.22 10.58
N GLN A 1222 45.50 14.15 9.63
CA GLN A 1222 46.62 14.29 8.68
C GLN A 1222 47.94 14.60 9.40
N ASP A 1223 47.93 15.57 10.33
CA ASP A 1223 49.10 15.94 11.13
C ASP A 1223 49.62 14.76 11.97
N SER A 1224 48.71 13.85 12.37
CA SER A 1224 49.03 12.64 13.13
C SER A 1224 49.34 11.40 12.26
N GLY A 1225 49.38 11.55 10.92
CA GLY A 1225 49.64 10.45 9.99
C GLY A 1225 48.54 9.38 9.91
N LYS A 1226 47.31 9.72 10.31
CA LYS A 1226 46.16 8.80 10.32
C LYS A 1226 45.39 8.85 9.00
N GLN A 1227 44.95 7.69 8.54
CA GLN A 1227 44.14 7.54 7.32
C GLN A 1227 42.64 7.58 7.67
N PHE A 1228 41.86 8.28 6.85
CA PHE A 1228 40.41 8.37 6.96
C PHE A 1228 39.79 8.60 5.57
N GLU A 1229 38.51 8.29 5.44
CA GLU A 1229 37.69 8.64 4.28
C GLU A 1229 36.86 9.89 4.60
N MET A 1230 36.56 10.72 3.60
CA MET A 1230 35.76 11.92 3.79
C MET A 1230 34.84 12.14 2.58
N ALA A 1231 33.58 12.45 2.86
CA ALA A 1231 32.56 12.72 1.86
C ALA A 1231 31.81 14.00 2.22
N MET A 1232 32.09 15.04 1.45
CA MET A 1232 31.41 16.33 1.58
C MET A 1232 30.24 16.39 0.62
N TYR A 1233 29.12 16.94 1.07
CA TYR A 1233 27.88 17.07 0.32
C TYR A 1233 27.61 18.56 0.03
N PRO A 1234 28.07 19.07 -1.13
CA PRO A 1234 27.85 20.46 -1.53
C PRO A 1234 26.37 20.83 -1.53
N GLY A 1235 26.03 22.00 -0.99
CA GLY A 1235 24.67 22.52 -0.94
C GLY A 1235 23.77 21.91 0.14
N TRP A 1236 24.22 20.87 0.84
CA TRP A 1236 23.49 20.28 1.96
C TRP A 1236 23.81 20.96 3.30
N ARG A 1237 22.81 21.01 4.19
CA ARG A 1237 22.92 21.49 5.58
C ARG A 1237 23.07 20.31 6.55
N HIS A 1238 22.56 20.43 7.78
CA HIS A 1238 22.65 19.41 8.83
C HIS A 1238 21.87 18.11 8.59
N GLY A 1239 21.03 18.03 7.56
CA GLY A 1239 20.35 16.79 7.17
C GLY A 1239 20.84 16.36 5.79
N ILE A 1240 21.43 15.17 5.67
CA ILE A 1240 21.88 14.61 4.38
C ILE A 1240 21.06 13.36 4.06
N GLY A 1241 20.58 13.28 2.81
CA GLY A 1241 19.78 12.15 2.36
C GLY A 1241 20.01 11.79 0.89
N GLY A 1242 19.16 10.90 0.38
CA GLY A 1242 19.19 10.47 -1.01
C GLY A 1242 19.99 9.19 -1.25
N ARG A 1243 19.79 8.61 -2.44
CA ARG A 1243 20.31 7.28 -2.82
C ARG A 1243 21.83 7.18 -2.76
N GLN A 1244 22.54 8.24 -3.19
CA GLN A 1244 24.00 8.25 -3.20
C GLN A 1244 24.59 8.22 -1.79
N TYR A 1245 24.00 8.98 -0.84
CA TYR A 1245 24.41 8.99 0.55
C TYR A 1245 24.25 7.62 1.21
N GLN A 1246 23.08 7.00 1.04
CA GLN A 1246 22.84 5.65 1.56
C GLN A 1246 23.80 4.62 0.96
N ARG A 1247 24.08 4.73 -0.34
CA ARG A 1247 24.95 3.79 -1.06
C ARG A 1247 26.39 3.86 -0.56
N MET A 1248 26.90 5.07 -0.38
CA MET A 1248 28.26 5.29 0.10
C MET A 1248 28.45 4.75 1.53
N ASN A 1249 27.50 4.98 2.42
CA ASN A 1249 27.52 4.42 3.77
C ASN A 1249 27.53 2.89 3.74
N TYR A 1250 26.65 2.29 2.94
CA TYR A 1250 26.57 0.85 2.76
C TYR A 1250 27.85 0.24 2.16
N GLU A 1251 28.42 0.84 1.12
CA GLU A 1251 29.68 0.38 0.53
C GLU A 1251 30.85 0.46 1.52
N PHE A 1252 30.91 1.53 2.32
CA PHE A 1252 31.90 1.64 3.40
C PHE A 1252 31.75 0.52 4.43
N MET A 1253 30.51 0.22 4.86
CA MET A 1253 30.23 -0.89 5.78
C MET A 1253 30.70 -2.22 5.21
N LEU A 1254 30.35 -2.54 3.97
CA LEU A 1254 30.72 -3.80 3.32
C LEU A 1254 32.25 -3.98 3.23
N ARG A 1255 32.96 -2.95 2.76
CA ARG A 1255 34.43 -2.99 2.60
C ARG A 1255 35.13 -3.14 3.95
N THR A 1256 34.73 -2.35 4.94
CA THR A 1256 35.40 -2.32 6.25
C THR A 1256 35.10 -3.56 7.09
N MET A 1257 33.92 -4.16 6.93
CA MET A 1257 33.54 -5.41 7.61
C MET A 1257 33.87 -6.68 6.81
N LYS A 1258 34.57 -6.54 5.67
CA LYS A 1258 35.05 -7.64 4.81
C LYS A 1258 33.94 -8.57 4.32
N LEU A 1259 32.82 -8.00 3.88
CA LEU A 1259 31.70 -8.74 3.28
C LEU A 1259 31.73 -8.73 1.74
N THR A 1260 32.66 -8.01 1.12
CA THR A 1260 32.79 -7.87 -0.34
C THR A 1260 33.39 -9.09 -1.05
N GLU A 1261 34.03 -10.03 -0.33
CA GLU A 1261 34.75 -11.18 -0.92
C GLU A 1261 33.84 -12.23 -1.59
N LYS A 1262 32.51 -12.13 -1.51
CA LYS A 1262 31.58 -13.01 -2.25
C LYS A 1262 31.06 -12.46 -3.57
N SER A 1263 31.37 -11.21 -3.93
CA SER A 1263 30.76 -10.58 -5.12
C SER A 1263 31.63 -10.62 -6.39
N GLU A 1264 32.95 -10.81 -6.27
CA GLU A 1264 33.84 -10.80 -7.44
C GLU A 1264 34.03 -12.18 -8.09
N GLU A 1265 33.80 -13.28 -7.36
CA GLU A 1265 33.87 -14.64 -7.95
C GLU A 1265 32.59 -15.07 -8.69
N ALA A 1266 31.48 -14.36 -8.52
CA ALA A 1266 30.23 -14.64 -9.25
C ALA A 1266 30.13 -13.89 -10.59
N THR A 1267 31.14 -13.07 -10.94
CA THR A 1267 31.18 -12.27 -12.18
C THR A 1267 32.44 -12.50 -13.03
N LYS A 1268 33.16 -13.61 -12.77
CA LYS A 1268 34.10 -14.24 -13.69
C LYS A 1268 33.57 -15.63 -14.03
#